data_AF-A0A0K2SJX9-F1
#
_entry.id   AF-A0A0K2SJX9-F1
#
_cell.length_a   1.000
_cell.length_b   1.000
_cell.length_c   1.000
_cell.angle_alpha   90.00
_cell.angle_beta   90.00
_cell.angle_gamma   90.00
#
_symmetry.space_group_name_H-M   'P 1'
#
loop_
_entity.id
_entity.type
_entity.pdbx_description
1 polymer ?
#
loop_
_entity_poly.entity_id
_entity_poly.type
_entity_poly.pdbx_seq_one_letter_code
_entity_poly.pdbx_strand_id
1 'polypeptide(L)'
;MHSMAVARAATRRPRSWQARGLSDDEMRHLLRVLGRVPNQLELALVAALWSEHCGYKHSRLALRRLPRAPLAGSRTRVLEGWSQDAGLVELGDGWAVSFKVESHNHPSAVEPVQGAATGVGGILRDVLATGARPVAVLDSLHFGPLEERQQQYLMEGVVAGISSYGNAVGVPTVGGELHVHPGYRGNPLVNVMAAGLVPVDRLRRPPSGPALEDARVWLIGAATGRDGLGGATFASRTLSGSDWESRPAVQVGDPLLEKGLIEACLEIFDQDLALAAQDLGAAGLTSAASELAHRLGRGLELFLDRVPVREEGLDAEALMLSESQERMLILCRPEDGPAVEAVARKWELEAGEVGRLVPGGDLIVTHRDRRRTRLPLRVLVDETPRYRPPDPRPQAPPGGGHRSAPAAPWPVLEASAAREQLRRLLAHPELGPRENVFQRYDHQVGLRTVTGPGADAAVLRVPASPVGLALTLQSDGRRCLRDPRQGAAWVVAEAATSVACAGAEPLAVTDGLNLGSPEDPQVYQQLADVVEGLADGCRALGLPVVSGNVSLYNETGRAADPGGNVRVGRQAIPPTPVVGLVGWLPRVEERLPMGLQEGSLLLLAGEPSPDPGGSLWAEVVGFEEPPAPDGEDALSGSFRNGRVADDGPHLDLGSVRGAVRWLVRASREGLLRSAHDLSQGGLAAGLVEAALAGGVGARIRLPRGDVPTLFGELPGRALVGADPQALHRLLNLAREERVAVTVLGRSGGDRVDLTWAGAAVCAPGGLTTRLVLPLAELAAWRAGEAEAPANMAGDRLREECGVVGAWCDPGTSASSSALLLAMLALQHRGEESAGVGYLEAGEVRVAKGMGRVNEVFAQGSPARRELDRARSPGLVGHVRYSTAGASSLENAQPFLARTRFGDVALAHNGQLLEEGPVASADGFRSGESDSRRFARLLAASPAATLLEAVVATARQVRGAFALVILSPHGLFALRDPLGIRPLVLGRGPTGWVAASESCAVEAMGAQVVDEVAPGEVVWVRPGGGEAAPLRTRFASPEAPRFCLFEWVYLSRPDSRYAGQSVYRARQRIGRELWREHPVQADVVVPAPDSGTPAALGVAQASGLPFELGFLKNAYIGRTFIQPDPEVRRHQVQVKLRAIPEVVGGKRVILVDDSVVRGTTSRQMVEMLRRAGAREVHLYVASPPYRYPCLYGIDTPSDAELIASRRGVEEVRQFIGADSLRYLSLSGLARAVGDRLVDGDQPAGHCAACFTGRYPVSRLQLGEAYPLGAAR
;
A
#
# COMPACT_ATOMS: atom_id res chain seq x y z
N MET A 1 47.13 55.04 -16.26
CA MET A 1 47.38 54.18 -15.06
C MET A 1 46.57 54.62 -13.82
N HIS A 2 45.33 55.09 -13.99
CA HIS A 2 44.37 55.27 -12.88
C HIS A 2 43.03 54.54 -13.13
N SER A 3 42.90 53.78 -14.22
CA SER A 3 41.71 52.97 -14.54
C SER A 3 41.86 51.47 -14.25
N MET A 4 42.98 51.04 -13.64
CA MET A 4 43.21 49.63 -13.26
C MET A 4 43.23 49.40 -11.75
N ALA A 5 43.05 50.44 -10.92
CA ALA A 5 43.13 50.34 -9.46
C ALA A 5 41.76 50.14 -8.77
N VAL A 6 40.64 50.36 -9.45
CA VAL A 6 39.29 50.07 -8.92
C VAL A 6 38.88 48.61 -9.19
N ALA A 7 39.58 47.90 -10.07
CA ALA A 7 39.29 46.52 -10.46
C ALA A 7 39.90 45.45 -9.53
N ARG A 8 40.57 45.81 -8.44
CA ARG A 8 41.28 44.86 -7.56
C ARG A 8 40.90 44.92 -6.07
N ALA A 9 39.80 45.58 -5.71
CA ALA A 9 39.29 45.62 -4.33
C ALA A 9 37.82 45.14 -4.19
N ALA A 10 37.31 44.37 -5.15
CA ALA A 10 35.94 43.81 -5.12
C ALA A 10 35.93 42.29 -5.29
N THR A 11 36.81 41.57 -4.59
CA THR A 11 36.79 40.11 -4.47
C THR A 11 36.09 39.71 -3.19
N ARG A 12 34.73 39.59 -3.21
CA ARG A 12 33.91 38.71 -2.33
C ARG A 12 32.38 38.90 -2.37
N ARG A 13 31.80 39.63 -3.34
CA ARG A 13 30.34 39.62 -3.57
C ARG A 13 30.00 39.14 -4.99
N PRO A 14 29.09 38.16 -5.17
CA PRO A 14 28.62 37.77 -6.50
C PRO A 14 27.99 38.97 -7.22
N ARG A 15 28.12 39.03 -8.55
CA ARG A 15 27.41 40.04 -9.36
C ARG A 15 25.90 39.79 -9.29
N SER A 16 25.08 40.84 -9.37
CA SER A 16 23.63 40.75 -9.07
C SER A 16 22.83 39.80 -9.97
N TRP A 17 23.26 39.56 -11.22
CA TRP A 17 22.62 38.60 -12.14
C TRP A 17 23.01 37.14 -11.85
N GLN A 18 24.27 36.89 -11.45
CA GLN A 18 24.74 35.55 -11.08
C GLN A 18 24.01 35.05 -9.82
N ALA A 19 23.74 35.95 -8.87
CA ALA A 19 22.92 35.64 -7.70
C ALA A 19 21.46 35.26 -8.06
N ARG A 20 21.00 35.56 -9.28
CA ARG A 20 19.67 35.21 -9.81
C ARG A 20 19.69 34.01 -10.76
N GLY A 21 20.84 33.36 -10.92
CA GLY A 21 20.97 32.15 -11.76
C GLY A 21 21.30 32.41 -13.23
N LEU A 22 21.54 33.67 -13.64
CA LEU A 22 21.97 33.99 -15.01
C LEU A 22 23.49 33.88 -15.16
N SER A 23 23.92 33.20 -16.22
CA SER A 23 25.34 33.13 -16.60
C SER A 23 25.84 34.45 -17.19
N ASP A 24 27.16 34.63 -17.23
CA ASP A 24 27.77 35.80 -17.88
C ASP A 24 27.48 35.82 -19.40
N ASP A 25 27.23 34.66 -20.01
CA ASP A 25 26.91 34.52 -21.44
C ASP A 25 25.46 34.88 -21.71
N GLU A 26 24.55 34.45 -20.84
CA GLU A 26 23.13 34.84 -20.86
C GLU A 26 23.00 36.34 -20.66
N MET A 27 23.72 36.93 -19.71
CA MET A 27 23.71 38.38 -19.52
C MET A 27 24.27 39.14 -20.74
N ARG A 28 25.35 38.65 -21.36
CA ARG A 28 25.88 39.22 -22.62
C ARG A 28 24.89 39.07 -23.78
N HIS A 29 24.14 37.98 -23.83
CA HIS A 29 23.08 37.79 -24.83
C HIS A 29 21.92 38.77 -24.60
N LEU A 30 21.42 38.86 -23.37
CA LEU A 30 20.36 39.79 -22.99
C LEU A 30 20.71 41.24 -23.33
N LEU A 31 21.93 41.69 -23.02
CA LEU A 31 22.39 43.04 -23.37
C LEU A 31 22.39 43.29 -24.89
N ARG A 32 22.72 42.27 -25.70
CA ARG A 32 22.69 42.37 -27.17
C ARG A 32 21.26 42.44 -27.70
N VAL A 33 20.37 41.59 -27.21
CA VAL A 33 18.97 41.52 -27.65
C VAL A 33 18.19 42.76 -27.22
N LEU A 34 18.42 43.24 -25.99
CA LEU A 34 17.72 44.37 -25.41
C LEU A 34 18.28 45.73 -25.89
N GLY A 35 19.57 45.78 -26.26
CA GLY A 35 20.25 47.02 -26.70
C GLY A 35 20.47 48.05 -25.59
N ARG A 36 20.18 47.71 -24.33
CA ARG A 36 20.35 48.53 -23.14
C ARG A 36 20.56 47.64 -21.90
N VAL A 37 20.95 48.25 -20.79
CA VAL A 37 21.04 47.54 -19.50
C VAL A 37 19.61 47.29 -18.97
N PRO A 38 19.27 46.05 -18.56
CA PRO A 38 17.99 45.76 -17.91
C PRO A 38 17.96 46.36 -16.50
N ASN A 39 16.78 46.82 -16.06
CA ASN A 39 16.58 47.21 -14.67
C ASN A 39 16.42 45.96 -13.76
N GLN A 40 16.31 46.17 -12.44
CA GLN A 40 16.23 45.05 -11.49
C GLN A 40 15.01 44.14 -11.72
N LEU A 41 13.84 44.72 -12.00
CA LEU A 41 12.62 43.95 -12.29
C LEU A 41 12.81 43.14 -13.57
N GLU A 42 13.24 43.77 -14.67
CA GLU A 42 13.49 43.11 -15.95
C GLU A 42 14.48 41.95 -15.81
N LEU A 43 15.54 42.15 -15.04
CA LEU A 43 16.52 41.11 -14.74
C LEU A 43 15.89 39.94 -13.96
N ALA A 44 14.96 40.22 -13.05
CA ALA A 44 14.18 39.19 -12.33
C ALA A 44 13.31 38.37 -13.29
N LEU A 45 12.53 39.05 -14.12
CA LEU A 45 11.59 38.41 -15.06
C LEU A 45 12.34 37.52 -16.05
N VAL A 46 13.44 38.04 -16.60
CA VAL A 46 14.30 37.28 -17.53
C VAL A 46 14.96 36.10 -16.82
N ALA A 47 15.49 36.29 -15.60
CA ALA A 47 16.13 35.19 -14.87
C ALA A 47 15.17 34.03 -14.57
N ALA A 48 13.91 34.33 -14.24
CA ALA A 48 12.90 33.32 -13.99
C ALA A 48 12.53 32.56 -15.28
N LEU A 49 12.24 33.26 -16.38
CA LEU A 49 11.81 32.63 -17.63
C LEU A 49 12.97 32.01 -18.45
N TRP A 50 14.22 32.41 -18.19
CA TRP A 50 15.42 31.77 -18.74
C TRP A 50 16.01 30.71 -17.79
N SER A 51 15.27 30.32 -16.74
CA SER A 51 15.60 29.11 -15.96
C SER A 51 15.47 27.86 -16.84
N GLU A 52 16.02 26.71 -16.40
CA GLU A 52 15.82 25.47 -17.15
C GLU A 52 14.34 25.06 -17.12
N HIS A 53 13.70 25.22 -15.96
CA HIS A 53 12.31 24.84 -15.71
C HIS A 53 11.32 25.55 -16.64
N CYS A 54 11.46 26.86 -16.87
CA CYS A 54 10.60 27.59 -17.81
C CYS A 54 11.16 27.59 -19.25
N GLY A 55 12.48 27.64 -19.40
CA GLY A 55 13.13 27.90 -20.69
C GLY A 55 13.42 26.67 -21.53
N TYR A 56 13.47 25.48 -20.91
CA TYR A 56 13.79 24.19 -21.56
C TYR A 56 15.10 24.26 -22.36
N LYS A 57 16.12 24.94 -21.81
CA LYS A 57 17.29 25.39 -22.58
C LYS A 57 18.07 24.23 -23.19
N HIS A 58 18.14 23.10 -22.50
CA HIS A 58 18.85 21.91 -22.96
C HIS A 58 17.95 20.92 -23.72
N SER A 59 16.67 20.82 -23.35
CA SER A 59 15.75 19.82 -23.91
C SER A 59 15.02 20.28 -25.18
N ARG A 60 14.75 21.58 -25.36
CA ARG A 60 13.92 22.12 -26.46
C ARG A 60 14.40 21.76 -27.86
N LEU A 61 15.70 21.53 -28.05
CA LEU A 61 16.25 21.06 -29.32
C LEU A 61 15.95 19.58 -29.58
N ALA A 62 16.13 18.72 -28.57
CA ALA A 62 15.87 17.29 -28.67
C ALA A 62 14.37 17.02 -28.89
N LEU A 63 13.50 17.70 -28.13
CA LEU A 63 12.03 17.55 -28.18
C LEU A 63 11.42 17.74 -29.58
N ARG A 64 12.09 18.44 -30.50
CA ARG A 64 11.64 18.59 -31.90
C ARG A 64 11.52 17.28 -32.68
N ARG A 65 12.16 16.21 -32.20
CA ARG A 65 12.11 14.88 -32.81
C ARG A 65 10.78 14.16 -32.56
N LEU A 66 10.07 14.52 -31.49
CA LEU A 66 8.81 13.87 -31.12
C LEU A 66 7.74 14.09 -32.22
N PRO A 67 7.00 13.04 -32.62
CA PRO A 67 5.96 13.16 -33.63
C PRO A 67 4.77 13.95 -33.05
N ARG A 68 4.38 15.04 -33.71
CA ARG A 68 3.27 15.91 -33.28
C ARG A 68 1.96 15.63 -34.02
N ALA A 69 2.07 15.01 -35.19
CA ALA A 69 0.93 14.71 -36.04
C ALA A 69 0.59 13.23 -35.95
N PRO A 70 -0.70 12.88 -35.95
CA PRO A 70 -1.12 11.49 -36.00
C PRO A 70 -0.75 10.85 -37.35
N LEU A 71 -0.67 9.53 -37.38
CA LEU A 71 -0.36 8.81 -38.62
C LEU A 71 -1.52 8.94 -39.62
N ALA A 72 -1.20 9.09 -40.91
CA ALA A 72 -2.22 9.24 -41.95
C ALA A 72 -3.20 8.06 -41.95
N GLY A 73 -4.50 8.35 -41.84
CA GLY A 73 -5.56 7.34 -41.77
C GLY A 73 -5.83 6.76 -40.38
N SER A 74 -5.14 7.23 -39.33
CA SER A 74 -5.49 6.89 -37.93
C SER A 74 -6.76 7.61 -37.46
N ARG A 75 -7.37 7.08 -36.38
CA ARG A 75 -8.54 7.70 -35.73
C ARG A 75 -8.19 9.02 -35.04
N THR A 76 -6.99 9.14 -34.51
CA THR A 76 -6.57 10.26 -33.68
C THR A 76 -6.71 11.59 -34.42
N ARG A 77 -7.42 12.53 -33.79
CA ARG A 77 -7.50 13.92 -34.21
C ARG A 77 -7.05 14.81 -33.07
N VAL A 78 -5.90 15.45 -33.26
CA VAL A 78 -5.36 16.43 -32.32
C VAL A 78 -6.07 17.75 -32.58
N LEU A 79 -6.78 18.25 -31.57
CA LEU A 79 -7.52 19.50 -31.61
C LEU A 79 -6.63 20.66 -31.14
N GLU A 80 -5.85 20.44 -30.09
CA GLU A 80 -4.77 21.32 -29.62
C GLU A 80 -3.57 20.48 -29.18
N GLY A 81 -2.36 20.99 -29.41
CA GLY A 81 -1.10 20.31 -29.05
C GLY A 81 -0.23 21.20 -28.18
N TRP A 82 1.02 21.41 -28.59
CA TRP A 82 2.06 22.10 -27.81
C TRP A 82 1.85 23.62 -27.66
N SER A 83 0.71 24.15 -28.12
CA SER A 83 0.34 25.57 -28.09
C SER A 83 -0.38 25.99 -26.80
N GLN A 84 -0.81 25.01 -26.00
CA GLN A 84 -1.64 25.20 -24.81
C GLN A 84 -1.02 24.50 -23.60
N ASP A 85 -1.59 24.76 -22.43
CA ASP A 85 -1.12 24.24 -21.15
C ASP A 85 -1.28 22.72 -21.06
N ALA A 86 -2.21 22.12 -21.81
CA ALA A 86 -2.41 20.68 -21.95
C ALA A 86 -2.79 20.28 -23.39
N GLY A 87 -2.56 19.02 -23.75
CA GLY A 87 -2.85 18.49 -25.08
C GLY A 87 -4.30 18.02 -25.20
N LEU A 88 -4.93 18.22 -26.36
CA LEU A 88 -6.36 17.98 -26.54
C LEU A 88 -6.65 17.14 -27.79
N VAL A 89 -7.35 16.01 -27.60
CA VAL A 89 -7.68 15.06 -28.68
C VAL A 89 -9.16 14.70 -28.71
N GLU A 90 -9.70 14.47 -29.91
CA GLU A 90 -11.10 14.05 -30.09
C GLU A 90 -11.29 12.60 -29.63
N LEU A 91 -12.28 12.36 -28.75
CA LEU A 91 -12.72 11.01 -28.37
C LEU A 91 -13.83 10.47 -29.30
N GLY A 92 -14.59 11.38 -29.91
CA GLY A 92 -15.76 11.09 -30.73
C GLY A 92 -17.07 11.38 -30.00
N ASP A 93 -18.20 11.24 -30.71
CA ASP A 93 -19.54 11.55 -30.19
C ASP A 93 -19.66 12.98 -29.61
N GLY A 94 -18.94 13.93 -30.21
CA GLY A 94 -18.92 15.33 -29.78
C GLY A 94 -18.06 15.62 -28.54
N TRP A 95 -17.26 14.67 -28.06
CA TRP A 95 -16.39 14.85 -26.90
C TRP A 95 -14.90 14.86 -27.25
N ALA A 96 -14.14 15.60 -26.44
CA ALA A 96 -12.69 15.61 -26.45
C ALA A 96 -12.12 15.42 -25.03
N VAL A 97 -10.87 14.96 -24.97
CA VAL A 97 -10.09 14.83 -23.74
C VAL A 97 -8.88 15.76 -23.78
N SER A 98 -8.70 16.51 -22.70
CA SER A 98 -7.50 17.29 -22.41
C SER A 98 -6.67 16.56 -21.37
N PHE A 99 -5.36 16.47 -21.54
CA PHE A 99 -4.50 15.77 -20.60
C PHE A 99 -3.05 16.24 -20.67
N LYS A 100 -2.33 16.10 -19.56
CA LYS A 100 -0.90 16.38 -19.42
C LYS A 100 -0.33 15.65 -18.21
N VAL A 101 0.97 15.41 -18.23
CA VAL A 101 1.76 14.97 -17.06
C VAL A 101 2.73 16.07 -16.64
N GLU A 102 2.89 16.26 -15.34
CA GLU A 102 3.83 17.20 -14.72
C GLU A 102 4.68 16.47 -13.65
N SER A 103 5.71 17.14 -13.13
CA SER A 103 6.58 16.63 -12.06
C SER A 103 6.72 17.63 -10.92
N HIS A 104 6.82 17.15 -9.69
CA HIS A 104 7.12 17.95 -8.49
C HIS A 104 8.22 17.30 -7.63
N ASN A 105 9.32 16.91 -8.29
CA ASN A 105 10.40 16.12 -7.69
C ASN A 105 11.12 16.86 -6.55
N HIS A 106 11.75 18.02 -6.83
CA HIS A 106 12.53 18.76 -5.82
C HIS A 106 11.70 19.23 -4.63
N PRO A 107 10.49 19.80 -4.80
CA PRO A 107 9.62 20.13 -3.67
C PRO A 107 9.30 18.91 -2.82
N SER A 108 8.92 17.78 -3.45
CA SER A 108 8.55 16.55 -2.75
C SER A 108 9.74 15.89 -2.03
N ALA A 109 10.96 16.09 -2.51
CA ALA A 109 12.17 15.62 -1.85
C ALA A 109 12.42 16.36 -0.51
N VAL A 110 12.00 17.62 -0.40
CA VAL A 110 12.23 18.50 0.77
C VAL A 110 11.05 18.47 1.75
N GLU A 111 9.83 18.58 1.23
CA GLU A 111 8.56 18.50 1.94
C GLU A 111 7.57 17.65 1.10
N PRO A 112 7.41 16.35 1.43
CA PRO A 112 6.73 15.39 0.55
C PRO A 112 5.22 15.57 0.47
N VAL A 113 4.57 16.10 1.52
CA VAL A 113 3.11 16.21 1.55
C VAL A 113 2.68 17.38 0.66
N GLN A 114 3.24 18.55 0.91
CA GLN A 114 2.89 19.77 0.22
C GLN A 114 3.44 19.77 -1.20
N GLY A 115 4.67 19.29 -1.41
CA GLY A 115 5.25 19.16 -2.75
C GLY A 115 4.38 18.29 -3.67
N ALA A 116 3.85 17.18 -3.17
CA ALA A 116 2.97 16.33 -3.97
C ALA A 116 1.56 16.94 -4.15
N ALA A 117 1.02 17.58 -3.10
CA ALA A 117 -0.30 18.21 -3.15
C ALA A 117 -0.37 19.37 -4.17
N THR A 118 0.62 20.26 -4.19
CA THR A 118 0.68 21.36 -5.16
C THR A 118 0.94 20.86 -6.58
N GLY A 119 1.63 19.72 -6.72
CA GLY A 119 1.78 19.04 -8.01
C GLY A 119 0.44 18.59 -8.59
N VAL A 120 -0.48 18.07 -7.75
CA VAL A 120 -1.87 17.76 -8.17
C VAL A 120 -2.63 19.04 -8.53
N GLY A 121 -2.54 20.09 -7.72
CA GLY A 121 -3.21 21.36 -8.00
C GLY A 121 -2.79 21.99 -9.33
N GLY A 122 -1.48 22.05 -9.61
CA GLY A 122 -0.93 22.58 -10.86
C GLY A 122 -1.49 21.87 -12.10
N ILE A 123 -1.40 20.54 -12.12
CA ILE A 123 -1.81 19.77 -13.30
C ILE A 123 -3.34 19.79 -13.53
N LEU A 124 -4.14 19.97 -12.48
CA LEU A 124 -5.59 20.20 -12.61
C LEU A 124 -5.87 21.54 -13.30
N ARG A 125 -5.12 22.59 -12.97
CA ARG A 125 -5.25 23.91 -13.59
C ARG A 125 -4.83 23.93 -15.06
N ASP A 126 -3.75 23.22 -15.41
CA ASP A 126 -3.32 23.05 -16.80
C ASP A 126 -4.47 22.49 -17.67
N VAL A 127 -5.12 21.42 -17.19
CA VAL A 127 -6.27 20.81 -17.87
C VAL A 127 -7.45 21.78 -17.92
N LEU A 128 -7.72 22.48 -16.80
CA LEU A 128 -8.81 23.45 -16.71
C LEU A 128 -8.63 24.63 -17.68
N ALA A 129 -7.40 25.12 -17.89
CA ALA A 129 -7.11 26.25 -18.78
C ALA A 129 -7.54 25.98 -20.24
N THR A 130 -7.58 24.71 -20.65
CA THR A 130 -8.10 24.29 -21.96
C THR A 130 -9.65 24.31 -22.06
N GLY A 131 -10.33 24.62 -20.96
CA GLY A 131 -11.79 24.57 -20.85
C GLY A 131 -12.35 23.20 -20.46
N ALA A 132 -11.47 22.22 -20.22
CA ALA A 132 -11.88 20.88 -19.84
C ALA A 132 -12.09 20.75 -18.33
N ARG A 133 -13.17 20.07 -17.94
CA ARG A 133 -13.40 19.71 -16.54
C ARG A 133 -12.46 18.56 -16.18
N PRO A 134 -11.56 18.68 -15.19
CA PRO A 134 -10.76 17.56 -14.73
C PRO A 134 -11.65 16.43 -14.20
N VAL A 135 -11.36 15.19 -14.61
CA VAL A 135 -12.15 13.99 -14.25
C VAL A 135 -11.31 12.83 -13.72
N ALA A 136 -9.99 12.88 -13.86
CA ALA A 136 -9.09 11.83 -13.42
C ALA A 136 -7.69 12.35 -13.16
N VAL A 137 -7.02 11.76 -12.17
CA VAL A 137 -5.60 11.90 -11.87
C VAL A 137 -4.92 10.52 -11.92
N LEU A 138 -3.66 10.47 -12.35
CA LEU A 138 -2.78 9.30 -12.24
C LEU A 138 -1.41 9.73 -11.69
N ASP A 139 -0.76 8.90 -10.89
CA ASP A 139 0.53 9.18 -10.27
C ASP A 139 1.63 8.18 -10.69
N SER A 140 2.83 8.68 -10.99
CA SER A 140 4.05 7.87 -11.22
C SER A 140 5.08 8.23 -10.17
N LEU A 141 5.34 7.26 -9.29
CA LEU A 141 6.11 7.46 -8.07
C LEU A 141 7.39 6.62 -8.08
N HIS A 142 8.53 7.25 -7.84
CA HIS A 142 9.82 6.58 -7.79
C HIS A 142 10.56 6.89 -6.50
N PHE A 143 10.97 5.85 -5.78
CA PHE A 143 11.71 5.98 -4.52
C PHE A 143 12.96 5.10 -4.49
N GLY A 144 13.86 5.39 -3.55
CA GLY A 144 14.90 4.46 -3.15
C GLY A 144 14.32 3.22 -2.41
N PRO A 145 15.18 2.28 -2.00
CA PRO A 145 14.75 1.04 -1.34
C PRO A 145 13.84 1.30 -0.13
N LEU A 146 12.63 0.71 -0.14
CA LEU A 146 11.59 0.96 0.85
C LEU A 146 11.86 0.28 2.20
N GLU A 147 12.96 -0.43 2.35
CA GLU A 147 13.51 -0.87 3.64
C GLU A 147 14.10 0.32 4.42
N GLU A 148 14.44 1.42 3.74
CA GLU A 148 15.01 2.62 4.33
C GLU A 148 13.92 3.54 4.87
N ARG A 149 14.04 3.92 6.15
CA ARG A 149 13.08 4.80 6.83
C ARG A 149 12.84 6.14 6.12
N GLN A 150 13.88 6.71 5.52
CA GLN A 150 13.75 7.98 4.80
C GLN A 150 12.87 7.84 3.55
N GLN A 151 13.02 6.73 2.82
CA GLN A 151 12.22 6.46 1.63
C GLN A 151 10.77 6.14 1.99
N GLN A 152 10.54 5.42 3.09
CA GLN A 152 9.19 5.22 3.64
C GLN A 152 8.51 6.54 4.00
N TYR A 153 9.23 7.47 4.65
CA TYR A 153 8.71 8.80 4.99
C TYR A 153 8.33 9.61 3.73
N LEU A 154 9.18 9.58 2.70
CA LEU A 154 8.90 10.25 1.42
C LEU A 154 7.66 9.67 0.75
N MET A 155 7.58 8.34 0.66
CA MET A 155 6.43 7.65 0.07
C MET A 155 5.12 7.94 0.83
N GLU A 156 5.13 7.82 2.16
CA GLU A 156 3.95 8.11 3.00
C GLU A 156 3.51 9.57 2.85
N GLY A 157 4.45 10.51 2.84
CA GLY A 157 4.15 11.93 2.68
C GLY A 157 3.57 12.26 1.30
N VAL A 158 4.18 11.76 0.22
CA VAL A 158 3.72 11.99 -1.16
C VAL A 158 2.31 11.43 -1.37
N VAL A 159 2.07 10.19 -0.97
CA VAL A 159 0.74 9.57 -1.09
C VAL A 159 -0.30 10.33 -0.25
N ALA A 160 0.07 10.81 0.94
CA ALA A 160 -0.82 11.64 1.75
C ALA A 160 -1.13 12.99 1.11
N GLY A 161 -0.17 13.62 0.43
CA GLY A 161 -0.35 14.87 -0.30
C GLY A 161 -1.25 14.72 -1.52
N ILE A 162 -1.02 13.70 -2.34
CA ILE A 162 -1.87 13.39 -3.51
C ILE A 162 -3.30 13.09 -3.06
N SER A 163 -3.44 12.23 -2.04
CA SER A 163 -4.72 11.85 -1.45
C SER A 163 -5.48 13.05 -0.91
N SER A 164 -4.84 13.88 -0.08
CA SER A 164 -5.52 15.00 0.58
C SER A 164 -6.04 16.02 -0.44
N TYR A 165 -5.24 16.35 -1.45
CA TYR A 165 -5.62 17.33 -2.47
C TYR A 165 -6.69 16.78 -3.42
N GLY A 166 -6.44 15.62 -4.05
CA GLY A 166 -7.37 15.02 -5.01
C GLY A 166 -8.76 14.73 -4.41
N ASN A 167 -8.78 14.18 -3.19
CA ASN A 167 -10.02 13.87 -2.48
C ASN A 167 -10.81 15.14 -2.12
N ALA A 168 -10.13 16.20 -1.68
CA ALA A 168 -10.78 17.46 -1.28
C ALA A 168 -11.34 18.23 -2.50
N VAL A 169 -10.59 18.29 -3.61
CA VAL A 169 -11.11 18.88 -4.86
C VAL A 169 -12.25 18.04 -5.43
N GLY A 170 -12.23 16.73 -5.19
CA GLY A 170 -13.19 15.77 -5.72
C GLY A 170 -12.85 15.37 -7.16
N VAL A 171 -11.57 15.15 -7.45
CA VAL A 171 -11.11 14.54 -8.70
C VAL A 171 -10.42 13.22 -8.35
N PRO A 172 -10.93 12.08 -8.86
CA PRO A 172 -10.44 10.77 -8.44
C PRO A 172 -9.04 10.47 -8.99
N THR A 173 -8.19 9.84 -8.18
CA THR A 173 -6.94 9.22 -8.66
C THR A 173 -7.24 7.80 -9.09
N VAL A 174 -7.22 7.55 -10.40
CA VAL A 174 -7.81 6.35 -11.03
C VAL A 174 -6.80 5.27 -11.37
N GLY A 175 -5.51 5.56 -11.28
CA GLY A 175 -4.43 4.62 -11.59
C GLY A 175 -3.08 5.26 -11.31
N GLY A 176 -2.02 4.50 -11.51
CA GLY A 176 -0.66 4.95 -11.26
C GLY A 176 0.33 3.79 -11.12
N GLU A 177 1.59 4.14 -10.93
CA GLU A 177 2.72 3.22 -10.82
C GLU A 177 3.65 3.58 -9.66
N LEU A 178 4.36 2.57 -9.17
CA LEU A 178 5.31 2.69 -8.08
C LEU A 178 6.57 1.88 -8.43
N HIS A 179 7.70 2.58 -8.51
CA HIS A 179 9.01 1.98 -8.80
C HIS A 179 9.97 2.19 -7.63
N VAL A 180 10.83 1.19 -7.40
CA VAL A 180 11.79 1.19 -6.30
C VAL A 180 13.16 0.85 -6.85
N HIS A 181 14.08 1.81 -6.81
CA HIS A 181 15.44 1.61 -7.31
C HIS A 181 16.46 2.45 -6.53
N PRO A 182 17.65 1.90 -6.18
CA PRO A 182 18.71 2.64 -5.47
C PRO A 182 19.11 3.98 -6.09
N GLY A 183 18.95 4.12 -7.41
CA GLY A 183 19.20 5.36 -8.15
C GLY A 183 18.33 6.55 -7.74
N TYR A 184 17.14 6.33 -7.17
CA TYR A 184 16.24 7.39 -6.71
C TYR A 184 16.43 7.77 -5.23
N ARG A 185 17.40 7.15 -4.53
CA ARG A 185 17.62 7.39 -3.08
C ARG A 185 17.82 8.87 -2.74
N GLY A 186 18.56 9.61 -3.56
CA GLY A 186 18.84 11.03 -3.34
C GLY A 186 17.77 11.98 -3.89
N ASN A 187 17.04 11.55 -4.92
CA ASN A 187 16.01 12.35 -5.60
C ASN A 187 14.82 11.43 -5.92
N PRO A 188 13.74 11.45 -5.13
CA PRO A 188 12.50 10.78 -5.49
C PRO A 188 11.85 11.47 -6.69
N LEU A 189 11.07 10.72 -7.48
CA LEU A 189 10.25 11.30 -8.56
C LEU A 189 8.78 11.24 -8.19
N VAL A 190 8.10 12.36 -8.41
CA VAL A 190 6.66 12.53 -8.19
C VAL A 190 6.08 13.17 -9.43
N ASN A 191 5.60 12.33 -10.33
CA ASN A 191 4.92 12.76 -11.54
C ASN A 191 3.42 12.56 -11.39
N VAL A 192 2.62 13.53 -11.82
CA VAL A 192 1.17 13.48 -11.77
C VAL A 192 0.61 13.82 -13.15
N MET A 193 -0.30 12.99 -13.63
CA MET A 193 -1.07 13.22 -14.85
C MET A 193 -2.50 13.58 -14.49
N ALA A 194 -3.09 14.56 -15.17
CA ALA A 194 -4.53 14.80 -15.12
C ALA A 194 -5.15 14.62 -16.50
N ALA A 195 -6.41 14.21 -16.50
CA ALA A 195 -7.27 14.16 -17.68
C ALA A 195 -8.60 14.86 -17.41
N GLY A 196 -9.07 15.63 -18.38
CA GLY A 196 -10.33 16.36 -18.34
C GLY A 196 -11.15 16.17 -19.59
N LEU A 197 -12.47 16.33 -19.48
CA LEU A 197 -13.42 16.17 -20.58
C LEU A 197 -14.07 17.50 -20.95
N VAL A 198 -14.28 17.71 -22.24
CA VAL A 198 -14.93 18.89 -22.79
C VAL A 198 -15.74 18.54 -24.04
N PRO A 199 -16.96 19.09 -24.20
CA PRO A 199 -17.68 19.03 -25.47
C PRO A 199 -16.93 19.79 -26.57
N VAL A 200 -16.82 19.21 -27.77
CA VAL A 200 -16.09 19.78 -28.90
C VAL A 200 -16.67 21.12 -29.36
N ASP A 201 -17.99 21.31 -29.24
CA ASP A 201 -18.70 22.55 -29.56
C ASP A 201 -18.45 23.67 -28.53
N ARG A 202 -17.99 23.33 -27.32
CA ARG A 202 -17.57 24.28 -26.29
C ARG A 202 -16.07 24.59 -26.31
N LEU A 203 -15.30 23.95 -27.19
CA LEU A 203 -13.89 24.26 -27.36
C LEU A 203 -13.72 25.67 -27.92
N ARG A 204 -12.96 26.47 -27.19
CA ARG A 204 -12.69 27.85 -27.56
C ARG A 204 -11.48 27.89 -28.48
N ARG A 205 -11.64 28.49 -29.64
CA ARG A 205 -10.50 28.84 -30.49
C ARG A 205 -10.07 30.26 -30.12
N PRO A 206 -8.77 30.52 -29.93
CA PRO A 206 -8.30 31.87 -29.66
C PRO A 206 -8.82 32.81 -30.76
N PRO A 207 -9.56 33.88 -30.39
CA PRO A 207 -10.13 34.76 -31.39
C PRO A 207 -9.01 35.53 -32.10
N SER A 208 -9.18 35.75 -33.40
CA SER A 208 -8.26 36.59 -34.19
C SER A 208 -8.90 37.92 -34.55
N GLY A 209 -8.10 38.98 -34.65
CA GLY A 209 -8.56 40.27 -35.18
C GLY A 209 -9.20 41.19 -34.13
N PRO A 210 -10.36 41.83 -34.41
CA PRO A 210 -10.93 42.91 -33.57
C PRO A 210 -11.32 42.49 -32.16
N ALA A 211 -11.67 41.21 -31.95
CA ALA A 211 -12.10 40.71 -30.64
C ALA A 211 -10.99 40.71 -29.57
N LEU A 212 -9.72 40.88 -29.97
CA LEU A 212 -8.59 41.04 -29.05
C LEU A 212 -8.26 42.51 -28.74
N GLU A 213 -8.93 43.47 -29.39
CA GLU A 213 -8.69 44.89 -29.15
C GLU A 213 -9.20 45.28 -27.76
N ASP A 214 -8.32 45.87 -26.95
CA ASP A 214 -8.60 46.28 -25.56
C ASP A 214 -9.10 45.16 -24.62
N ALA A 215 -8.92 43.89 -25.00
CA ALA A 215 -9.29 42.74 -24.16
C ALA A 215 -8.62 42.82 -22.79
N ARG A 216 -9.38 42.47 -21.74
CA ARG A 216 -9.02 42.67 -20.34
C ARG A 216 -8.51 41.39 -19.72
N VAL A 217 -7.43 41.53 -18.95
CA VAL A 217 -6.80 40.43 -18.21
C VAL A 217 -7.27 40.51 -16.77
N TRP A 218 -8.04 39.52 -16.36
CA TRP A 218 -8.50 39.32 -15.00
C TRP A 218 -7.68 38.22 -14.34
N LEU A 219 -7.28 38.45 -13.09
CA LEU A 219 -6.73 37.43 -12.22
C LEU A 219 -7.83 37.01 -11.25
N ILE A 220 -8.17 35.72 -11.22
CA ILE A 220 -9.15 35.15 -10.29
C ILE A 220 -8.52 34.02 -9.46
N GLY A 221 -9.03 33.80 -8.25
CA GLY A 221 -8.60 32.72 -7.35
C GLY A 221 -8.04 33.24 -6.03
N ALA A 222 -6.92 32.68 -5.58
CA ALA A 222 -6.26 33.07 -4.34
C ALA A 222 -5.63 34.48 -4.41
N ALA A 223 -5.57 35.15 -3.26
CA ALA A 223 -4.81 36.38 -3.10
C ALA A 223 -3.30 36.12 -3.12
N THR A 224 -2.55 37.00 -3.81
CA THR A 224 -1.10 36.88 -4.02
C THR A 224 -0.31 37.18 -2.75
N GLY A 225 0.65 36.31 -2.40
CA GLY A 225 1.60 36.48 -1.29
C GLY A 225 3.06 36.22 -1.69
N ARG A 226 4.00 36.21 -0.74
CA ARG A 226 5.43 35.85 -0.98
C ARG A 226 5.68 34.35 -1.07
N ASP A 227 4.89 33.65 -1.88
CA ASP A 227 5.03 32.21 -2.05
C ASP A 227 5.99 31.86 -3.18
N GLY A 228 6.89 30.91 -2.93
CA GLY A 228 7.79 30.33 -3.93
C GLY A 228 8.58 31.33 -4.77
N LEU A 229 8.97 32.48 -4.21
CA LEU A 229 9.81 33.44 -4.92
C LEU A 229 11.15 32.79 -5.31
N GLY A 230 11.27 32.38 -6.57
CA GLY A 230 12.44 31.64 -7.10
C GLY A 230 12.28 30.11 -7.15
N GLY A 231 11.06 29.57 -7.06
CA GLY A 231 10.77 28.14 -7.20
C GLY A 231 11.30 27.54 -8.51
N ALA A 232 11.08 28.22 -9.64
CA ALA A 232 11.64 27.83 -10.95
C ALA A 232 13.19 27.69 -10.93
N THR A 233 13.88 28.60 -10.24
CA THR A 233 15.34 28.55 -10.09
C THR A 233 15.77 27.43 -9.13
N PHE A 234 14.99 27.18 -8.07
CA PHE A 234 15.22 26.07 -7.15
C PHE A 234 15.08 24.70 -7.83
N ALA A 235 14.12 24.54 -8.74
CA ALA A 235 13.95 23.32 -9.56
C ALA A 235 15.02 23.15 -10.65
N SER A 236 15.82 24.20 -10.93
CA SER A 236 16.87 24.20 -11.96
C SER A 236 18.28 23.97 -11.38
N ARG A 237 18.41 23.40 -10.17
CA ARG A 237 19.70 23.12 -9.53
C ARG A 237 19.77 21.74 -8.88
N THR A 238 20.98 21.21 -8.75
CA THR A 238 21.29 19.96 -8.03
C THR A 238 20.98 20.08 -6.54
N LEU A 239 20.41 19.03 -5.93
CA LEU A 239 20.15 18.99 -4.49
C LEU A 239 21.45 18.73 -3.69
N SER A 240 21.51 19.32 -2.50
CA SER A 240 22.61 19.30 -1.55
C SER A 240 22.11 18.97 -0.13
N GLY A 241 23.01 18.51 0.74
CA GLY A 241 22.65 18.10 2.11
C GLY A 241 22.08 19.21 3.01
N SER A 242 22.18 20.49 2.63
CA SER A 242 21.65 21.65 3.36
C SER A 242 20.27 22.12 2.87
N ASP A 243 19.71 21.53 1.80
CA ASP A 243 18.45 22.03 1.19
C ASP A 243 17.19 21.81 2.04
N TRP A 244 17.31 21.08 3.16
CA TRP A 244 16.26 21.01 4.19
C TRP A 244 15.89 22.40 4.76
N GLU A 245 16.81 23.35 4.73
CA GLU A 245 16.59 24.75 5.15
C GLU A 245 15.64 25.49 4.20
N SER A 246 15.40 24.96 2.99
CA SER A 246 14.48 25.52 1.98
C SER A 246 13.03 25.06 2.14
N ARG A 247 12.70 24.25 3.16
CA ARG A 247 11.31 23.85 3.47
C ARG A 247 10.30 24.99 3.48
N PRO A 248 10.60 26.18 4.05
CA PRO A 248 9.65 27.30 4.03
C PRO A 248 9.33 27.84 2.61
N ALA A 249 10.12 27.47 1.60
CA ALA A 249 9.86 27.84 0.21
C ALA A 249 8.89 26.87 -0.49
N VAL A 250 8.62 25.68 0.09
CA VAL A 250 7.59 24.77 -0.42
C VAL A 250 6.22 25.30 -0.01
N GLN A 251 5.36 25.46 -1.01
CA GLN A 251 4.07 26.11 -0.86
C GLN A 251 3.02 25.15 -0.34
N VAL A 252 1.96 25.68 0.27
CA VAL A 252 0.81 24.92 0.70
C VAL A 252 -0.33 25.22 -0.26
N GLY A 253 -0.91 24.19 -0.87
CA GLY A 253 -2.08 24.34 -1.73
C GLY A 253 -3.38 24.29 -0.94
N ASP A 254 -4.42 24.97 -1.44
CA ASP A 254 -5.77 24.96 -0.91
C ASP A 254 -6.75 24.24 -1.87
N PRO A 255 -6.99 22.94 -1.68
CA PRO A 255 -7.85 22.18 -2.58
C PRO A 255 -9.33 22.62 -2.56
N LEU A 256 -9.80 23.27 -1.49
CA LEU A 256 -11.19 23.76 -1.43
C LEU A 256 -11.35 25.02 -2.29
N LEU A 257 -10.34 25.90 -2.25
CA LEU A 257 -10.30 27.06 -3.13
C LEU A 257 -10.13 26.65 -4.60
N GLU A 258 -9.28 25.66 -4.89
CA GLU A 258 -9.13 25.09 -6.24
C GLU A 258 -10.46 24.53 -6.77
N LYS A 259 -11.26 23.89 -5.91
CA LYS A 259 -12.61 23.45 -6.29
C LYS A 259 -13.51 24.63 -6.68
N GLY A 260 -13.50 25.71 -5.89
CA GLY A 260 -14.20 26.94 -6.25
C GLY A 260 -13.72 27.52 -7.59
N LEU A 261 -12.41 27.53 -7.81
CA LEU A 261 -11.77 27.99 -9.05
C LEU A 261 -12.20 27.17 -10.26
N ILE A 262 -12.22 25.83 -10.15
CA ILE A 262 -12.70 24.93 -11.22
C ILE A 262 -14.15 25.28 -11.60
N GLU A 263 -15.05 25.40 -10.62
CA GLU A 263 -16.46 25.68 -10.93
C GLU A 263 -16.66 27.11 -11.48
N ALA A 264 -15.94 28.10 -10.97
CA ALA A 264 -15.97 29.47 -11.48
C ALA A 264 -15.48 29.54 -12.93
N CYS A 265 -14.34 28.93 -13.23
CA CYS A 265 -13.79 28.87 -14.60
C CYS A 265 -14.78 28.19 -15.55
N LEU A 266 -15.32 27.02 -15.18
CA LEU A 266 -16.27 26.31 -16.04
C LEU A 266 -17.57 27.10 -16.25
N GLU A 267 -18.04 27.85 -15.26
CA GLU A 267 -19.20 28.75 -15.40
C GLU A 267 -18.90 29.96 -16.30
N ILE A 268 -17.74 30.61 -16.14
CA ILE A 268 -17.22 31.62 -17.07
C ILE A 268 -17.12 31.03 -18.48
N PHE A 269 -16.76 29.75 -18.58
CA PHE A 269 -16.61 29.09 -19.85
C PHE A 269 -17.94 28.83 -20.56
N ASP A 270 -18.91 28.32 -19.81
CA ASP A 270 -20.26 28.01 -20.30
C ASP A 270 -21.06 29.28 -20.67
N GLN A 271 -20.76 30.42 -20.06
CA GLN A 271 -21.38 31.72 -20.38
C GLN A 271 -20.68 32.49 -21.52
N ASP A 272 -19.68 31.91 -22.18
CA ASP A 272 -18.89 32.58 -23.24
C ASP A 272 -18.20 33.88 -22.78
N LEU A 273 -17.87 34.01 -21.49
CA LEU A 273 -17.32 35.26 -20.93
C LEU A 273 -15.80 35.40 -21.09
N ALA A 274 -15.10 34.38 -21.61
CA ALA A 274 -13.65 34.40 -21.71
C ALA A 274 -13.16 34.04 -23.12
N LEU A 275 -12.26 34.85 -23.63
CA LEU A 275 -11.58 34.69 -24.92
C LEU A 275 -10.43 33.69 -24.81
N ALA A 276 -9.76 33.64 -23.65
CA ALA A 276 -8.71 32.68 -23.31
C ALA A 276 -8.57 32.58 -21.78
N ALA A 277 -7.95 31.49 -21.33
CA ALA A 277 -7.55 31.29 -19.94
C ALA A 277 -6.09 30.80 -19.91
N GLN A 278 -5.42 31.00 -18.77
CA GLN A 278 -4.06 30.56 -18.52
C GLN A 278 -3.86 30.31 -17.03
N ASP A 279 -3.28 29.17 -16.66
CA ASP A 279 -2.95 28.89 -15.27
C ASP A 279 -1.81 29.80 -14.77
N LEU A 280 -1.68 29.94 -13.44
CA LEU A 280 -0.48 30.52 -12.85
C LEU A 280 0.30 29.44 -12.09
N GLY A 281 1.39 28.99 -12.71
CA GLY A 281 2.39 28.11 -12.10
C GLY A 281 3.73 28.83 -11.84
N ALA A 282 4.82 28.21 -12.28
CA ALA A 282 6.18 28.73 -12.11
C ALA A 282 6.36 30.13 -12.73
N ALA A 283 7.08 31.01 -12.02
CA ALA A 283 7.21 32.43 -12.34
C ALA A 283 5.89 33.25 -12.35
N GLY A 284 4.77 32.66 -11.90
CA GLY A 284 3.53 33.37 -11.57
C GLY A 284 2.94 34.21 -12.70
N LEU A 285 2.62 35.46 -12.39
CA LEU A 285 2.02 36.39 -13.35
C LEU A 285 2.96 36.67 -14.55
N THR A 286 4.27 36.51 -14.35
CA THR A 286 5.28 36.76 -15.39
C THR A 286 5.17 35.78 -16.54
N SER A 287 5.14 34.47 -16.27
CA SER A 287 5.00 33.43 -17.29
C SER A 287 3.62 33.51 -17.92
N ALA A 288 2.58 33.35 -17.10
CA ALA A 288 1.19 33.24 -17.55
C ALA A 288 0.78 34.41 -18.46
N ALA A 289 1.02 35.65 -18.02
CA ALA A 289 0.56 36.81 -18.78
C ALA A 289 1.43 37.05 -20.03
N SER A 290 2.74 36.81 -19.96
CA SER A 290 3.65 37.03 -21.08
C SER A 290 3.42 36.00 -22.19
N GLU A 291 3.27 34.73 -21.83
CA GLU A 291 3.03 33.64 -22.78
C GLU A 291 1.67 33.80 -23.46
N LEU A 292 0.61 34.11 -22.70
CA LEU A 292 -0.72 34.39 -23.24
C LEU A 292 -0.68 35.52 -24.27
N ALA A 293 -0.10 36.68 -23.91
CA ALA A 293 -0.03 37.83 -24.81
C ALA A 293 0.83 37.56 -26.06
N HIS A 294 1.97 36.89 -25.88
CA HIS A 294 2.86 36.54 -26.99
C HIS A 294 2.21 35.55 -27.96
N ARG A 295 1.52 34.52 -27.47
CA ARG A 295 0.77 33.53 -28.26
C ARG A 295 -0.33 34.17 -29.10
N LEU A 296 -0.97 35.22 -28.57
CA LEU A 296 -2.00 36.00 -29.26
C LEU A 296 -1.41 37.07 -30.21
N GLY A 297 -0.08 37.23 -30.26
CA GLY A 297 0.59 38.20 -31.11
C GLY A 297 0.33 39.66 -30.69
N ARG A 298 0.14 39.92 -29.40
CA ARG A 298 -0.15 41.25 -28.84
C ARG A 298 0.86 41.65 -27.76
N GLY A 299 0.90 42.95 -27.43
CA GLY A 299 1.56 43.45 -26.23
C GLY A 299 0.63 43.36 -25.02
N LEU A 300 1.17 43.63 -23.83
CA LEU A 300 0.44 43.53 -22.58
C LEU A 300 0.79 44.71 -21.65
N GLU A 301 -0.23 45.33 -21.06
CA GLU A 301 -0.07 46.30 -19.98
C GLU A 301 -0.65 45.74 -18.67
N LEU A 302 0.16 45.68 -17.62
CA LEU A 302 -0.20 45.18 -16.28
C LEU A 302 -0.21 46.31 -15.24
N PHE A 303 -1.20 46.27 -14.35
CA PHE A 303 -1.44 47.20 -13.25
C PHE A 303 -1.29 46.48 -11.91
N LEU A 304 -0.09 46.52 -11.31
CA LEU A 304 0.20 45.71 -10.12
C LEU A 304 -0.55 46.16 -8.87
N ASP A 305 -0.99 47.43 -8.80
CA ASP A 305 -1.81 47.93 -7.69
C ASP A 305 -3.22 47.31 -7.67
N ARG A 306 -3.62 46.60 -8.73
CA ARG A 306 -4.93 45.92 -8.87
C ARG A 306 -4.84 44.40 -8.66
N VAL A 307 -3.66 43.86 -8.41
CA VAL A 307 -3.48 42.44 -8.09
C VAL A 307 -4.07 42.20 -6.69
N PRO A 308 -4.97 41.23 -6.51
CA PRO A 308 -5.42 40.84 -5.17
C PRO A 308 -4.24 40.32 -4.35
N VAL A 309 -4.05 40.86 -3.14
CA VAL A 309 -2.92 40.54 -2.25
C VAL A 309 -3.40 40.19 -0.86
N ARG A 310 -2.73 39.24 -0.20
CA ARG A 310 -3.03 38.87 1.20
C ARG A 310 -2.11 39.53 2.22
N GLU A 311 -1.03 40.14 1.76
CA GLU A 311 -0.07 40.88 2.59
C GLU A 311 0.24 42.25 2.00
N GLU A 312 0.38 43.26 2.86
CA GLU A 312 0.77 44.61 2.44
C GLU A 312 2.28 44.69 2.13
N GLY A 313 2.66 45.66 1.29
CA GLY A 313 4.07 45.98 1.07
C GLY A 313 4.81 45.06 0.09
N LEU A 314 4.10 44.25 -0.71
CA LEU A 314 4.68 43.56 -1.85
C LEU A 314 5.26 44.56 -2.86
N ASP A 315 6.46 44.27 -3.36
CA ASP A 315 7.08 45.07 -4.42
C ASP A 315 6.71 44.51 -5.81
N ALA A 316 7.16 45.20 -6.87
CA ALA A 316 6.82 44.79 -8.23
C ALA A 316 7.42 43.41 -8.60
N GLU A 317 8.55 43.04 -8.01
CA GLU A 317 9.20 41.76 -8.29
C GLU A 317 8.41 40.62 -7.64
N ALA A 318 8.05 40.77 -6.37
CA ALA A 318 7.25 39.80 -5.64
C ALA A 318 5.87 39.59 -6.27
N LEU A 319 5.18 40.65 -6.70
CA LEU A 319 3.87 40.52 -7.36
C LEU A 319 3.94 39.79 -8.70
N MET A 320 5.00 40.04 -9.48
CA MET A 320 5.18 39.42 -10.79
C MET A 320 5.62 37.96 -10.70
N LEU A 321 6.48 37.62 -9.73
CA LEU A 321 7.12 36.30 -9.60
C LEU A 321 6.52 35.41 -8.52
N SER A 322 5.52 35.89 -7.78
CA SER A 322 4.83 35.07 -6.78
C SER A 322 4.20 33.85 -7.46
N GLU A 323 4.52 32.68 -6.92
CA GLU A 323 4.02 31.39 -7.36
C GLU A 323 2.86 30.91 -6.47
N SER A 324 2.15 31.83 -5.77
CA SER A 324 0.95 31.48 -4.98
C SER A 324 0.00 30.58 -5.78
N GLN A 325 -0.51 29.53 -5.13
CA GLN A 325 -1.33 28.50 -5.75
C GLN A 325 -2.77 28.96 -6.00
N GLU A 326 -3.55 28.13 -6.70
CA GLU A 326 -4.99 28.32 -6.96
C GLU A 326 -5.34 29.66 -7.64
N ARG A 327 -4.65 30.00 -8.73
CA ARG A 327 -4.91 31.23 -9.50
C ARG A 327 -5.05 30.92 -11.00
N MET A 328 -5.91 31.68 -11.66
CA MET A 328 -6.14 31.61 -13.11
C MET A 328 -6.21 33.02 -13.71
N LEU A 329 -5.58 33.22 -14.88
CA LEU A 329 -5.82 34.38 -15.73
C LEU A 329 -6.99 34.12 -16.66
N ILE A 330 -7.89 35.08 -16.73
CA ILE A 330 -9.04 35.10 -17.63
C ILE A 330 -8.91 36.32 -18.54
N LEU A 331 -8.79 36.08 -19.85
CA LEU A 331 -8.86 37.13 -20.85
C LEU A 331 -10.31 37.27 -21.31
N CYS A 332 -10.92 38.44 -21.16
CA CYS A 332 -12.32 38.68 -21.56
C CYS A 332 -12.48 39.97 -22.38
N ARG A 333 -13.66 40.16 -22.97
CA ARG A 333 -14.02 41.44 -23.58
C ARG A 333 -14.19 42.49 -22.47
N PRO A 334 -13.96 43.80 -22.74
CA PRO A 334 -14.15 44.86 -21.74
C PRO A 334 -15.53 44.85 -21.07
N GLU A 335 -16.58 44.60 -21.84
CA GLU A 335 -17.97 44.55 -21.37
C GLU A 335 -18.29 43.33 -20.50
N ASP A 336 -17.52 42.24 -20.61
CA ASP A 336 -17.73 40.98 -19.88
C ASP A 336 -17.10 40.99 -18.48
N GLY A 337 -16.17 41.93 -18.20
CA GLY A 337 -15.42 42.00 -16.95
C GLY A 337 -16.29 41.95 -15.68
N PRO A 338 -17.36 42.78 -15.56
CA PRO A 338 -18.27 42.72 -14.42
C PRO A 338 -18.95 41.37 -14.23
N ALA A 339 -19.22 40.63 -15.31
CA ALA A 339 -19.80 39.29 -15.24
C ALA A 339 -18.77 38.26 -14.76
N VAL A 340 -17.50 38.35 -15.22
CA VAL A 340 -16.39 37.53 -14.71
C VAL A 340 -16.21 37.74 -13.20
N GLU A 341 -16.19 39.00 -12.74
CA GLU A 341 -16.09 39.34 -11.32
C GLU A 341 -17.27 38.79 -10.50
N ALA A 342 -18.49 38.89 -11.05
CA ALA A 342 -19.69 38.37 -10.39
C ALA A 342 -19.64 36.84 -10.23
N VAL A 343 -19.14 36.11 -11.24
CA VAL A 343 -18.95 34.65 -11.14
C VAL A 343 -17.87 34.31 -10.11
N ALA A 344 -16.72 34.98 -10.13
CA ALA A 344 -15.66 34.76 -9.15
C ALA A 344 -16.17 34.97 -7.71
N ARG A 345 -16.92 36.06 -7.47
CA ARG A 345 -17.51 36.35 -6.16
C ARG A 345 -18.56 35.33 -5.72
N LYS A 346 -19.37 34.81 -6.65
CA LYS A 346 -20.34 33.74 -6.37
C LYS A 346 -19.67 32.48 -5.81
N TRP A 347 -18.46 32.20 -6.28
CA TRP A 347 -17.65 31.05 -5.84
C TRP A 347 -16.62 31.42 -4.76
N GLU A 348 -16.80 32.57 -4.10
CA GLU A 348 -15.95 33.04 -2.98
C GLU A 348 -14.47 33.21 -3.35
N LEU A 349 -14.19 33.60 -4.61
CA LEU A 349 -12.84 33.85 -5.12
C LEU A 349 -12.53 35.35 -5.17
N GLU A 350 -11.26 35.70 -4.98
CA GLU A 350 -10.76 37.03 -5.28
C GLU A 350 -10.71 37.25 -6.79
N ALA A 351 -10.92 38.49 -7.23
CA ALA A 351 -10.87 38.86 -8.64
C ALA A 351 -10.35 40.29 -8.83
N GLY A 352 -9.51 40.50 -9.84
CA GLY A 352 -9.05 41.84 -10.20
C GLY A 352 -8.70 41.99 -11.69
N GLU A 353 -9.09 43.11 -12.29
CA GLU A 353 -8.62 43.52 -13.63
C GLU A 353 -7.16 43.97 -13.54
N VAL A 354 -6.24 43.02 -13.70
CA VAL A 354 -4.79 43.22 -13.55
C VAL A 354 -4.12 43.75 -14.82
N GLY A 355 -4.81 43.78 -15.96
CA GLY A 355 -4.21 44.29 -17.19
C GLY A 355 -5.10 44.33 -18.42
N ARG A 356 -4.49 44.67 -19.55
CA ARG A 356 -5.13 44.69 -20.87
C ARG A 356 -4.15 44.37 -21.99
N LEU A 357 -4.64 43.76 -23.07
CA LEU A 357 -3.87 43.64 -24.30
C LEU A 357 -3.71 44.99 -24.98
N VAL A 358 -2.54 45.23 -25.56
CA VAL A 358 -2.22 46.46 -26.30
C VAL A 358 -1.57 46.14 -27.65
N PRO A 359 -1.63 47.05 -28.63
CA PRO A 359 -0.88 46.89 -29.87
C PRO A 359 0.64 46.80 -29.64
N GLY A 360 1.34 46.11 -30.54
CA GLY A 360 2.79 45.88 -30.45
C GLY A 360 3.13 44.53 -29.82
N GLY A 361 4.29 44.43 -29.19
CA GLY A 361 4.80 43.19 -28.58
C GLY A 361 5.60 43.44 -27.31
N ASP A 362 5.27 44.50 -26.58
CA ASP A 362 5.93 44.88 -25.33
C ASP A 362 5.05 44.52 -24.11
N LEU A 363 5.70 44.08 -23.03
CA LEU A 363 5.18 44.03 -21.68
C LEU A 363 5.44 45.38 -21.00
N ILE A 364 4.38 46.04 -20.56
CA ILE A 364 4.42 47.30 -19.79
C ILE A 364 3.88 47.01 -18.40
N VAL A 365 4.67 47.28 -17.35
CA VAL A 365 4.23 47.05 -15.97
C VAL A 365 4.21 48.37 -15.21
N THR A 366 3.08 48.68 -14.58
CA THR A 366 2.89 49.87 -13.74
C THR A 366 2.65 49.45 -12.29
N HIS A 367 3.32 50.10 -11.34
CA HIS A 367 3.15 49.87 -9.91
C HIS A 367 3.40 51.17 -9.12
N ARG A 368 2.42 51.57 -8.31
CA ARG A 368 2.33 52.85 -7.58
C ARG A 368 2.42 54.05 -8.53
N ASP A 369 1.55 54.05 -9.54
CA ASP A 369 1.43 55.08 -10.59
C ASP A 369 2.74 55.36 -11.37
N ARG A 370 3.68 54.41 -11.36
CA ARG A 370 4.97 54.52 -12.06
C ARG A 370 5.18 53.32 -12.97
N ARG A 371 5.52 53.59 -14.23
CA ARG A 371 5.97 52.55 -15.17
C ARG A 371 7.31 51.97 -14.67
N ARG A 372 7.29 50.70 -14.29
CA ARG A 372 8.45 49.95 -13.77
C ARG A 372 9.27 49.32 -14.89
N THR A 373 8.63 48.85 -15.95
CA THR A 373 9.33 48.30 -17.12
C THR A 373 8.52 48.50 -18.40
N ARG A 374 9.25 48.49 -19.52
CA ARG A 374 8.76 48.25 -20.87
C ARG A 374 9.76 47.28 -21.53
N LEU A 375 9.39 46.01 -21.59
CA LEU A 375 10.23 44.90 -22.03
C LEU A 375 9.60 44.20 -23.22
N PRO A 376 10.29 43.98 -24.35
CA PRO A 376 9.72 43.22 -25.46
C PRO A 376 9.41 41.78 -25.05
N LEU A 377 8.18 41.30 -25.26
CA LEU A 377 7.73 39.95 -24.86
C LEU A 377 8.58 38.84 -25.48
N ARG A 378 9.08 39.04 -26.71
CA ARG A 378 9.99 38.09 -27.36
C ARG A 378 11.26 37.80 -26.55
N VAL A 379 11.73 38.76 -25.73
CA VAL A 379 12.91 38.56 -24.87
C VAL A 379 12.63 37.50 -23.82
N LEU A 380 11.39 37.47 -23.31
CA LEU A 380 10.96 36.51 -22.31
C LEU A 380 10.64 35.13 -22.88
N VAL A 381 10.14 35.06 -24.13
CA VAL A 381 9.59 33.82 -24.70
C VAL A 381 10.48 33.17 -25.78
N ASP A 382 11.04 33.96 -26.70
CA ASP A 382 11.74 33.46 -27.89
C ASP A 382 13.27 33.43 -27.75
N GLU A 383 13.81 34.44 -27.08
CA GLU A 383 15.25 34.74 -27.00
C GLU A 383 15.96 33.94 -25.89
N THR A 384 15.24 33.03 -25.22
CA THR A 384 15.84 32.13 -24.25
C THR A 384 16.94 31.29 -24.92
N PRO A 385 18.18 31.32 -24.39
CA PRO A 385 19.29 30.57 -24.97
C PRO A 385 19.01 29.07 -25.05
N ARG A 386 19.49 28.45 -26.12
CA ARG A 386 19.38 27.01 -26.36
C ARG A 386 20.78 26.41 -26.34
N TYR A 387 20.97 25.39 -25.52
CA TYR A 387 22.27 24.76 -25.33
C TYR A 387 22.31 23.39 -25.98
N ARG A 388 23.48 23.08 -26.53
CA ARG A 388 23.89 21.73 -26.89
C ARG A 388 25.30 21.56 -26.34
N PRO A 389 25.48 20.79 -25.27
CA PRO A 389 26.81 20.44 -24.76
C PRO A 389 27.67 19.85 -25.88
N PRO A 390 29.01 20.00 -25.82
CA PRO A 390 29.90 19.30 -26.72
C PRO A 390 29.61 17.80 -26.68
N ASP A 391 29.66 17.12 -27.83
CA ASP A 391 29.46 15.67 -27.87
C ASP A 391 30.39 15.01 -26.83
N PRO A 392 29.89 14.05 -26.03
CA PRO A 392 30.76 13.32 -25.11
C PRO A 392 31.95 12.78 -25.90
N ARG A 393 33.17 12.91 -25.35
CA ARG A 393 34.32 12.23 -25.95
C ARG A 393 33.89 10.77 -26.14
N PRO A 394 34.12 10.16 -27.31
CA PRO A 394 33.74 8.77 -27.52
C PRO A 394 34.35 7.97 -26.38
N GLN A 395 33.51 7.53 -25.44
CA GLN A 395 33.92 6.43 -24.58
C GLN A 395 34.22 5.30 -25.54
N ALA A 396 35.36 4.63 -25.35
CA ALA A 396 35.59 3.39 -26.07
C ALA A 396 34.31 2.57 -25.86
N PRO A 397 33.67 2.05 -26.94
CA PRO A 397 32.53 1.16 -26.75
C PRO A 397 32.95 0.12 -25.70
N PRO A 398 32.10 -0.20 -24.70
CA PRO A 398 32.40 -1.31 -23.80
C PRO A 398 32.86 -2.46 -24.69
N GLY A 399 34.07 -2.97 -24.41
CA GLY A 399 34.98 -3.62 -25.36
C GLY A 399 34.30 -4.27 -26.56
N GLY A 400 34.62 -3.78 -27.75
CA GLY A 400 33.99 -4.23 -28.98
C GLY A 400 33.92 -5.76 -29.12
N GLY A 401 32.76 -6.22 -29.55
CA GLY A 401 32.68 -7.33 -30.49
C GLY A 401 33.18 -8.68 -29.98
N HIS A 402 32.68 -9.14 -28.84
CA HIS A 402 32.29 -10.53 -28.81
C HIS A 402 30.82 -10.60 -29.21
N ARG A 403 30.56 -10.89 -30.51
CA ARG A 403 29.37 -11.69 -30.81
C ARG A 403 29.54 -12.95 -29.96
N SER A 404 28.87 -12.99 -28.81
CA SER A 404 28.84 -14.16 -27.97
C SER A 404 28.52 -15.33 -28.89
N ALA A 405 29.31 -16.41 -28.79
CA ALA A 405 28.91 -17.68 -29.37
C ALA A 405 27.42 -17.92 -29.04
N PRO A 406 26.62 -18.53 -29.94
CA PRO A 406 25.19 -18.71 -29.71
C PRO A 406 24.96 -19.15 -28.27
N ALA A 407 24.27 -18.31 -27.49
CA ALA A 407 24.13 -18.53 -26.06
C ALA A 407 23.64 -19.96 -25.87
N ALA A 408 24.33 -20.71 -25.02
CA ALA A 408 23.87 -22.06 -24.67
C ALA A 408 22.39 -21.94 -24.25
N PRO A 409 21.50 -22.85 -24.71
CA PRO A 409 20.08 -22.74 -24.39
C PRO A 409 19.87 -22.60 -22.88
N TRP A 410 19.00 -21.67 -22.47
CA TRP A 410 18.70 -21.44 -21.06
C TRP A 410 18.27 -22.76 -20.38
N PRO A 411 18.82 -23.11 -19.22
CA PRO A 411 18.47 -24.36 -18.55
C PRO A 411 16.98 -24.36 -18.19
N VAL A 412 16.36 -25.53 -18.33
CA VAL A 412 15.00 -25.74 -17.83
C VAL A 412 15.04 -25.71 -16.31
N LEU A 413 14.16 -24.93 -15.69
CA LEU A 413 14.06 -24.82 -14.25
C LEU A 413 13.36 -26.05 -13.67
N GLU A 414 13.89 -26.53 -12.55
CA GLU A 414 13.18 -27.44 -11.66
C GLU A 414 12.03 -26.70 -10.97
N ALA A 415 10.98 -27.42 -10.58
CA ALA A 415 9.78 -26.81 -9.98
C ALA A 415 10.11 -26.00 -8.72
N SER A 416 11.04 -26.48 -7.88
CA SER A 416 11.47 -25.78 -6.66
C SER A 416 12.20 -24.46 -6.95
N ALA A 417 13.04 -24.43 -7.99
CA ALA A 417 13.77 -23.22 -8.39
C ALA A 417 12.82 -22.17 -8.98
N ALA A 418 11.88 -22.58 -9.84
CA ALA A 418 10.86 -21.69 -10.38
C ALA A 418 9.97 -21.12 -9.26
N ARG A 419 9.59 -21.96 -8.29
CA ARG A 419 8.81 -21.56 -7.11
C ARG A 419 9.51 -20.47 -6.29
N GLU A 420 10.78 -20.68 -5.96
CA GLU A 420 11.55 -19.74 -5.14
C GLU A 420 11.81 -18.41 -5.86
N GLN A 421 12.12 -18.44 -7.16
CA GLN A 421 12.32 -17.23 -7.94
C GLN A 421 11.02 -16.42 -8.06
N LEU A 422 9.89 -17.08 -8.33
CA LEU A 422 8.58 -16.41 -8.37
C LEU A 422 8.21 -15.81 -7.01
N ARG A 423 8.48 -16.52 -5.91
CA ARG A 423 8.24 -16.02 -4.55
C ARG A 423 9.04 -14.74 -4.27
N ARG A 424 10.33 -14.71 -4.58
CA ARG A 424 11.18 -13.51 -4.40
C ARG A 424 10.69 -12.35 -5.24
N LEU A 425 10.32 -12.61 -6.49
CA LEU A 425 9.82 -11.62 -7.43
C LEU A 425 8.50 -11.00 -6.96
N LEU A 426 7.51 -11.82 -6.59
CA LEU A 426 6.21 -11.32 -6.10
C LEU A 426 6.32 -10.56 -4.78
N ALA A 427 7.31 -10.86 -3.94
CA ALA A 427 7.57 -10.14 -2.69
C ALA A 427 8.24 -8.77 -2.91
N HIS A 428 8.67 -8.44 -4.13
CA HIS A 428 9.27 -7.14 -4.43
C HIS A 428 8.20 -6.03 -4.37
N PRO A 429 8.49 -4.84 -3.80
CA PRO A 429 7.49 -3.78 -3.64
C PRO A 429 6.81 -3.32 -4.94
N GLU A 430 7.51 -3.39 -6.08
CA GLU A 430 6.93 -3.05 -7.39
C GLU A 430 5.81 -4.00 -7.82
N LEU A 431 5.86 -5.28 -7.42
CA LEU A 431 4.83 -6.29 -7.71
C LEU A 431 3.91 -6.57 -6.51
N GLY A 432 4.20 -6.00 -5.35
CA GLY A 432 3.41 -6.15 -4.13
C GLY A 432 2.03 -5.46 -4.18
N PRO A 433 1.16 -5.70 -3.18
CA PRO A 433 -0.15 -5.09 -3.08
C PRO A 433 -0.03 -3.56 -2.93
N ARG A 434 -0.65 -2.84 -3.88
CA ARG A 434 -0.69 -1.38 -3.92
C ARG A 434 -1.96 -0.82 -3.26
N GLU A 435 -2.77 -1.66 -2.63
CA GLU A 435 -4.01 -1.29 -1.93
C GLU A 435 -3.76 -0.21 -0.88
N ASN A 436 -2.63 -0.26 -0.16
CA ASN A 436 -2.28 0.76 0.82
C ASN A 436 -2.09 2.16 0.21
N VAL A 437 -1.80 2.26 -1.08
CA VAL A 437 -1.75 3.53 -1.82
C VAL A 437 -3.15 3.91 -2.26
N PHE A 438 -3.78 3.07 -3.09
CA PHE A 438 -5.05 3.40 -3.75
C PHE A 438 -6.26 3.47 -2.81
N GLN A 439 -6.26 2.81 -1.64
CA GLN A 439 -7.35 2.94 -0.64
C GLN A 439 -7.37 4.31 0.05
N ARG A 440 -6.26 5.07 -0.02
CA ARG A 440 -6.24 6.47 0.46
C ARG A 440 -6.80 7.43 -0.59
N TYR A 441 -6.83 7.02 -1.85
CA TYR A 441 -7.39 7.81 -2.94
C TYR A 441 -8.88 7.52 -3.08
N ASP A 442 -9.66 8.57 -3.23
CA ASP A 442 -10.94 8.43 -3.89
C ASP A 442 -10.69 8.08 -5.36
N HIS A 443 -11.40 7.07 -5.84
CA HIS A 443 -11.35 6.62 -7.23
C HIS A 443 -12.77 6.52 -7.83
N GLN A 444 -13.78 7.09 -7.18
CA GLN A 444 -15.20 6.91 -7.49
C GLN A 444 -15.99 8.22 -7.66
N VAL A 445 -15.49 9.35 -7.14
CA VAL A 445 -16.12 10.66 -7.26
C VAL A 445 -16.40 10.98 -8.72
N GLY A 446 -17.61 11.50 -8.97
CA GLY A 446 -18.16 11.68 -10.31
C GLY A 446 -18.83 10.44 -10.90
N LEU A 447 -18.71 9.26 -10.26
CA LEU A 447 -19.31 7.97 -10.64
C LEU A 447 -19.02 7.56 -12.10
N ARG A 448 -17.82 7.88 -12.58
CA ARG A 448 -17.37 7.62 -13.96
C ARG A 448 -16.46 6.42 -14.08
N THR A 449 -15.68 6.12 -13.05
CA THR A 449 -14.69 5.04 -13.05
C THR A 449 -15.41 3.68 -13.17
N VAL A 450 -15.11 2.96 -14.24
CA VAL A 450 -15.67 1.62 -14.52
C VAL A 450 -14.62 0.52 -14.35
N THR A 451 -13.36 0.87 -14.60
CA THR A 451 -12.17 0.11 -14.21
C THR A 451 -11.27 1.08 -13.44
N GLY A 452 -11.00 0.75 -12.17
CA GLY A 452 -10.22 1.60 -11.27
C GLY A 452 -8.76 1.17 -11.16
N PRO A 453 -8.06 1.65 -10.11
CA PRO A 453 -6.64 1.34 -9.89
C PRO A 453 -6.37 -0.16 -9.77
N GLY A 454 -5.16 -0.58 -10.17
CA GLY A 454 -4.71 -1.97 -10.13
C GLY A 454 -4.97 -2.78 -11.43
N ALA A 455 -5.63 -2.18 -12.43
CA ALA A 455 -5.73 -2.72 -13.79
C ALA A 455 -4.71 -2.07 -14.73
N ASP A 456 -4.50 -2.68 -15.91
CA ASP A 456 -3.56 -2.22 -16.94
C ASP A 456 -3.83 -0.78 -17.41
N ALA A 457 -5.11 -0.41 -17.47
CA ALA A 457 -5.55 0.96 -17.71
C ALA A 457 -6.86 1.25 -16.96
N ALA A 458 -6.97 2.46 -16.40
CA ALA A 458 -8.21 2.97 -15.87
C ALA A 458 -9.19 3.23 -17.02
N VAL A 459 -10.49 2.97 -16.80
CA VAL A 459 -11.54 3.21 -17.81
C VAL A 459 -12.67 4.03 -17.21
N LEU A 460 -12.97 5.17 -17.84
CA LEU A 460 -13.97 6.13 -17.39
C LEU A 460 -15.12 6.26 -18.40
N ARG A 461 -16.34 6.49 -17.89
CA ARG A 461 -17.52 6.86 -18.69
C ARG A 461 -17.42 8.32 -19.15
N VAL A 462 -17.73 8.54 -20.42
CA VAL A 462 -17.98 9.88 -20.97
C VAL A 462 -19.46 10.24 -20.77
N PRO A 463 -19.81 11.48 -20.36
CA PRO A 463 -21.20 11.85 -20.06
C PRO A 463 -22.11 11.76 -21.27
N ALA A 464 -23.30 11.22 -21.08
CA ALA A 464 -24.34 11.11 -22.11
C ALA A 464 -23.85 10.49 -23.43
N SER A 465 -22.79 9.67 -23.37
CA SER A 465 -22.16 9.03 -24.50
C SER A 465 -21.87 7.57 -24.18
N PRO A 466 -21.96 6.64 -25.14
CA PRO A 466 -21.47 5.28 -24.95
C PRO A 466 -19.94 5.21 -24.86
N VAL A 467 -19.23 6.24 -25.33
CA VAL A 467 -17.76 6.25 -25.42
C VAL A 467 -17.11 6.08 -24.04
N GLY A 468 -16.04 5.29 -23.99
CA GLY A 468 -15.16 5.15 -22.83
C GLY A 468 -13.80 5.80 -23.08
N LEU A 469 -13.24 6.38 -22.03
CA LEU A 469 -11.88 6.92 -21.99
C LEU A 469 -10.99 5.95 -21.21
N ALA A 470 -9.94 5.43 -21.84
CA ALA A 470 -8.91 4.64 -21.16
C ALA A 470 -7.68 5.50 -20.84
N LEU A 471 -7.09 5.33 -19.67
CA LEU A 471 -5.92 6.09 -19.20
C LEU A 471 -4.89 5.14 -18.58
N THR A 472 -3.63 5.29 -18.95
CA THR A 472 -2.51 4.61 -18.29
C THR A 472 -1.31 5.55 -18.18
N LEU A 473 -0.41 5.24 -17.27
CA LEU A 473 0.85 5.94 -17.01
C LEU A 473 1.91 4.85 -16.84
N GLN A 474 3.01 4.93 -17.60
CA GLN A 474 4.07 3.91 -17.62
C GLN A 474 5.46 4.55 -17.56
N SER A 475 6.40 3.90 -16.87
CA SER A 475 7.82 4.24 -16.91
C SER A 475 8.72 3.03 -16.58
N ASP A 476 9.97 3.08 -17.05
CA ASP A 476 10.98 2.07 -16.70
C ASP A 476 12.39 2.68 -16.75
N GLY A 477 12.79 3.31 -15.64
CA GLY A 477 14.13 3.88 -15.50
C GLY A 477 15.24 2.84 -15.51
N ARG A 478 14.97 1.58 -15.13
CA ARG A 478 15.95 0.49 -15.09
C ARG A 478 16.39 0.09 -16.49
N ARG A 479 15.44 -0.06 -17.41
CA ARG A 479 15.73 -0.31 -18.83
C ARG A 479 16.42 0.88 -19.48
N CYS A 480 15.94 2.09 -19.18
CA CYS A 480 16.54 3.31 -19.72
C CYS A 480 17.96 3.56 -19.20
N LEU A 481 18.33 3.05 -18.02
CA LEU A 481 19.72 3.08 -17.54
C LEU A 481 20.64 2.18 -18.37
N ARG A 482 20.12 1.04 -18.87
CA ARG A 482 20.87 0.10 -19.72
C ARG A 482 21.00 0.63 -21.15
N ASP A 483 19.88 1.01 -21.75
CA ASP A 483 19.80 1.60 -23.08
C ASP A 483 18.70 2.67 -23.09
N PRO A 484 19.04 3.97 -23.01
CA PRO A 484 18.04 5.03 -22.90
C PRO A 484 17.10 5.11 -24.11
N ARG A 485 17.57 4.76 -25.32
CA ARG A 485 16.75 4.81 -26.53
C ARG A 485 15.81 3.61 -26.60
N GLN A 486 16.32 2.40 -26.42
CA GLN A 486 15.46 1.20 -26.43
C GLN A 486 14.50 1.19 -25.24
N GLY A 487 14.95 1.59 -24.05
CA GLY A 487 14.12 1.72 -22.85
C GLY A 487 12.98 2.72 -23.05
N ALA A 488 13.24 3.90 -23.63
CA ALA A 488 12.18 4.86 -23.90
C ALA A 488 11.15 4.37 -24.94
N ALA A 489 11.59 3.67 -25.99
CA ALA A 489 10.68 3.04 -26.94
C ALA A 489 9.83 1.93 -26.30
N TRP A 490 10.41 1.20 -25.34
CA TRP A 490 9.76 0.17 -24.54
C TRP A 490 8.59 0.73 -23.72
N VAL A 491 8.81 1.84 -23.01
CA VAL A 491 7.76 2.46 -22.18
C VAL A 491 6.54 2.86 -23.03
N VAL A 492 6.76 3.39 -24.25
CA VAL A 492 5.65 3.70 -25.19
C VAL A 492 4.93 2.42 -25.65
N ALA A 493 5.69 1.37 -25.96
CA ALA A 493 5.14 0.08 -26.36
C ALA A 493 4.30 -0.58 -25.26
N GLU A 494 4.75 -0.48 -24.02
CA GLU A 494 4.05 -0.96 -22.83
C GLU A 494 2.74 -0.20 -22.63
N ALA A 495 2.77 1.14 -22.56
CA ALA A 495 1.56 1.97 -22.41
C ALA A 495 0.50 1.68 -23.49
N ALA A 496 0.93 1.49 -24.74
CA ALA A 496 0.02 1.13 -25.83
C ALA A 496 -0.56 -0.28 -25.69
N THR A 497 0.22 -1.23 -25.15
CA THR A 497 -0.23 -2.60 -24.87
C THR A 497 -1.24 -2.61 -23.73
N SER A 498 -1.00 -1.91 -22.63
CA SER A 498 -1.90 -1.84 -21.47
C SER A 498 -3.26 -1.24 -21.84
N VAL A 499 -3.27 -0.17 -22.65
CA VAL A 499 -4.52 0.42 -23.17
C VAL A 499 -5.26 -0.54 -24.12
N ALA A 500 -4.53 -1.28 -24.96
CA ALA A 500 -5.12 -2.30 -25.81
C ALA A 500 -5.70 -3.49 -25.02
N CYS A 501 -5.08 -3.88 -23.90
CA CYS A 501 -5.58 -4.90 -22.98
C CYS A 501 -6.89 -4.48 -22.29
N ALA A 502 -7.12 -3.19 -22.06
CA ALA A 502 -8.44 -2.68 -21.64
C ALA A 502 -9.50 -2.71 -22.78
N GLY A 503 -9.11 -3.10 -24.00
CA GLY A 503 -9.93 -3.12 -25.20
C GLY A 503 -10.00 -1.77 -25.95
N ALA A 504 -9.21 -0.79 -25.53
CA ALA A 504 -9.23 0.57 -26.07
C ALA A 504 -8.20 0.76 -27.20
N GLU A 505 -8.51 1.62 -28.16
CA GLU A 505 -7.56 2.03 -29.20
C GLU A 505 -6.67 3.16 -28.67
N PRO A 506 -5.33 2.99 -28.62
CA PRO A 506 -4.41 4.06 -28.24
C PRO A 506 -4.55 5.30 -29.14
N LEU A 507 -4.67 6.50 -28.54
CA LEU A 507 -4.87 7.74 -29.29
C LEU A 507 -3.65 8.65 -29.32
N ALA A 508 -3.14 9.05 -28.16
CA ALA A 508 -2.10 10.07 -28.04
C ALA A 508 -1.33 9.97 -26.70
N VAL A 509 -0.15 10.58 -26.67
CA VAL A 509 0.81 10.51 -25.56
C VAL A 509 1.07 11.89 -24.95
N THR A 510 1.26 11.91 -23.63
CA THR A 510 1.96 12.98 -22.91
C THR A 510 3.22 12.42 -22.26
N ASP A 511 4.35 13.14 -22.32
CA ASP A 511 5.63 12.66 -21.77
C ASP A 511 6.13 13.51 -20.59
N GLY A 512 6.64 12.87 -19.54
CA GLY A 512 7.27 13.49 -18.39
C GLY A 512 8.71 13.02 -18.27
N LEU A 513 9.67 13.80 -18.79
CA LEU A 513 11.08 13.41 -18.80
C LEU A 513 11.75 13.78 -17.48
N ASN A 514 12.35 12.81 -16.80
CA ASN A 514 13.12 13.03 -15.57
C ASN A 514 14.57 12.56 -15.76
N LEU A 515 15.54 13.47 -15.71
CA LEU A 515 16.97 13.15 -15.84
C LEU A 515 17.84 14.00 -14.89
N GLY A 516 19.12 13.62 -14.76
CA GLY A 516 20.15 14.36 -14.03
C GLY A 516 20.54 15.71 -14.68
N SER A 517 21.69 16.26 -14.32
CA SER A 517 22.14 17.54 -14.89
C SER A 517 22.51 17.43 -16.38
N PRO A 518 21.91 18.23 -17.28
CA PRO A 518 22.18 18.20 -18.71
C PRO A 518 23.52 18.86 -19.07
N GLU A 519 24.21 19.45 -18.10
CA GLU A 519 25.54 20.02 -18.26
C GLU A 519 26.62 18.93 -18.36
N ASP A 520 26.31 17.72 -17.86
CA ASP A 520 27.13 16.54 -18.12
C ASP A 520 26.84 16.01 -19.54
N PRO A 521 27.84 15.93 -20.43
CA PRO A 521 27.65 15.43 -21.80
C PRO A 521 27.04 14.02 -21.88
N GLN A 522 27.29 13.15 -20.89
CA GLN A 522 26.72 11.80 -20.87
C GLN A 522 25.23 11.84 -20.54
N VAL A 523 24.83 12.64 -19.55
CA VAL A 523 23.41 12.82 -19.19
C VAL A 523 22.64 13.52 -20.31
N TYR A 524 23.27 14.49 -20.99
CA TYR A 524 22.67 15.10 -22.18
C TYR A 524 22.47 14.09 -23.32
N GLN A 525 23.43 13.18 -23.52
CA GLN A 525 23.30 12.11 -24.50
C GLN A 525 22.15 11.16 -24.12
N GLN A 526 22.02 10.78 -22.84
CA GLN A 526 20.87 10.02 -22.34
C GLN A 526 19.55 10.74 -22.62
N LEU A 527 19.45 12.06 -22.38
CA LEU A 527 18.27 12.86 -22.73
C LEU A 527 17.96 12.77 -24.24
N ALA A 528 18.97 12.95 -25.08
CA ALA A 528 18.79 12.91 -26.53
C ALA A 528 18.34 11.52 -27.03
N ASP A 529 18.85 10.46 -26.43
CA ASP A 529 18.53 9.06 -26.74
C ASP A 529 17.13 8.67 -26.25
N VAL A 530 16.75 9.07 -25.03
CA VAL A 530 15.38 8.92 -24.51
C VAL A 530 14.37 9.58 -25.44
N VAL A 531 14.62 10.82 -25.85
CA VAL A 531 13.69 11.53 -26.75
C VAL A 531 13.60 10.87 -28.13
N GLU A 532 14.71 10.33 -28.65
CA GLU A 532 14.66 9.58 -29.91
C GLU A 532 13.92 8.25 -29.76
N GLY A 533 14.10 7.55 -28.63
CA GLY A 533 13.38 6.30 -28.32
C GLY A 533 11.88 6.51 -28.20
N LEU A 534 11.45 7.54 -27.48
CA LEU A 534 10.05 7.97 -27.43
C LEU A 534 9.52 8.25 -28.84
N ALA A 535 10.28 8.97 -29.66
CA ALA A 535 9.88 9.29 -31.01
C ALA A 535 9.75 8.04 -31.89
N ASP A 536 10.68 7.09 -31.78
CA ASP A 536 10.64 5.82 -32.52
C ASP A 536 9.43 4.98 -32.14
N GLY A 537 9.16 4.79 -30.84
CA GLY A 537 7.98 4.08 -30.35
C GLY A 537 6.68 4.74 -30.81
N CYS A 538 6.57 6.06 -30.64
CA CYS A 538 5.41 6.84 -31.04
C CYS A 538 5.17 6.79 -32.57
N ARG A 539 6.21 6.95 -33.39
CA ARG A 539 6.11 6.84 -34.86
C ARG A 539 5.68 5.45 -35.30
N ALA A 540 6.24 4.40 -34.69
CA ALA A 540 5.91 3.03 -35.05
C ALA A 540 4.44 2.70 -34.76
N LEU A 541 3.92 3.15 -33.62
CA LEU A 541 2.54 2.93 -33.19
C LEU A 541 1.54 3.96 -33.75
N GLY A 542 2.04 5.05 -34.34
CA GLY A 542 1.22 6.12 -34.92
C GLY A 542 0.63 7.08 -33.90
N LEU A 543 1.28 7.23 -32.74
CA LEU A 543 0.84 8.04 -31.62
C LEU A 543 1.48 9.43 -31.68
N PRO A 544 0.71 10.52 -31.76
CA PRO A 544 1.25 11.86 -31.57
C PRO A 544 1.51 12.14 -30.08
N VAL A 545 2.60 12.85 -29.80
CA VAL A 545 2.86 13.46 -28.50
C VAL A 545 2.23 14.84 -28.48
N VAL A 546 1.25 15.06 -27.62
CA VAL A 546 0.41 16.28 -27.61
C VAL A 546 0.79 17.27 -26.52
N SER A 547 1.41 16.82 -25.44
CA SER A 547 1.85 17.61 -24.30
C SER A 547 2.99 16.91 -23.55
N GLY A 548 3.60 17.58 -22.59
CA GLY A 548 4.60 16.96 -21.73
C GLY A 548 5.24 17.93 -20.74
N ASN A 549 6.24 17.43 -20.02
CA ASN A 549 7.04 18.13 -19.03
C ASN A 549 8.48 17.61 -19.04
N VAL A 550 9.44 18.47 -18.68
CA VAL A 550 10.85 18.07 -18.54
C VAL A 550 11.42 18.56 -17.21
N SER A 551 11.82 17.59 -16.38
CA SER A 551 12.55 17.79 -15.13
C SER A 551 14.00 17.34 -15.29
N LEU A 552 14.93 18.29 -15.18
CA LEU A 552 16.37 18.05 -15.23
C LEU A 552 17.00 18.34 -13.87
N TYR A 553 18.31 18.10 -13.72
CA TYR A 553 19.03 18.30 -12.46
C TYR A 553 18.56 17.39 -11.30
N ASN A 554 17.94 16.25 -11.62
CA ASN A 554 17.58 15.22 -10.63
C ASN A 554 18.83 14.41 -10.24
N GLU A 555 19.67 15.01 -9.41
CA GLU A 555 20.89 14.43 -8.88
C GLU A 555 21.22 15.00 -7.49
N THR A 556 22.06 14.30 -6.73
CA THR A 556 22.60 14.76 -5.44
C THR A 556 24.13 14.90 -5.47
N GLY A 557 24.65 15.94 -4.81
CA GLY A 557 26.09 16.10 -4.54
C GLY A 557 26.46 15.71 -3.11
N ARG A 558 27.48 14.86 -2.89
CA ARG A 558 28.01 14.57 -1.55
C ARG A 558 28.79 15.75 -0.97
N ALA A 559 28.58 16.04 0.32
CA ALA A 559 29.49 16.88 1.12
C ALA A 559 30.80 16.13 1.37
N ALA A 560 31.92 16.85 1.35
CA ALA A 560 33.24 16.28 1.61
C ALA A 560 33.32 15.72 3.04
N ASP A 561 33.86 14.50 3.18
CA ASP A 561 34.28 13.95 4.46
C ASP A 561 35.32 14.89 5.09
N PRO A 562 35.34 15.14 6.42
CA PRO A 562 36.28 16.08 7.06
C PRO A 562 37.76 15.73 6.86
N GLY A 563 38.06 14.52 6.35
CA GLY A 563 39.38 14.05 5.96
C GLY A 563 39.80 14.30 4.52
N GLY A 564 38.97 14.93 3.67
CA GLY A 564 39.37 15.42 2.34
C GLY A 564 39.74 14.37 1.28
N ASN A 565 39.53 13.07 1.54
CA ASN A 565 40.06 11.98 0.70
C ASN A 565 39.03 11.21 -0.14
N VAL A 566 37.83 11.74 -0.36
CA VAL A 566 36.88 11.17 -1.33
C VAL A 566 36.58 12.19 -2.43
N ARG A 567 36.83 11.81 -3.69
CA ARG A 567 36.34 12.56 -4.86
C ARG A 567 34.82 12.70 -4.73
N VAL A 568 34.29 13.90 -4.97
CA VAL A 568 32.86 14.20 -4.94
C VAL A 568 32.12 13.30 -5.94
N GLY A 569 31.49 12.23 -5.47
CA GLY A 569 30.57 11.43 -6.29
C GLY A 569 29.24 12.17 -6.40
N ARG A 570 28.86 12.56 -7.63
CA ARG A 570 27.49 12.97 -7.97
C ARG A 570 26.68 11.71 -8.27
N GLN A 571 25.48 11.59 -7.70
CA GLN A 571 24.55 10.50 -8.01
C GLN A 571 23.37 11.07 -8.79
N ALA A 572 23.30 10.77 -10.09
CA ALA A 572 22.14 11.06 -10.93
C ALA A 572 21.11 9.92 -10.84
N ILE A 573 19.84 10.26 -11.03
CA ILE A 573 18.79 9.24 -11.20
C ILE A 573 18.99 8.46 -12.51
N PRO A 574 18.43 7.24 -12.62
CA PRO A 574 18.22 6.60 -13.92
C PRO A 574 17.44 7.53 -14.86
N PRO A 575 17.76 7.58 -16.17
CA PRO A 575 16.94 8.32 -17.14
C PRO A 575 15.51 7.77 -17.10
N THR A 576 14.52 8.59 -16.77
CA THR A 576 13.17 8.09 -16.48
C THR A 576 12.12 8.88 -17.28
N PRO A 577 11.76 8.42 -18.49
CA PRO A 577 10.60 8.93 -19.21
C PRO A 577 9.31 8.34 -18.63
N VAL A 578 8.39 9.20 -18.17
CA VAL A 578 7.03 8.83 -17.79
C VAL A 578 6.11 9.07 -18.98
N VAL A 579 5.40 8.05 -19.45
CA VAL A 579 4.50 8.13 -20.60
C VAL A 579 3.07 7.98 -20.14
N GLY A 580 2.29 9.06 -20.22
CA GLY A 580 0.85 9.02 -20.08
C GLY A 580 0.19 8.78 -21.43
N LEU A 581 -0.72 7.81 -21.52
CA LEU A 581 -1.40 7.47 -22.76
C LEU A 581 -2.92 7.46 -22.57
N VAL A 582 -3.62 8.11 -23.49
CA VAL A 582 -5.09 8.09 -23.55
C VAL A 582 -5.57 7.18 -24.68
N GLY A 583 -6.64 6.42 -24.41
CA GLY A 583 -7.23 5.47 -25.33
C GLY A 583 -8.75 5.63 -25.47
N TRP A 584 -9.27 5.16 -26.59
CA TRP A 584 -10.68 5.25 -26.94
C TRP A 584 -11.39 3.90 -26.97
N LEU A 585 -12.56 3.86 -26.33
CA LEU A 585 -13.54 2.79 -26.43
C LEU A 585 -14.84 3.34 -27.08
N PRO A 586 -15.36 2.75 -28.17
CA PRO A 586 -16.67 3.09 -28.72
C PRO A 586 -17.80 2.85 -27.72
N ARG A 587 -17.69 1.80 -26.91
CA ARG A 587 -18.62 1.48 -25.83
C ARG A 587 -17.85 1.13 -24.56
N VAL A 588 -18.10 1.87 -23.49
CA VAL A 588 -17.45 1.63 -22.19
C VAL A 588 -17.83 0.27 -21.59
N GLU A 589 -18.98 -0.28 -21.97
CA GLU A 589 -19.43 -1.63 -21.59
C GLU A 589 -18.58 -2.74 -22.22
N GLU A 590 -17.91 -2.47 -23.34
CA GLU A 590 -17.05 -3.43 -24.06
C GLU A 590 -15.61 -3.48 -23.50
N ARG A 591 -15.34 -2.77 -22.40
CA ARG A 591 -14.02 -2.84 -21.73
C ARG A 591 -13.68 -4.27 -21.33
N LEU A 592 -12.42 -4.63 -21.45
CA LEU A 592 -11.94 -5.95 -21.03
C LEU A 592 -11.43 -5.89 -19.58
N PRO A 593 -11.80 -6.87 -18.73
CA PRO A 593 -11.17 -7.02 -17.43
C PRO A 593 -9.80 -7.70 -17.56
N MET A 594 -8.84 -7.33 -16.69
CA MET A 594 -7.56 -8.05 -16.58
C MET A 594 -7.73 -9.45 -15.97
N GLY A 595 -8.69 -9.59 -15.06
CA GLY A 595 -8.88 -10.79 -14.25
C GLY A 595 -9.35 -11.98 -15.07
N LEU A 596 -8.77 -13.16 -14.82
CA LEU A 596 -9.16 -14.39 -15.49
C LEU A 596 -10.65 -14.70 -15.28
N GLN A 597 -11.33 -15.04 -16.38
CA GLN A 597 -12.74 -15.44 -16.36
C GLN A 597 -12.83 -16.97 -16.35
N GLU A 598 -13.64 -17.54 -15.46
CA GLU A 598 -13.83 -19.01 -15.33
C GLU A 598 -14.15 -19.68 -16.67
N GLY A 599 -13.52 -20.83 -16.94
CA GLY A 599 -13.76 -21.65 -18.13
C GLY A 599 -13.21 -21.12 -19.46
N SER A 600 -12.42 -20.04 -19.43
CA SER A 600 -11.84 -19.45 -20.64
C SER A 600 -10.69 -20.28 -21.19
N LEU A 601 -10.52 -20.27 -22.51
CA LEU A 601 -9.30 -20.70 -23.18
C LEU A 601 -8.24 -19.62 -23.01
N LEU A 602 -7.07 -19.97 -22.48
CA LEU A 602 -5.96 -19.04 -22.24
C LEU A 602 -4.97 -19.09 -23.41
N LEU A 603 -4.69 -17.91 -23.96
CA LEU A 603 -3.75 -17.71 -25.06
C LEU A 603 -2.68 -16.70 -24.64
N LEU A 604 -1.45 -16.92 -25.07
CA LEU A 604 -0.39 -15.93 -25.04
C LEU A 604 -0.29 -15.28 -26.42
N ALA A 605 -0.52 -13.97 -26.50
CA ALA A 605 -0.28 -13.18 -27.69
C ALA A 605 1.08 -12.46 -27.58
N GLY A 606 1.76 -12.30 -28.71
CA GLY A 606 3.06 -11.63 -28.81
C GLY A 606 4.25 -12.59 -28.93
N GLU A 607 5.39 -12.03 -29.33
CA GLU A 607 6.67 -12.74 -29.45
C GLU A 607 7.15 -13.24 -28.07
N PRO A 608 7.78 -14.41 -27.97
CA PRO A 608 8.43 -14.82 -26.72
C PRO A 608 9.63 -13.90 -26.43
N SER A 609 9.83 -13.57 -25.15
CA SER A 609 11.04 -12.83 -24.76
C SER A 609 12.27 -13.71 -24.98
N PRO A 610 13.30 -13.23 -25.72
CA PRO A 610 14.48 -14.05 -26.04
C PRO A 610 15.45 -14.17 -24.85
N ASP A 611 15.39 -13.24 -23.89
CA ASP A 611 16.37 -13.11 -22.81
C ASP A 611 15.81 -12.28 -21.62
N PRO A 612 16.16 -12.58 -20.36
CA PRO A 612 15.65 -11.89 -19.18
C PRO A 612 16.49 -10.67 -18.74
N GLY A 613 17.49 -10.22 -19.51
CA GLY A 613 18.36 -9.10 -19.17
C GLY A 613 17.60 -7.79 -19.00
N GLY A 614 17.99 -6.99 -18.01
CA GLY A 614 17.33 -5.75 -17.62
C GLY A 614 15.95 -5.92 -16.99
N SER A 615 15.51 -7.15 -16.71
CA SER A 615 14.22 -7.43 -16.04
C SER A 615 14.27 -7.17 -14.54
N LEU A 616 13.09 -6.99 -13.94
CA LEU A 616 12.97 -6.98 -12.48
C LEU A 616 13.40 -8.32 -11.87
N TRP A 617 13.12 -9.43 -12.55
CA TRP A 617 13.59 -10.75 -12.14
C TRP A 617 15.12 -10.80 -12.03
N ALA A 618 15.84 -10.26 -13.01
CA ALA A 618 17.30 -10.32 -13.07
C ALA A 618 17.95 -9.61 -11.88
N GLU A 619 17.41 -8.46 -11.47
CA GLU A 619 17.85 -7.76 -10.25
C GLU A 619 17.47 -8.55 -9.00
N VAL A 620 16.19 -8.93 -8.86
CA VAL A 620 15.66 -9.53 -7.63
C VAL A 620 16.39 -10.83 -7.28
N VAL A 621 16.80 -11.62 -8.28
CA VAL A 621 17.53 -12.88 -8.05
C VAL A 621 19.05 -12.71 -7.99
N GLY A 622 19.57 -11.50 -8.24
CA GLY A 622 21.01 -11.20 -8.28
C GLY A 622 21.71 -11.74 -9.52
N PHE A 623 20.98 -11.89 -10.63
CA PHE A 623 21.54 -12.29 -11.93
C PHE A 623 22.23 -11.11 -12.63
N GLU A 624 21.68 -9.90 -12.49
CA GLU A 624 22.32 -8.65 -12.89
C GLU A 624 22.36 -7.72 -11.67
N GLU A 625 23.54 -7.18 -11.36
CA GLU A 625 23.67 -6.13 -10.35
C GLU A 625 23.72 -4.76 -11.04
N PRO A 626 22.83 -3.81 -10.69
CA PRO A 626 22.91 -2.46 -11.22
C PRO A 626 24.25 -1.81 -10.83
N PRO A 627 24.72 -0.79 -11.60
CA PRO A 627 25.94 -0.08 -11.26
C PRO A 627 25.90 0.43 -9.82
N ALA A 628 27.02 0.33 -9.11
CA ALA A 628 27.12 0.90 -7.77
C ALA A 628 26.82 2.41 -7.85
N PRO A 629 25.85 2.94 -7.08
CA PRO A 629 25.41 4.33 -7.20
C PRO A 629 26.50 5.37 -6.88
N ASP A 630 27.63 4.94 -6.31
CA ASP A 630 28.80 5.74 -5.97
C ASP A 630 30.09 5.37 -6.73
N GLY A 631 30.00 4.50 -7.75
CA GLY A 631 31.13 4.09 -8.60
C GLY A 631 31.34 4.99 -9.82
N GLU A 632 32.54 4.93 -10.43
CA GLU A 632 32.83 5.59 -11.73
C GLU A 632 31.90 5.12 -12.87
N ASP A 633 31.24 3.97 -12.68
CA ASP A 633 30.29 3.32 -13.60
C ASP A 633 28.82 3.76 -13.42
N ALA A 634 28.50 4.64 -12.47
CA ALA A 634 27.10 4.99 -12.15
C ALA A 634 26.33 5.61 -13.34
N LEU A 635 27.04 6.22 -14.30
CA LEU A 635 26.49 6.80 -15.52
C LEU A 635 26.71 5.93 -16.78
N SER A 636 27.55 4.89 -16.71
CA SER A 636 27.95 4.10 -17.88
C SER A 636 26.96 2.99 -18.23
N GLY A 637 25.96 2.72 -17.39
CA GLY A 637 24.96 1.67 -17.61
C GLY A 637 25.54 0.25 -17.55
N SER A 638 26.78 0.05 -17.12
CA SER A 638 27.44 -1.26 -17.10
C SER A 638 27.00 -2.08 -15.88
N PHE A 639 26.04 -2.98 -16.09
CA PHE A 639 25.63 -3.97 -15.10
C PHE A 639 26.76 -4.96 -14.81
N ARG A 640 26.94 -5.36 -13.55
CA ARG A 640 27.96 -6.34 -13.14
C ARG A 640 27.36 -7.76 -13.16
N ASN A 641 28.20 -8.74 -13.49
CA ASN A 641 27.91 -10.19 -13.45
C ASN A 641 26.97 -10.80 -14.53
N GLY A 642 26.64 -10.08 -15.61
CA GLY A 642 25.79 -10.61 -16.70
C GLY A 642 26.46 -11.65 -17.59
N ARG A 643 25.79 -12.79 -17.84
CA ARG A 643 26.11 -13.78 -18.90
C ARG A 643 25.42 -13.49 -20.25
N VAL A 644 24.62 -12.44 -20.28
CA VAL A 644 23.72 -12.07 -21.38
C VAL A 644 24.46 -11.19 -22.38
N ALA A 645 24.02 -11.19 -23.64
CA ALA A 645 24.53 -10.26 -24.64
C ALA A 645 24.40 -8.81 -24.11
N ASP A 646 25.44 -8.00 -24.31
CA ASP A 646 25.53 -6.65 -23.72
C ASP A 646 24.31 -5.75 -24.08
N ASP A 647 23.53 -6.11 -25.12
CA ASP A 647 22.38 -5.39 -25.68
C ASP A 647 20.98 -5.75 -25.13
N GLY A 648 20.80 -6.86 -24.39
CA GLY A 648 19.48 -7.27 -23.85
C GLY A 648 18.44 -7.66 -24.93
N PRO A 649 17.15 -7.87 -24.60
CA PRO A 649 16.14 -8.22 -25.59
C PRO A 649 15.80 -7.01 -26.49
N HIS A 650 16.15 -7.11 -27.78
CA HIS A 650 15.83 -6.09 -28.77
C HIS A 650 14.32 -5.99 -29.03
N LEU A 651 13.78 -4.78 -28.98
CA LEU A 651 12.36 -4.50 -29.20
C LEU A 651 12.01 -4.36 -30.69
N ASP A 652 11.25 -5.31 -31.24
CA ASP A 652 10.64 -5.15 -32.57
C ASP A 652 9.30 -4.40 -32.50
N LEU A 653 9.35 -3.09 -32.70
CA LEU A 653 8.18 -2.22 -32.73
C LEU A 653 7.15 -2.60 -33.81
N GLY A 654 7.58 -3.29 -34.89
CA GLY A 654 6.66 -3.81 -35.91
C GLY A 654 5.76 -4.90 -35.36
N SER A 655 6.34 -5.82 -34.58
CA SER A 655 5.63 -6.90 -33.88
C SER A 655 4.73 -6.36 -32.77
N VAL A 656 5.20 -5.38 -31.99
CA VAL A 656 4.36 -4.69 -30.97
C VAL A 656 3.13 -4.07 -31.61
N ARG A 657 3.30 -3.33 -32.72
CA ARG A 657 2.17 -2.73 -33.44
C ARG A 657 1.16 -3.79 -33.89
N GLY A 658 1.63 -4.93 -34.40
CA GLY A 658 0.77 -6.06 -34.76
C GLY A 658 -0.03 -6.55 -33.56
N ALA A 659 0.63 -6.75 -32.41
CA ALA A 659 -0.01 -7.20 -31.18
C ALA A 659 -1.07 -6.22 -30.65
N VAL A 660 -0.76 -4.92 -30.60
CA VAL A 660 -1.72 -3.87 -30.20
C VAL A 660 -2.94 -3.88 -31.13
N ARG A 661 -2.74 -3.94 -32.45
CA ARG A 661 -3.84 -4.01 -33.42
C ARG A 661 -4.67 -5.27 -33.27
N TRP A 662 -4.01 -6.41 -33.04
CA TRP A 662 -4.69 -7.69 -32.83
C TRP A 662 -5.57 -7.66 -31.58
N LEU A 663 -5.05 -7.14 -30.45
CA LEU A 663 -5.81 -7.00 -29.19
C LEU A 663 -7.06 -6.12 -29.39
N VAL A 664 -6.88 -4.94 -29.99
CA VAL A 664 -7.99 -4.02 -30.24
C VAL A 664 -9.03 -4.64 -31.19
N ARG A 665 -8.60 -5.25 -32.30
CA ARG A 665 -9.53 -5.90 -33.25
C ARG A 665 -10.24 -7.10 -32.63
N ALA A 666 -9.54 -7.94 -31.86
CA ALA A 666 -10.13 -9.10 -31.19
C ALA A 666 -11.16 -8.68 -30.13
N SER A 667 -10.87 -7.61 -29.38
CA SER A 667 -11.81 -6.98 -28.46
C SER A 667 -13.06 -6.46 -29.19
N ARG A 668 -12.87 -5.71 -30.29
CA ARG A 668 -13.96 -5.14 -31.12
C ARG A 668 -14.87 -6.20 -31.74
N GLU A 669 -14.33 -7.37 -32.09
CA GLU A 669 -15.10 -8.50 -32.59
C GLU A 669 -15.76 -9.32 -31.47
N GLY A 670 -15.60 -8.94 -30.20
CA GLY A 670 -16.20 -9.64 -29.04
C GLY A 670 -15.59 -11.01 -28.78
N LEU A 671 -14.34 -11.24 -29.22
CA LEU A 671 -13.69 -12.56 -29.15
C LEU A 671 -12.97 -12.81 -27.82
N LEU A 672 -12.69 -11.75 -27.07
CA LEU A 672 -11.95 -11.80 -25.80
C LEU A 672 -12.89 -11.62 -24.61
N ARG A 673 -12.61 -12.35 -23.53
CA ARG A 673 -13.30 -12.26 -22.22
C ARG A 673 -12.45 -11.55 -21.16
N SER A 674 -11.13 -11.63 -21.30
CA SER A 674 -10.15 -10.93 -20.45
C SER A 674 -8.85 -10.74 -21.22
N ALA A 675 -8.08 -9.71 -20.87
CA ALA A 675 -6.74 -9.49 -21.41
C ALA A 675 -5.90 -8.76 -20.35
N HIS A 676 -4.65 -9.17 -20.21
CA HIS A 676 -3.68 -8.57 -19.30
C HIS A 676 -2.32 -8.51 -20.00
N ASP A 677 -1.65 -7.35 -19.97
CA ASP A 677 -0.32 -7.19 -20.55
C ASP A 677 0.75 -7.89 -19.69
N LEU A 678 1.87 -8.24 -20.32
CA LEU A 678 2.97 -8.94 -19.65
C LEU A 678 4.20 -8.04 -19.57
N SER A 679 4.26 -7.22 -18.53
CA SER A 679 5.35 -6.30 -18.23
C SER A 679 6.32 -6.88 -17.20
N GLN A 680 6.45 -6.25 -16.03
CA GLN A 680 7.39 -6.61 -14.98
C GLN A 680 7.12 -8.03 -14.47
N GLY A 681 8.18 -8.84 -14.39
CA GLY A 681 8.11 -10.24 -14.01
C GLY A 681 7.55 -11.20 -15.05
N GLY A 682 7.19 -10.70 -16.24
CA GLY A 682 6.83 -11.50 -17.42
C GLY A 682 5.58 -12.35 -17.24
N LEU A 683 5.53 -13.50 -17.93
CA LEU A 683 4.36 -14.39 -17.95
C LEU A 683 4.00 -14.92 -16.55
N ALA A 684 5.00 -15.21 -15.72
CA ALA A 684 4.79 -15.78 -14.40
C ALA A 684 4.11 -14.77 -13.46
N ALA A 685 4.58 -13.53 -13.42
CA ALA A 685 3.93 -12.47 -12.65
C ALA A 685 2.55 -12.14 -13.21
N GLY A 686 2.44 -11.84 -14.52
CA GLY A 686 1.15 -11.46 -15.12
C GLY A 686 0.08 -12.55 -15.01
N LEU A 687 0.43 -13.83 -15.09
CA LEU A 687 -0.53 -14.92 -14.82
C LEU A 687 -1.05 -14.88 -13.39
N VAL A 688 -0.19 -14.61 -12.42
CA VAL A 688 -0.57 -14.51 -11.01
C VAL A 688 -1.46 -13.28 -10.79
N GLU A 689 -1.11 -12.13 -11.37
CA GLU A 689 -1.90 -10.91 -11.27
C GLU A 689 -3.30 -11.08 -11.88
N ALA A 690 -3.39 -11.63 -13.10
CA ALA A 690 -4.66 -11.93 -13.73
C ALA A 690 -5.49 -12.96 -12.92
N ALA A 691 -4.85 -13.97 -12.35
CA ALA A 691 -5.54 -14.99 -11.56
C ALA A 691 -6.08 -14.43 -10.24
N LEU A 692 -5.30 -13.61 -9.54
CA LEU A 692 -5.71 -12.94 -8.30
C LEU A 692 -6.81 -11.91 -8.54
N ALA A 693 -6.67 -11.09 -9.58
CA ALA A 693 -7.68 -10.10 -9.97
C ALA A 693 -9.02 -10.76 -10.35
N GLY A 694 -8.97 -11.95 -10.97
CA GLY A 694 -10.17 -12.73 -11.31
C GLY A 694 -10.71 -13.58 -10.17
N GLY A 695 -9.91 -13.87 -9.14
CA GLY A 695 -10.22 -14.90 -8.14
C GLY A 695 -10.32 -16.31 -8.74
N VAL A 696 -9.68 -16.54 -9.90
CA VAL A 696 -9.82 -17.74 -10.73
C VAL A 696 -8.43 -18.25 -11.09
N GLY A 697 -8.20 -19.53 -10.80
CA GLY A 697 -6.95 -20.23 -11.11
C GLY A 697 -6.77 -20.51 -12.61
N ALA A 698 -5.70 -21.21 -12.93
CA ALA A 698 -5.40 -21.59 -14.31
C ALA A 698 -4.62 -22.89 -14.36
N ARG A 699 -4.92 -23.73 -15.36
CA ARG A 699 -4.06 -24.83 -15.75
C ARG A 699 -3.45 -24.53 -17.10
N ILE A 700 -2.14 -24.34 -17.14
CA ILE A 700 -1.41 -24.06 -18.38
C ILE A 700 -0.24 -25.01 -18.60
N ARG A 701 0.04 -25.24 -19.88
CA ARG A 701 1.16 -26.03 -20.36
C ARG A 701 2.07 -25.13 -21.16
N LEU A 702 3.29 -24.95 -20.65
CA LEU A 702 4.32 -24.18 -21.30
C LEU A 702 5.12 -25.07 -22.25
N PRO A 703 5.59 -24.54 -23.39
CA PRO A 703 6.48 -25.28 -24.30
C PRO A 703 7.81 -25.63 -23.60
N ARG A 704 8.29 -24.74 -22.72
CA ARG A 704 9.51 -24.88 -21.93
C ARG A 704 9.36 -24.09 -20.63
N GLY A 705 9.98 -24.55 -19.55
CA GLY A 705 10.01 -23.85 -18.26
C GLY A 705 11.37 -23.28 -17.95
N ASP A 706 11.93 -22.49 -18.88
CA ASP A 706 13.17 -21.74 -18.66
C ASP A 706 12.87 -20.29 -18.24
N VAL A 707 13.93 -19.58 -17.85
CA VAL A 707 13.82 -18.21 -17.33
C VAL A 707 13.19 -17.25 -18.35
N PRO A 708 13.62 -17.16 -19.63
CA PRO A 708 12.98 -16.24 -20.58
C PRO A 708 11.50 -16.50 -20.79
N THR A 709 11.06 -17.77 -20.82
CA THR A 709 9.64 -18.10 -21.00
C THR A 709 8.78 -17.65 -19.82
N LEU A 710 9.28 -17.86 -18.59
CA LEU A 710 8.54 -17.55 -17.35
C LEU A 710 8.65 -16.08 -16.96
N PHE A 711 9.87 -15.55 -16.92
CA PHE A 711 10.20 -14.26 -16.32
C PHE A 711 10.73 -13.23 -17.33
N GLY A 712 10.91 -13.62 -18.59
CA GLY A 712 11.31 -12.68 -19.63
C GLY A 712 10.20 -11.66 -19.88
N GLU A 713 10.60 -10.39 -19.81
CA GLU A 713 9.74 -9.22 -19.97
C GLU A 713 9.90 -8.72 -21.42
N LEU A 714 8.79 -8.40 -22.11
CA LEU A 714 8.78 -7.83 -23.45
C LEU A 714 7.39 -7.25 -23.77
N PRO A 715 7.25 -5.95 -24.10
CA PRO A 715 5.96 -5.33 -24.37
C PRO A 715 5.40 -5.82 -25.71
N GLY A 716 4.11 -5.59 -25.94
CA GLY A 716 3.39 -6.24 -27.03
C GLY A 716 3.06 -7.72 -26.76
N ARG A 717 3.20 -8.16 -25.50
CA ARG A 717 2.74 -9.47 -25.03
C ARG A 717 1.55 -9.33 -24.11
N ALA A 718 0.60 -10.24 -24.25
CA ALA A 718 -0.59 -10.27 -23.41
C ALA A 718 -1.06 -11.70 -23.13
N LEU A 719 -1.50 -11.95 -21.91
CA LEU A 719 -2.28 -13.12 -21.54
C LEU A 719 -3.76 -12.81 -21.78
N VAL A 720 -4.40 -13.55 -22.69
CA VAL A 720 -5.81 -13.34 -23.02
C VAL A 720 -6.66 -14.57 -22.73
N GLY A 721 -7.86 -14.33 -22.21
CA GLY A 721 -8.92 -15.32 -22.04
C GLY A 721 -9.97 -15.17 -23.12
N ALA A 722 -10.34 -16.26 -23.78
CA ALA A 722 -11.35 -16.26 -24.85
C ALA A 722 -12.35 -17.42 -24.70
N ASP A 723 -13.50 -17.32 -25.38
CA ASP A 723 -14.36 -18.49 -25.57
C ASP A 723 -13.63 -19.52 -26.47
N PRO A 724 -13.63 -20.82 -26.14
CA PRO A 724 -13.04 -21.84 -26.99
C PRO A 724 -13.52 -21.83 -28.45
N GLN A 725 -14.75 -21.39 -28.72
CA GLN A 725 -15.32 -21.27 -30.07
C GLN A 725 -14.65 -20.14 -30.89
N ALA A 726 -14.09 -19.13 -30.23
CA ALA A 726 -13.43 -17.99 -30.87
C ALA A 726 -12.02 -18.33 -31.39
N LEU A 727 -11.43 -19.47 -31.02
CA LEU A 727 -10.03 -19.81 -31.31
C LEU A 727 -9.70 -19.73 -32.80
N HIS A 728 -10.54 -20.27 -33.68
CA HIS A 728 -10.27 -20.26 -35.12
C HIS A 728 -10.20 -18.82 -35.67
N ARG A 729 -11.13 -17.96 -35.24
CA ARG A 729 -11.15 -16.55 -35.66
C ARG A 729 -9.96 -15.80 -35.10
N LEU A 730 -9.60 -16.00 -33.83
CA LEU A 730 -8.44 -15.39 -33.19
C LEU A 730 -7.12 -15.73 -33.88
N LEU A 731 -6.94 -17.00 -34.28
CA LEU A 731 -5.75 -17.44 -35.02
C LEU A 731 -5.69 -16.87 -36.45
N ASN A 732 -6.83 -16.71 -37.13
CA ASN A 732 -6.87 -16.06 -38.44
C ASN A 732 -6.53 -14.56 -38.32
N LEU A 733 -7.11 -13.88 -37.32
CA LEU A 733 -6.78 -12.49 -37.02
C LEU A 733 -5.29 -12.32 -36.68
N ALA A 734 -4.71 -13.28 -35.94
CA ALA A 734 -3.29 -13.27 -35.63
C ALA A 734 -2.42 -13.39 -36.89
N ARG A 735 -2.82 -14.18 -37.89
CA ARG A 735 -2.13 -14.25 -39.18
C ARG A 735 -2.25 -12.95 -39.99
N GLU A 736 -3.42 -12.30 -39.96
CA GLU A 736 -3.66 -11.02 -40.62
C GLU A 736 -2.73 -9.92 -40.05
N GLU A 737 -2.63 -9.84 -38.72
CA GLU A 737 -1.82 -8.84 -38.01
C GLU A 737 -0.37 -9.28 -37.76
N ARG A 738 0.01 -10.50 -38.19
CA ARG A 738 1.35 -11.10 -38.01
C ARG A 738 1.79 -11.21 -36.55
N VAL A 739 0.90 -11.69 -35.69
CA VAL A 739 1.12 -11.86 -34.25
C VAL A 739 1.29 -13.34 -33.92
N ALA A 740 2.31 -13.67 -33.12
CA ALA A 740 2.44 -14.99 -32.54
C ALA A 740 1.36 -15.20 -31.48
N VAL A 741 0.60 -16.30 -31.59
CA VAL A 741 -0.42 -16.68 -30.59
C VAL A 741 -0.22 -18.13 -30.20
N THR A 742 -0.03 -18.38 -28.91
CA THR A 742 0.19 -19.72 -28.34
C THR A 742 -0.96 -20.10 -27.42
N VAL A 743 -1.54 -21.28 -27.59
CA VAL A 743 -2.54 -21.82 -26.66
C VAL A 743 -1.82 -22.34 -25.42
N LEU A 744 -2.12 -21.76 -24.26
CA LEU A 744 -1.51 -22.14 -22.99
C LEU A 744 -2.33 -23.18 -22.24
N GLY A 745 -3.65 -23.03 -22.21
CA GLY A 745 -4.51 -23.91 -21.39
C GLY A 745 -5.86 -23.30 -21.09
N ARG A 746 -6.35 -23.47 -19.86
CA ARG A 746 -7.68 -23.01 -19.44
C ARG A 746 -7.66 -22.40 -18.05
N SER A 747 -8.50 -21.39 -17.82
CA SER A 747 -8.77 -20.85 -16.49
C SER A 747 -9.79 -21.72 -15.75
N GLY A 748 -9.62 -21.81 -14.43
CA GLY A 748 -10.56 -22.43 -13.52
C GLY A 748 -9.94 -22.88 -12.19
N GLY A 749 -10.78 -23.05 -11.19
CA GLY A 749 -10.39 -23.49 -9.85
C GLY A 749 -9.69 -22.40 -9.02
N ASP A 750 -8.96 -22.81 -7.98
CA ASP A 750 -8.33 -21.93 -6.96
C ASP A 750 -6.79 -22.02 -6.96
N ARG A 751 -6.20 -22.51 -8.07
CA ARG A 751 -4.77 -22.80 -8.19
C ARG A 751 -4.22 -22.44 -9.56
N VAL A 752 -2.97 -21.99 -9.61
CA VAL A 752 -2.15 -21.91 -10.82
C VAL A 752 -1.35 -23.21 -10.95
N ASP A 753 -1.63 -23.99 -12.00
CA ASP A 753 -1.06 -25.30 -12.32
C ASP A 753 -0.25 -25.20 -13.62
N LEU A 754 1.07 -25.06 -13.48
CA LEU A 754 2.02 -24.93 -14.57
C LEU A 754 2.67 -26.28 -14.88
N THR A 755 2.72 -26.64 -16.16
CA THR A 755 3.40 -27.87 -16.62
C THR A 755 4.35 -27.58 -17.78
N TRP A 756 5.55 -28.18 -17.76
CA TRP A 756 6.53 -28.12 -18.86
C TRP A 756 7.36 -29.40 -18.96
N ALA A 757 8.04 -29.60 -20.10
CA ALA A 757 8.94 -30.75 -20.27
C ALA A 757 10.20 -30.59 -19.40
N GLY A 758 10.53 -31.61 -18.59
CA GLY A 758 11.68 -31.60 -17.68
C GLY A 758 13.03 -31.79 -18.36
N ALA A 759 14.13 -31.54 -17.62
CA ALA A 759 15.49 -31.44 -18.13
C ALA A 759 16.13 -32.78 -18.61
N ALA A 760 15.53 -33.94 -18.33
CA ALA A 760 16.12 -35.24 -18.65
C ALA A 760 15.69 -35.78 -20.02
N VAL A 761 16.42 -35.40 -21.07
CA VAL A 761 16.37 -36.11 -22.37
C VAL A 761 17.33 -37.29 -22.29
N CYS A 762 16.82 -38.49 -21.99
CA CYS A 762 17.33 -39.82 -22.44
C CYS A 762 16.58 -40.97 -21.73
N ALA A 763 15.25 -41.01 -21.78
CA ALA A 763 14.47 -42.25 -21.55
C ALA A 763 13.09 -42.13 -22.22
N PRO A 764 12.51 -43.20 -22.79
CA PRO A 764 11.18 -43.16 -23.38
C PRO A 764 10.13 -43.07 -22.25
N GLY A 765 9.60 -41.86 -22.01
CA GLY A 765 8.59 -41.59 -20.98
C GLY A 765 8.75 -40.24 -20.25
N GLY A 766 9.18 -39.20 -20.96
CA GLY A 766 9.74 -37.94 -20.43
C GLY A 766 9.14 -37.40 -19.13
N LEU A 767 10.02 -37.11 -18.16
CA LEU A 767 9.69 -36.44 -16.90
C LEU A 767 9.04 -35.08 -17.20
N THR A 768 7.80 -34.89 -16.74
CA THR A 768 7.10 -33.60 -16.86
C THR A 768 7.27 -32.87 -15.53
N THR A 769 7.80 -31.65 -15.57
CA THR A 769 7.88 -30.79 -14.38
C THR A 769 6.53 -30.11 -14.18
N ARG A 770 6.03 -30.12 -12.94
CA ARG A 770 4.73 -29.54 -12.56
C ARG A 770 4.89 -28.67 -11.32
N LEU A 771 4.36 -27.45 -11.40
CA LEU A 771 4.31 -26.49 -10.29
C LEU A 771 2.86 -26.10 -10.05
N VAL A 772 2.35 -26.37 -8.84
CA VAL A 772 0.96 -26.08 -8.45
C VAL A 772 0.98 -25.13 -7.27
N LEU A 773 0.38 -23.95 -7.45
CA LEU A 773 0.39 -22.85 -6.48
C LEU A 773 -1.04 -22.40 -6.19
N PRO A 774 -1.56 -22.56 -4.97
CA PRO A 774 -2.84 -21.99 -4.55
C PRO A 774 -2.86 -20.47 -4.65
N LEU A 775 -4.01 -19.89 -5.03
CA LEU A 775 -4.16 -18.43 -5.09
C LEU A 775 -3.91 -17.76 -3.74
N ALA A 776 -4.30 -18.40 -2.63
CA ALA A 776 -4.03 -17.89 -1.29
C ALA A 776 -2.52 -17.79 -0.98
N GLU A 777 -1.72 -18.73 -1.46
CA GLU A 777 -0.27 -18.72 -1.29
C GLU A 777 0.37 -17.60 -2.13
N LEU A 778 -0.08 -17.45 -3.38
CA LEU A 778 0.37 -16.38 -4.28
C LEU A 778 0.01 -14.98 -3.75
N ALA A 779 -1.18 -14.82 -3.17
CA ALA A 779 -1.59 -13.58 -2.51
C ALA A 779 -0.68 -13.24 -1.31
N ALA A 780 -0.34 -14.25 -0.50
CA ALA A 780 0.57 -14.08 0.63
C ALA A 780 1.98 -13.65 0.16
N TRP A 781 2.52 -14.28 -0.89
CA TRP A 781 3.82 -13.89 -1.44
C TRP A 781 3.83 -12.46 -1.97
N ARG A 782 2.77 -12.04 -2.67
CA ARG A 782 2.63 -10.63 -3.08
C ARG A 782 2.64 -9.69 -1.89
N ALA A 783 1.94 -10.04 -0.81
CA ALA A 783 1.92 -9.26 0.42
C ALA A 783 3.26 -9.19 1.18
N GLY A 784 4.34 -9.79 0.63
CA GLY A 784 5.63 -9.86 1.30
C GLY A 784 5.62 -10.81 2.49
N GLU A 785 4.58 -11.64 2.61
CA GLU A 785 4.52 -12.70 3.60
C GLU A 785 5.42 -13.83 3.10
N ALA A 786 6.51 -14.10 3.83
CA ALA A 786 7.32 -15.30 3.58
C ALA A 786 6.42 -16.55 3.63
N GLU A 787 6.80 -17.62 2.92
CA GLU A 787 6.21 -18.96 3.12
C GLU A 787 5.92 -19.12 4.59
N ALA A 788 4.66 -19.44 4.96
CA ALA A 788 4.31 -19.75 6.33
C ALA A 788 5.38 -20.72 6.85
N PRO A 789 6.32 -20.26 7.69
CA PRO A 789 7.31 -21.17 8.21
C PRO A 789 6.53 -22.12 9.09
N ALA A 790 6.92 -23.39 9.11
CA ALA A 790 6.50 -24.30 10.15
C ALA A 790 6.63 -23.57 11.50
N ASN A 791 5.47 -23.28 12.08
CA ASN A 791 5.21 -22.72 13.41
C ASN A 791 6.40 -22.03 14.13
N MET A 792 6.53 -20.70 14.02
CA MET A 792 7.48 -19.91 14.84
C MET A 792 6.75 -18.80 15.60
N ALA A 793 6.08 -19.22 16.68
CA ALA A 793 5.39 -18.38 17.65
C ALA A 793 6.32 -17.33 18.31
N GLY A 794 5.77 -16.15 18.61
CA GLY A 794 6.41 -15.19 19.50
C GLY A 794 6.55 -15.74 20.93
N ASP A 795 7.22 -14.98 21.80
CA ASP A 795 7.50 -15.37 23.20
C ASP A 795 6.29 -15.38 24.15
N ARG A 796 5.09 -15.17 23.62
CA ARG A 796 3.84 -15.15 24.37
C ARG A 796 3.10 -16.44 24.11
N LEU A 797 2.63 -17.09 25.18
CA LEU A 797 1.67 -18.20 25.08
C LEU A 797 0.43 -17.68 24.36
N ARG A 798 -0.06 -18.43 23.38
CA ARG A 798 -1.29 -18.08 22.65
C ARG A 798 -2.39 -19.00 23.14
N GLU A 799 -3.57 -18.45 23.39
CA GLU A 799 -4.70 -19.23 23.89
C GLU A 799 -5.60 -19.71 22.75
N GLU A 800 -6.31 -20.80 23.01
CA GLU A 800 -7.52 -21.20 22.30
C GLU A 800 -8.70 -20.22 22.41
N CYS A 801 -9.61 -20.47 21.48
CA CYS A 801 -10.68 -19.64 21.00
C CYS A 801 -11.60 -18.98 22.04
N GLY A 802 -12.09 -17.78 21.73
CA GLY A 802 -13.18 -17.14 22.47
C GLY A 802 -14.54 -17.60 21.96
N VAL A 803 -15.47 -17.96 22.86
CA VAL A 803 -16.84 -18.38 22.50
C VAL A 803 -17.88 -17.48 23.17
N VAL A 804 -18.93 -17.15 22.42
CA VAL A 804 -20.09 -16.42 22.92
C VAL A 804 -21.34 -16.92 22.20
N GLY A 805 -22.48 -17.00 22.88
CA GLY A 805 -23.76 -17.18 22.24
C GLY A 805 -24.90 -16.58 23.04
N ALA A 806 -25.98 -16.26 22.33
CA ALA A 806 -27.15 -15.62 22.88
C ALA A 806 -28.42 -16.26 22.33
N TRP A 807 -29.45 -16.34 23.17
CA TRP A 807 -30.79 -16.76 22.79
C TRP A 807 -31.82 -15.77 23.32
N CYS A 808 -32.68 -15.30 22.44
CA CYS A 808 -33.61 -14.23 22.71
C CYS A 808 -34.96 -14.71 23.26
N ASP A 809 -35.58 -13.84 24.05
CA ASP A 809 -36.94 -14.02 24.55
C ASP A 809 -37.95 -13.91 23.37
N PRO A 810 -39.12 -14.56 23.47
CA PRO A 810 -40.15 -14.48 22.42
C PRO A 810 -40.50 -13.03 22.06
N GLY A 811 -40.52 -12.72 20.76
CA GLY A 811 -40.81 -11.37 20.25
C GLY A 811 -39.59 -10.44 20.19
N THR A 812 -38.40 -10.90 20.57
CA THR A 812 -37.13 -10.15 20.44
C THR A 812 -36.16 -10.83 19.47
N SER A 813 -35.14 -10.09 19.01
CA SER A 813 -34.11 -10.61 18.11
C SER A 813 -32.72 -10.29 18.65
N ALA A 814 -31.78 -11.21 18.43
CA ALA A 814 -30.41 -11.05 18.87
C ALA A 814 -29.70 -9.98 18.02
N SER A 815 -28.96 -9.09 18.68
CA SER A 815 -28.23 -8.01 18.01
C SER A 815 -26.91 -8.53 17.44
N SER A 816 -26.79 -8.54 16.11
CA SER A 816 -25.53 -8.85 15.42
C SER A 816 -24.41 -7.91 15.87
N SER A 817 -24.68 -6.61 15.98
CA SER A 817 -23.71 -5.62 16.45
C SER A 817 -23.24 -5.90 17.88
N ALA A 818 -24.15 -6.27 18.80
CA ALA A 818 -23.77 -6.61 20.17
C ALA A 818 -22.90 -7.88 20.21
N LEU A 819 -23.24 -8.88 19.39
CA LEU A 819 -22.43 -10.10 19.26
C LEU A 819 -21.02 -9.79 18.76
N LEU A 820 -20.89 -8.94 17.73
CA LEU A 820 -19.59 -8.52 17.21
C LEU A 820 -18.78 -7.76 18.28
N LEU A 821 -19.42 -6.92 19.10
CA LEU A 821 -18.77 -6.27 20.25
C LEU A 821 -18.30 -7.27 21.30
N ALA A 822 -19.10 -8.30 21.60
CA ALA A 822 -18.71 -9.37 22.50
C ALA A 822 -17.55 -10.21 21.96
N MET A 823 -17.55 -10.51 20.66
CA MET A 823 -16.43 -11.16 19.99
C MET A 823 -15.16 -10.28 20.00
N LEU A 824 -15.29 -8.96 19.83
CA LEU A 824 -14.18 -8.02 19.99
C LEU A 824 -13.65 -8.00 21.42
N ALA A 825 -14.51 -8.13 22.44
CA ALA A 825 -14.07 -8.25 23.82
C ALA A 825 -13.19 -9.51 24.02
N LEU A 826 -13.54 -10.60 23.33
CA LEU A 826 -12.81 -11.87 23.32
C LEU A 826 -11.65 -11.93 22.30
N GLN A 827 -11.40 -10.89 21.50
CA GLN A 827 -10.39 -10.91 20.43
C GLN A 827 -8.98 -11.26 20.94
N HIS A 828 -8.69 -11.01 22.22
CA HIS A 828 -7.43 -11.41 22.86
C HIS A 828 -7.23 -12.94 22.93
N ARG A 829 -8.30 -13.73 22.81
CA ARG A 829 -8.28 -15.20 22.79
C ARG A 829 -8.11 -15.79 21.39
N GLY A 830 -8.26 -15.01 20.33
CA GLY A 830 -8.19 -15.54 18.96
C GLY A 830 -8.09 -14.44 17.92
N GLU A 831 -7.14 -14.57 16.99
CA GLU A 831 -6.86 -13.55 15.96
C GLU A 831 -6.67 -14.15 14.56
N GLU A 832 -6.87 -15.46 14.38
CA GLU A 832 -6.66 -16.16 13.10
C GLU A 832 -7.91 -16.19 12.23
N SER A 833 -9.08 -16.35 12.83
CA SER A 833 -10.37 -16.30 12.13
C SER A 833 -11.48 -15.88 13.08
N ALA A 834 -12.57 -15.39 12.50
CA ALA A 834 -13.78 -15.05 13.24
C ALA A 834 -15.01 -15.59 12.49
N GLY A 835 -16.04 -15.96 13.24
CA GLY A 835 -17.28 -16.45 12.65
C GLY A 835 -18.49 -16.29 13.55
N VAL A 836 -19.66 -16.27 12.91
CA VAL A 836 -20.97 -16.16 13.55
C VAL A 836 -21.91 -17.20 12.95
N GLY A 837 -22.51 -18.02 13.81
CA GLY A 837 -23.65 -18.86 13.51
C GLY A 837 -24.96 -18.16 13.89
N TYR A 838 -25.97 -18.23 13.03
CA TYR A 838 -27.27 -17.59 13.22
C TYR A 838 -28.41 -18.46 12.70
N LEU A 839 -29.62 -18.26 13.22
CA LEU A 839 -30.83 -18.92 12.74
C LEU A 839 -31.54 -18.04 11.71
N GLU A 840 -31.88 -18.63 10.56
CA GLU A 840 -32.68 -18.00 9.52
C GLU A 840 -33.73 -19.00 9.04
N ALA A 841 -35.01 -18.62 9.10
CA ALA A 841 -36.13 -19.46 8.67
C ALA A 841 -36.17 -20.89 9.28
N GLY A 842 -35.63 -21.08 10.49
CA GLY A 842 -35.57 -22.38 11.16
C GLY A 842 -34.34 -23.24 10.82
N GLU A 843 -33.44 -22.74 9.99
CA GLU A 843 -32.16 -23.38 9.66
C GLU A 843 -30.98 -22.62 10.28
N VAL A 844 -29.91 -23.33 10.62
CA VAL A 844 -28.68 -22.71 11.13
C VAL A 844 -27.75 -22.39 9.97
N ARG A 845 -27.30 -21.14 9.90
CA ARG A 845 -26.32 -20.64 8.93
C ARG A 845 -25.07 -20.14 9.63
N VAL A 846 -23.98 -20.04 8.89
CA VAL A 846 -22.69 -19.54 9.39
C VAL A 846 -22.10 -18.52 8.42
N ALA A 847 -21.68 -17.37 8.96
CA ALA A 847 -20.89 -16.37 8.26
C ALA A 847 -19.51 -16.30 8.95
N LYS A 848 -18.42 -16.60 8.23
CA LYS A 848 -17.08 -16.70 8.80
C LYS A 848 -16.00 -16.33 7.80
N GLY A 849 -14.83 -15.92 8.29
CA GLY A 849 -13.68 -15.54 7.47
C GLY A 849 -12.37 -15.66 8.23
N MET A 850 -11.26 -15.60 7.51
CA MET A 850 -9.92 -15.52 8.11
C MET A 850 -9.63 -14.07 8.53
N GLY A 851 -8.89 -13.91 9.63
CA GLY A 851 -8.56 -12.61 10.22
C GLY A 851 -9.37 -12.26 11.46
N ARG A 852 -9.20 -11.02 11.91
CA ARG A 852 -9.84 -10.48 13.13
C ARG A 852 -11.32 -10.14 12.90
N VAL A 853 -12.06 -9.93 13.97
CA VAL A 853 -13.51 -9.61 13.90
C VAL A 853 -13.78 -8.39 13.01
N ASN A 854 -12.97 -7.34 13.15
CA ASN A 854 -13.13 -6.10 12.36
C ASN A 854 -12.75 -6.24 10.88
N GLU A 855 -11.94 -7.25 10.52
CA GLU A 855 -11.57 -7.54 9.15
C GLU A 855 -12.65 -8.39 8.49
N VAL A 856 -13.04 -9.49 9.15
CA VAL A 856 -14.07 -10.42 8.66
C VAL A 856 -15.43 -9.74 8.53
N PHE A 857 -15.81 -8.93 9.51
CA PHE A 857 -17.11 -8.25 9.57
C PHE A 857 -17.00 -6.73 9.31
N ALA A 858 -16.00 -6.32 8.52
CA ALA A 858 -15.85 -4.95 8.05
C ALA A 858 -17.12 -4.46 7.33
N GLN A 859 -17.34 -3.14 7.33
CA GLN A 859 -18.51 -2.55 6.68
C GLN A 859 -18.49 -2.87 5.19
N GLY A 860 -19.57 -3.48 4.69
CA GLY A 860 -19.67 -3.91 3.30
C GLY A 860 -19.03 -5.27 2.99
N SER A 861 -18.44 -5.98 3.96
CA SER A 861 -17.95 -7.34 3.71
C SER A 861 -19.10 -8.32 3.42
N PRO A 862 -18.87 -9.42 2.66
CA PRO A 862 -19.90 -10.44 2.41
C PRO A 862 -20.48 -11.00 3.72
N ALA A 863 -19.61 -11.40 4.66
CA ALA A 863 -20.02 -11.94 5.96
C ALA A 863 -20.82 -10.91 6.79
N ARG A 864 -20.47 -9.62 6.71
CA ARG A 864 -21.22 -8.55 7.38
C ARG A 864 -22.60 -8.35 6.76
N ARG A 865 -22.70 -8.35 5.42
CA ARG A 865 -23.98 -8.21 4.70
C ARG A 865 -24.93 -9.37 4.96
N GLU A 866 -24.42 -10.60 5.05
CA GLU A 866 -25.20 -11.78 5.41
C GLU A 866 -25.75 -11.64 6.84
N LEU A 867 -24.90 -11.26 7.78
CA LEU A 867 -25.28 -11.14 9.19
C LEU A 867 -26.25 -9.97 9.45
N ASP A 868 -26.06 -8.81 8.80
CA ASP A 868 -26.92 -7.63 8.97
C ASP A 868 -28.36 -7.86 8.45
N ARG A 869 -28.53 -8.78 7.50
CA ARG A 869 -29.85 -9.18 6.98
C ARG A 869 -30.55 -10.19 7.89
N ALA A 870 -29.81 -10.91 8.72
CA ALA A 870 -30.34 -11.96 9.57
C ALA A 870 -31.05 -11.38 10.81
N ARG A 871 -32.38 -11.53 10.88
CA ARG A 871 -33.14 -11.34 12.11
C ARG A 871 -33.25 -12.65 12.86
N SER A 872 -32.19 -12.99 13.61
CA SER A 872 -32.10 -14.27 14.30
C SER A 872 -32.59 -14.22 15.76
N PRO A 873 -33.36 -15.21 16.24
CA PRO A 873 -33.64 -15.39 17.67
C PRO A 873 -32.45 -15.95 18.46
N GLY A 874 -31.40 -16.44 17.80
CA GLY A 874 -30.21 -16.97 18.48
C GLY A 874 -28.93 -16.82 17.65
N LEU A 875 -27.83 -16.49 18.32
CA LEU A 875 -26.52 -16.27 17.68
C LEU A 875 -25.43 -16.98 18.45
N VAL A 876 -24.40 -17.47 17.75
CA VAL A 876 -23.16 -17.96 18.36
C VAL A 876 -21.99 -17.33 17.63
N GLY A 877 -21.09 -16.67 18.35
CA GLY A 877 -19.88 -16.05 17.86
C GLY A 877 -18.63 -16.80 18.32
N HIS A 878 -17.58 -16.74 17.51
CA HIS A 878 -16.32 -17.40 17.79
C HIS A 878 -15.14 -16.62 17.23
N VAL A 879 -14.06 -16.51 18.01
CA VAL A 879 -12.75 -16.01 17.55
C VAL A 879 -11.72 -17.12 17.73
N ARG A 880 -10.97 -17.46 16.68
CA ARG A 880 -10.08 -18.62 16.65
C ARG A 880 -8.61 -18.24 16.82
N TYR A 881 -7.90 -19.08 17.55
CA TYR A 881 -6.48 -19.33 17.40
C TYR A 881 -6.27 -20.83 17.17
N SER A 882 -5.15 -21.29 16.61
CA SER A 882 -4.94 -22.72 16.35
C SER A 882 -3.99 -23.38 17.35
N THR A 883 -4.51 -24.27 18.20
CA THR A 883 -3.73 -25.29 18.95
C THR A 883 -3.85 -26.69 18.33
N ALA A 884 -4.92 -26.93 17.56
CA ALA A 884 -5.14 -28.14 16.78
C ALA A 884 -5.82 -27.82 15.43
N GLY A 885 -5.36 -28.49 14.36
CA GLY A 885 -5.83 -28.29 12.99
C GLY A 885 -5.24 -27.06 12.28
N ALA A 886 -4.99 -27.16 10.98
CA ALA A 886 -4.35 -26.11 10.18
C ALA A 886 -5.14 -24.79 10.18
N SER A 887 -4.45 -23.64 10.14
CA SER A 887 -5.06 -22.31 9.97
C SER A 887 -5.69 -22.20 8.57
N SER A 888 -7.00 -22.44 8.50
CA SER A 888 -7.76 -22.51 7.26
C SER A 888 -9.22 -22.16 7.52
N LEU A 889 -9.91 -21.68 6.49
CA LEU A 889 -11.33 -21.32 6.60
C LEU A 889 -12.22 -22.53 6.94
N GLU A 890 -11.82 -23.73 6.52
CA GLU A 890 -12.49 -24.98 6.88
C GLU A 890 -12.51 -25.20 8.40
N ASN A 891 -11.42 -24.81 9.08
CA ASN A 891 -11.27 -24.94 10.52
C ASN A 891 -11.80 -23.73 11.32
N ALA A 892 -12.23 -22.66 10.65
CA ALA A 892 -12.88 -21.53 11.30
C ALA A 892 -14.23 -21.94 11.88
N GLN A 893 -14.51 -21.52 13.12
CA GLN A 893 -15.77 -21.82 13.81
C GLN A 893 -16.67 -20.56 13.85
N PRO A 894 -17.99 -20.70 14.08
CA PRO A 894 -18.71 -21.92 14.44
C PRO A 894 -18.75 -23.00 13.35
N PHE A 895 -18.64 -24.25 13.74
CA PHE A 895 -18.77 -25.40 12.84
C PHE A 895 -20.23 -25.76 12.63
N LEU A 896 -20.66 -25.78 11.37
CA LEU A 896 -21.99 -26.23 10.99
C LEU A 896 -22.00 -27.76 10.88
N ALA A 897 -22.85 -28.42 11.66
CA ALA A 897 -23.02 -29.86 11.65
C ALA A 897 -24.49 -30.23 11.37
N ARG A 898 -24.70 -31.15 10.44
CA ARG A 898 -26.03 -31.69 10.14
C ARG A 898 -26.31 -32.87 11.07
N THR A 899 -27.37 -32.77 11.86
CA THR A 899 -27.78 -33.85 12.78
C THR A 899 -29.19 -34.31 12.43
N ARG A 900 -29.60 -35.47 12.96
CA ARG A 900 -31.00 -35.94 12.83
C ARG A 900 -32.03 -35.04 13.52
N PHE A 901 -31.57 -34.11 14.36
CA PHE A 901 -32.42 -33.14 15.07
C PHE A 901 -32.48 -31.77 14.37
N GLY A 902 -31.83 -31.63 13.20
CA GLY A 902 -31.63 -30.36 12.49
C GLY A 902 -30.17 -29.92 12.47
N ASP A 903 -29.91 -28.82 11.78
CA ASP A 903 -28.58 -28.23 11.70
C ASP A 903 -28.18 -27.56 13.02
N VAL A 904 -26.91 -27.68 13.40
CA VAL A 904 -26.36 -27.04 14.61
C VAL A 904 -25.07 -26.29 14.29
N ALA A 905 -24.86 -25.13 14.91
CA ALA A 905 -23.59 -24.40 14.86
C ALA A 905 -22.87 -24.52 16.19
N LEU A 906 -21.66 -25.06 16.18
CA LEU A 906 -20.87 -25.38 17.36
C LEU A 906 -19.63 -24.49 17.46
N ALA A 907 -19.48 -23.80 18.58
CA ALA A 907 -18.28 -23.03 18.94
C ALA A 907 -17.62 -23.65 20.17
N HIS A 908 -16.31 -23.89 20.09
CA HIS A 908 -15.54 -24.63 21.08
C HIS A 908 -14.33 -23.83 21.58
N ASN A 909 -14.16 -23.75 22.90
CA ASN A 909 -12.94 -23.30 23.56
C ASN A 909 -12.34 -24.46 24.36
N GLY A 910 -11.09 -24.84 24.06
CA GLY A 910 -10.36 -25.90 24.76
C GLY A 910 -9.79 -26.94 23.81
N GLN A 911 -9.36 -28.08 24.35
CA GLN A 911 -8.77 -29.17 23.59
C GLN A 911 -9.25 -30.53 24.09
N LEU A 912 -9.66 -31.41 23.17
CA LEU A 912 -10.08 -32.77 23.46
C LEU A 912 -8.86 -33.72 23.42
N LEU A 913 -8.85 -34.73 24.28
CA LEU A 913 -7.78 -35.74 24.35
C LEU A 913 -8.12 -36.94 23.47
N GLU A 914 -7.12 -37.58 22.86
CA GLU A 914 -7.32 -38.56 21.78
C GLU A 914 -8.01 -39.86 22.23
N GLU A 915 -7.90 -40.31 23.48
CA GLU A 915 -8.48 -41.60 23.90
C GLU A 915 -9.87 -41.50 24.57
N GLY A 916 -10.88 -41.97 23.84
CA GLY A 916 -12.18 -42.43 24.35
C GLY A 916 -12.53 -43.77 23.69
N PRO A 917 -13.51 -44.57 24.21
CA PRO A 917 -13.72 -45.98 23.86
C PRO A 917 -14.23 -46.25 22.42
N VAL A 918 -14.13 -45.28 21.51
CA VAL A 918 -14.52 -45.43 20.10
C VAL A 918 -13.28 -45.69 19.24
N ALA A 919 -12.61 -46.80 19.53
CA ALA A 919 -11.82 -47.51 18.53
C ALA A 919 -12.75 -48.47 17.80
N SER A 920 -13.57 -47.96 16.87
CA SER A 920 -14.35 -48.84 15.99
C SER A 920 -14.57 -48.24 14.59
N ALA A 921 -14.11 -49.02 13.61
CA ALA A 921 -14.34 -49.03 12.16
C ALA A 921 -13.96 -47.82 11.27
N ASP A 922 -14.14 -46.56 11.66
CA ASP A 922 -13.90 -45.39 10.76
C ASP A 922 -12.84 -44.43 11.34
N GLY A 923 -11.57 -44.83 11.24
CA GLY A 923 -10.41 -44.18 11.88
C GLY A 923 -10.29 -42.65 11.74
N PHE A 924 -9.62 -42.06 12.74
CA PHE A 924 -9.23 -40.64 12.79
C PHE A 924 -8.56 -40.19 11.49
N ARG A 925 -9.01 -39.08 10.88
CA ARG A 925 -8.31 -38.46 9.76
C ARG A 925 -7.26 -37.51 10.32
N SER A 926 -5.99 -37.69 9.94
CA SER A 926 -4.91 -36.76 10.30
C SER A 926 -5.29 -35.31 9.93
N GLY A 927 -5.22 -34.40 10.91
CA GLY A 927 -5.55 -32.97 10.73
C GLY A 927 -7.00 -32.55 11.02
N GLU A 928 -7.86 -33.45 11.53
CA GLU A 928 -9.24 -33.12 11.93
C GLU A 928 -9.28 -32.28 13.24
N SER A 929 -10.10 -31.22 13.28
CA SER A 929 -10.24 -30.35 14.46
C SER A 929 -11.13 -30.94 15.55
N ASP A 930 -10.91 -30.56 16.81
CA ASP A 930 -11.70 -31.03 17.97
C ASP A 930 -13.19 -30.71 17.86
N SER A 931 -13.52 -29.53 17.34
CA SER A 931 -14.90 -29.13 17.08
C SER A 931 -15.59 -30.03 16.06
N ARG A 932 -14.85 -30.49 15.04
CA ARG A 932 -15.36 -31.44 14.03
C ARG A 932 -15.54 -32.84 14.63
N ARG A 933 -14.64 -33.25 15.52
CA ARG A 933 -14.78 -34.50 16.29
C ARG A 933 -16.04 -34.49 17.14
N PHE A 934 -16.28 -33.42 17.92
CA PHE A 934 -17.50 -33.29 18.74
C PHE A 934 -18.76 -33.26 17.85
N ALA A 935 -18.74 -32.47 16.77
CA ALA A 935 -19.84 -32.39 15.80
C ALA A 935 -20.19 -33.75 15.19
N ARG A 936 -19.19 -34.56 14.82
CA ARG A 936 -19.40 -35.91 14.26
C ARG A 936 -20.02 -36.86 15.28
N LEU A 937 -19.51 -36.86 16.51
CA LEU A 937 -20.07 -37.68 17.60
C LEU A 937 -21.51 -37.29 17.93
N LEU A 938 -21.82 -35.99 17.88
CA LEU A 938 -23.18 -35.48 18.07
C LEU A 938 -24.11 -35.92 16.94
N ALA A 939 -23.66 -35.80 15.68
CA ALA A 939 -24.42 -36.22 14.50
C ALA A 939 -24.71 -37.73 14.47
N ALA A 940 -23.78 -38.56 14.98
CA ALA A 940 -23.91 -40.01 15.03
C ALA A 940 -24.69 -40.54 16.25
N SER A 941 -25.12 -39.68 17.18
CA SER A 941 -25.73 -40.11 18.43
C SER A 941 -27.11 -40.78 18.25
N PRO A 942 -27.38 -41.94 18.87
CA PRO A 942 -28.67 -42.64 18.78
C PRO A 942 -29.74 -42.09 19.74
N ALA A 943 -29.41 -41.11 20.59
CA ALA A 943 -30.26 -40.60 21.68
C ALA A 943 -31.56 -39.92 21.22
N ALA A 944 -32.69 -40.12 21.89
CA ALA A 944 -34.00 -39.70 21.36
C ALA A 944 -34.17 -38.18 21.17
N THR A 945 -33.49 -37.36 21.98
CA THR A 945 -33.54 -35.89 21.92
C THR A 945 -32.16 -35.26 21.72
N LEU A 946 -32.11 -34.02 21.22
CA LEU A 946 -30.85 -33.27 21.05
C LEU A 946 -30.14 -33.04 22.40
N LEU A 947 -30.87 -32.77 23.49
CA LEU A 947 -30.29 -32.64 24.82
C LEU A 947 -29.61 -33.94 25.28
N GLU A 948 -30.28 -35.08 25.14
CA GLU A 948 -29.71 -36.38 25.47
C GLU A 948 -28.50 -36.69 24.57
N ALA A 949 -28.54 -36.29 23.30
CA ALA A 949 -27.43 -36.46 22.37
C ALA A 949 -26.20 -35.63 22.81
N VAL A 950 -26.38 -34.34 23.14
CA VAL A 950 -25.32 -33.47 23.67
C VAL A 950 -24.74 -34.06 24.96
N VAL A 951 -25.58 -34.51 25.89
CA VAL A 951 -25.15 -35.15 27.15
C VAL A 951 -24.37 -36.45 26.89
N ALA A 952 -24.84 -37.29 25.97
CA ALA A 952 -24.17 -38.54 25.61
C ALA A 952 -22.82 -38.30 24.92
N THR A 953 -22.73 -37.31 24.04
CA THR A 953 -21.48 -36.92 23.38
C THR A 953 -20.49 -36.34 24.39
N ALA A 954 -20.95 -35.46 25.29
CA ALA A 954 -20.11 -34.88 26.35
C ALA A 954 -19.51 -35.94 27.29
N ARG A 955 -20.24 -37.05 27.55
CA ARG A 955 -19.73 -38.20 28.33
C ARG A 955 -18.66 -39.02 27.61
N GLN A 956 -18.67 -39.01 26.27
CA GLN A 956 -17.74 -39.79 25.45
C GLN A 956 -16.41 -39.09 25.23
N VAL A 957 -16.39 -37.76 25.28
CA VAL A 957 -15.16 -36.97 25.11
C VAL A 957 -14.44 -36.77 26.44
N ARG A 958 -13.12 -36.54 26.35
CA ARG A 958 -12.23 -36.21 27.47
C ARG A 958 -11.38 -35.01 27.06
N GLY A 959 -10.87 -34.27 28.03
CA GLY A 959 -10.11 -33.04 27.82
C GLY A 959 -10.76 -31.84 28.48
N ALA A 960 -10.37 -30.65 28.06
CA ALA A 960 -10.89 -29.38 28.56
C ALA A 960 -11.74 -28.74 27.47
N PHE A 961 -12.97 -28.34 27.79
CA PHE A 961 -13.86 -27.73 26.82
C PHE A 961 -14.92 -26.85 27.47
N ALA A 962 -15.16 -25.70 26.85
CA ALA A 962 -16.33 -24.86 27.03
C ALA A 962 -16.98 -24.68 25.64
N LEU A 963 -18.21 -25.12 25.50
CA LEU A 963 -18.91 -25.17 24.22
C LEU A 963 -20.19 -24.34 24.27
N VAL A 964 -20.48 -23.67 23.16
CA VAL A 964 -21.78 -23.08 22.90
C VAL A 964 -22.31 -23.62 21.57
N ILE A 965 -23.55 -24.14 21.58
CA ILE A 965 -24.18 -24.79 20.43
C ILE A 965 -25.52 -24.10 20.14
N LEU A 966 -25.67 -23.58 18.92
CA LEU A 966 -26.92 -23.04 18.41
C LEU A 966 -27.67 -24.11 17.62
N SER A 967 -28.98 -24.22 17.86
CA SER A 967 -29.88 -25.09 17.10
C SER A 967 -31.27 -24.48 16.98
N PRO A 968 -32.14 -24.98 16.09
CA PRO A 968 -33.55 -24.60 16.06
C PRO A 968 -34.29 -24.87 17.39
N HIS A 969 -33.75 -25.76 18.22
CA HIS A 969 -34.29 -26.14 19.53
C HIS A 969 -33.72 -25.31 20.68
N GLY A 970 -32.99 -24.23 20.42
CA GLY A 970 -32.42 -23.36 21.46
C GLY A 970 -30.90 -23.32 21.50
N LEU A 971 -30.38 -22.66 22.53
CA LEU A 971 -28.95 -22.50 22.79
C LEU A 971 -28.50 -23.43 23.92
N PHE A 972 -27.42 -24.18 23.70
CA PHE A 972 -26.80 -25.03 24.69
C PHE A 972 -25.43 -24.45 25.07
N ALA A 973 -25.13 -24.42 26.37
CA ALA A 973 -23.83 -24.06 26.91
C ALA A 973 -23.36 -25.21 27.81
N LEU A 974 -22.18 -25.77 27.57
CA LEU A 974 -21.67 -26.90 28.34
C LEU A 974 -20.19 -26.79 28.68
N ARG A 975 -19.82 -27.33 29.84
CA ARG A 975 -18.47 -27.24 30.40
C ARG A 975 -17.93 -28.62 30.77
N ASP A 976 -16.62 -28.81 30.62
CA ASP A 976 -15.94 -30.06 30.94
C ASP A 976 -16.11 -30.48 32.42
N PRO A 977 -16.00 -31.78 32.74
CA PRO A 977 -16.19 -32.30 34.11
C PRO A 977 -15.28 -31.70 35.18
N LEU A 978 -14.10 -31.20 34.82
CA LEU A 978 -13.12 -30.62 35.73
C LEU A 978 -13.23 -29.10 35.83
N GLY A 979 -14.01 -28.48 34.94
CA GLY A 979 -14.21 -27.05 34.83
C GLY A 979 -12.97 -26.30 34.35
N ILE A 980 -12.03 -26.95 33.66
CA ILE A 980 -10.72 -26.36 33.33
C ILE A 980 -10.87 -25.02 32.60
N ARG A 981 -11.83 -24.93 31.67
CA ARG A 981 -12.14 -23.72 30.90
C ARG A 981 -13.30 -22.92 31.50
N PRO A 982 -13.27 -21.58 31.49
CA PRO A 982 -14.35 -20.75 31.97
C PRO A 982 -15.56 -20.76 31.02
N LEU A 983 -16.77 -20.73 31.59
CA LEU A 983 -18.02 -20.53 30.86
C LEU A 983 -19.04 -19.86 31.78
N VAL A 984 -19.40 -18.63 31.46
CA VAL A 984 -20.22 -17.73 32.26
C VAL A 984 -21.59 -17.58 31.61
N LEU A 985 -22.64 -17.52 32.43
CA LEU A 985 -24.01 -17.29 32.01
C LEU A 985 -24.48 -15.90 32.48
N GLY A 986 -25.14 -15.17 31.59
CA GLY A 986 -25.72 -13.88 31.88
C GLY A 986 -27.15 -13.73 31.36
N ARG A 987 -27.82 -12.72 31.91
CA ARG A 987 -29.18 -12.32 31.55
C ARG A 987 -29.14 -10.87 31.08
N GLY A 988 -29.46 -10.65 29.81
CA GLY A 988 -29.62 -9.32 29.23
C GLY A 988 -31.08 -8.94 29.07
N PRO A 989 -31.39 -7.73 28.58
CA PRO A 989 -32.76 -7.27 28.38
C PRO A 989 -33.51 -8.06 27.29
N THR A 990 -32.79 -8.71 26.38
CA THR A 990 -33.38 -9.43 25.23
C THR A 990 -33.28 -10.94 25.33
N GLY A 991 -32.64 -11.49 26.36
CA GLY A 991 -32.53 -12.94 26.54
C GLY A 991 -31.32 -13.40 27.37
N TRP A 992 -30.94 -14.66 27.18
CA TRP A 992 -29.81 -15.31 27.86
C TRP A 992 -28.54 -15.27 27.01
N VAL A 993 -27.40 -15.09 27.66
CA VAL A 993 -26.07 -15.07 27.02
C VAL A 993 -25.15 -16.05 27.75
N ALA A 994 -24.39 -16.85 27.00
CA ALA A 994 -23.32 -17.68 27.53
C ALA A 994 -22.01 -17.32 26.83
N ALA A 995 -20.93 -17.12 27.57
CA ALA A 995 -19.63 -16.79 26.98
C ALA A 995 -18.48 -17.35 27.80
N SER A 996 -17.31 -17.52 27.18
CA SER A 996 -16.10 -17.96 27.88
C SER A 996 -15.64 -16.96 28.96
N GLU A 997 -16.06 -15.69 28.89
CA GLU A 997 -15.73 -14.68 29.90
C GLU A 997 -16.88 -13.71 30.17
N SER A 998 -16.89 -13.15 31.38
CA SER A 998 -17.90 -12.15 31.78
C SER A 998 -17.83 -10.86 30.96
N CYS A 999 -16.65 -10.42 30.50
CA CYS A 999 -16.54 -9.20 29.69
C CYS A 999 -17.32 -9.29 28.36
N ALA A 1000 -17.44 -10.50 27.80
CA ALA A 1000 -18.25 -10.75 26.60
C ALA A 1000 -19.76 -10.74 26.91
N VAL A 1001 -20.16 -11.24 28.08
CA VAL A 1001 -21.53 -11.14 28.57
C VAL A 1001 -21.94 -9.68 28.75
N GLU A 1002 -21.08 -8.88 29.38
CA GLU A 1002 -21.31 -7.45 29.60
C GLU A 1002 -21.32 -6.65 28.28
N ALA A 1003 -20.47 -7.00 27.32
CA ALA A 1003 -20.47 -6.41 25.98
C ALA A 1003 -21.77 -6.70 25.18
N MET A 1004 -22.47 -7.79 25.50
CA MET A 1004 -23.82 -8.06 24.99
C MET A 1004 -24.91 -7.21 25.68
N GLY A 1005 -24.54 -6.37 26.65
CA GLY A 1005 -25.49 -5.64 27.50
C GLY A 1005 -26.18 -6.51 28.55
N ALA A 1006 -25.62 -7.69 28.88
CA ALA A 1006 -26.16 -8.61 29.86
C ALA A 1006 -25.44 -8.52 31.21
N GLN A 1007 -26.17 -8.80 32.29
CA GLN A 1007 -25.59 -8.95 33.61
C GLN A 1007 -25.21 -10.41 33.85
N VAL A 1008 -24.01 -10.63 34.40
CA VAL A 1008 -23.58 -11.97 34.82
C VAL A 1008 -24.50 -12.48 35.93
N VAL A 1009 -25.05 -13.68 35.73
CA VAL A 1009 -25.94 -14.33 36.70
C VAL A 1009 -25.13 -15.33 37.54
N ASP A 1010 -24.50 -16.29 36.86
CA ASP A 1010 -23.69 -17.35 37.49
C ASP A 1010 -22.82 -18.06 36.43
N GLU A 1011 -22.10 -19.11 36.80
CA GLU A 1011 -21.32 -19.96 35.89
C GLU A 1011 -22.05 -21.25 35.48
N VAL A 1012 -21.59 -21.84 34.37
CA VAL A 1012 -21.90 -23.24 34.04
C VAL A 1012 -21.02 -24.12 34.92
N ALA A 1013 -21.64 -25.02 35.68
CA ALA A 1013 -20.91 -25.87 36.62
C ALA A 1013 -20.05 -26.92 35.88
N PRO A 1014 -18.95 -27.41 36.47
CA PRO A 1014 -18.19 -28.53 35.91
C PRO A 1014 -19.09 -29.74 35.64
N GLY A 1015 -19.03 -30.29 34.42
CA GLY A 1015 -19.85 -31.43 34.01
C GLY A 1015 -21.33 -31.12 33.80
N GLU A 1016 -21.68 -29.85 33.56
CA GLU A 1016 -23.05 -29.38 33.35
C GLU A 1016 -23.31 -28.96 31.89
N VAL A 1017 -24.56 -29.18 31.45
CA VAL A 1017 -25.15 -28.61 30.24
C VAL A 1017 -26.30 -27.70 30.69
N VAL A 1018 -26.28 -26.46 30.19
CA VAL A 1018 -27.35 -25.47 30.34
C VAL A 1018 -28.04 -25.31 29.00
N TRP A 1019 -29.37 -25.46 28.97
CA TRP A 1019 -30.19 -25.34 27.77
C TRP A 1019 -31.22 -24.21 27.91
N VAL A 1020 -31.07 -23.19 27.04
CA VAL A 1020 -32.04 -22.11 26.88
C VAL A 1020 -33.03 -22.50 25.79
N ARG A 1021 -34.29 -22.76 26.19
CA ARG A 1021 -35.35 -23.28 25.32
C ARG A 1021 -36.05 -22.17 24.51
N PRO A 1022 -36.44 -22.44 23.24
CA PRO A 1022 -37.36 -21.58 22.50
C PRO A 1022 -38.65 -21.39 23.28
N GLY A 1023 -39.17 -20.16 23.36
CA GLY A 1023 -40.43 -19.89 24.08
C GLY A 1023 -40.30 -19.80 25.61
N GLY A 1024 -39.11 -20.01 26.19
CA GLY A 1024 -38.92 -20.02 27.64
C GLY A 1024 -39.12 -18.68 28.35
N GLY A 1025 -38.97 -17.55 27.63
CA GLY A 1025 -39.07 -16.20 28.19
C GLY A 1025 -38.14 -16.01 29.40
N GLU A 1026 -38.67 -15.37 30.47
CA GLU A 1026 -37.94 -15.15 31.72
C GLU A 1026 -37.63 -16.43 32.53
N ALA A 1027 -38.12 -17.60 32.11
CA ALA A 1027 -37.86 -18.84 32.84
C ALA A 1027 -36.36 -19.18 32.87
N ALA A 1028 -35.91 -19.72 34.01
CA ALA A 1028 -34.52 -20.16 34.15
C ALA A 1028 -34.18 -21.28 33.13
N PRO A 1029 -32.97 -21.28 32.56
CA PRO A 1029 -32.50 -22.32 31.66
C PRO A 1029 -32.53 -23.70 32.31
N LEU A 1030 -32.82 -24.75 31.52
CA LEU A 1030 -32.77 -26.11 32.03
C LEU A 1030 -31.31 -26.51 32.27
N ARG A 1031 -30.98 -26.99 33.46
CA ARG A 1031 -29.63 -27.46 33.81
C ARG A 1031 -29.62 -28.98 33.96
N THR A 1032 -28.68 -29.65 33.32
CA THR A 1032 -28.52 -31.12 33.38
C THR A 1032 -27.06 -31.46 33.60
N ARG A 1033 -26.78 -32.34 34.56
CA ARG A 1033 -25.41 -32.81 34.84
C ARG A 1033 -25.13 -34.11 34.10
N PHE A 1034 -23.99 -34.18 33.43
CA PHE A 1034 -23.55 -35.38 32.73
C PHE A 1034 -22.40 -36.11 33.42
N ALA A 1035 -21.72 -35.44 34.35
CA ALA A 1035 -20.72 -36.01 35.25
C ALA A 1035 -20.97 -35.56 36.70
N SER A 1036 -20.56 -36.39 37.67
CA SER A 1036 -20.47 -35.95 39.07
C SER A 1036 -19.37 -34.89 39.19
N PRO A 1037 -19.51 -33.88 40.05
CA PRO A 1037 -18.43 -32.93 40.30
C PRO A 1037 -17.27 -33.68 40.96
N GLU A 1038 -16.27 -34.06 40.18
CA GLU A 1038 -14.93 -34.29 40.71
C GLU A 1038 -14.43 -32.97 41.33
N ALA A 1039 -13.44 -33.03 42.23
CA ALA A 1039 -12.85 -31.81 42.78
C ALA A 1039 -12.42 -30.90 41.60
N PRO A 1040 -12.93 -29.66 41.49
CA PRO A 1040 -12.66 -28.78 40.35
C PRO A 1040 -11.15 -28.58 40.15
N ARG A 1041 -10.73 -28.42 38.89
CA ARG A 1041 -9.33 -28.20 38.51
C ARG A 1041 -9.21 -27.02 37.57
N PHE A 1042 -9.73 -25.87 37.99
CA PHE A 1042 -9.71 -24.62 37.23
C PHE A 1042 -8.29 -24.26 36.77
N CYS A 1043 -8.12 -23.81 35.53
CA CYS A 1043 -6.79 -23.45 35.02
C CYS A 1043 -6.16 -22.29 35.83
N LEU A 1044 -4.98 -22.50 36.45
CA LEU A 1044 -4.25 -21.40 37.10
C LEU A 1044 -3.81 -20.31 36.12
N PHE A 1045 -3.58 -20.67 34.86
CA PHE A 1045 -3.07 -19.74 33.85
C PHE A 1045 -4.12 -18.71 33.41
N GLU A 1046 -5.42 -18.98 33.60
CA GLU A 1046 -6.50 -18.00 33.44
C GLU A 1046 -6.31 -16.79 34.38
N TRP A 1047 -5.88 -17.06 35.61
CA TRP A 1047 -5.60 -16.03 36.60
C TRP A 1047 -4.34 -15.22 36.31
N VAL A 1048 -3.32 -15.87 35.76
CA VAL A 1048 -2.02 -15.27 35.46
C VAL A 1048 -2.08 -14.40 34.20
N TYR A 1049 -2.65 -14.95 33.11
CA TYR A 1049 -2.44 -14.39 31.78
C TYR A 1049 -3.70 -14.39 30.90
N LEU A 1050 -4.39 -15.54 30.78
CA LEU A 1050 -5.32 -15.79 29.67
C LEU A 1050 -6.58 -14.95 29.73
N SER A 1051 -7.27 -14.94 30.87
CA SER A 1051 -8.46 -14.13 31.05
C SER A 1051 -8.13 -12.64 31.02
N ARG A 1052 -9.03 -11.85 30.45
CA ARG A 1052 -8.95 -10.39 30.51
C ARG A 1052 -9.03 -9.90 31.96
N PRO A 1053 -8.29 -8.86 32.36
CA PRO A 1053 -8.30 -8.38 33.74
C PRO A 1053 -9.67 -7.92 34.23
N ASP A 1054 -10.51 -7.36 33.35
CA ASP A 1054 -11.88 -6.94 33.63
C ASP A 1054 -12.88 -8.10 33.71
N SER A 1055 -12.45 -9.34 33.46
CA SER A 1055 -13.29 -10.53 33.64
C SER A 1055 -13.42 -10.98 35.10
N ARG A 1056 -14.46 -11.77 35.35
CA ARG A 1056 -14.74 -12.50 36.59
C ARG A 1056 -14.73 -13.99 36.32
N TYR A 1057 -14.12 -14.74 37.23
CA TYR A 1057 -14.01 -16.19 37.16
C TYR A 1057 -14.11 -16.78 38.56
N ALA A 1058 -14.77 -17.92 38.75
CA ALA A 1058 -15.07 -18.52 40.05
C ALA A 1058 -15.59 -17.50 41.10
N GLY A 1059 -16.45 -16.56 40.68
CA GLY A 1059 -16.97 -15.47 41.52
C GLY A 1059 -15.97 -14.39 41.95
N GLN A 1060 -14.71 -14.43 41.51
CA GLN A 1060 -13.68 -13.45 41.86
C GLN A 1060 -13.26 -12.61 40.64
N SER A 1061 -12.77 -11.40 40.91
CA SER A 1061 -12.19 -10.51 39.88
C SER A 1061 -10.78 -10.96 39.51
N VAL A 1062 -10.53 -11.13 38.20
CA VAL A 1062 -9.19 -11.46 37.67
C VAL A 1062 -8.19 -10.34 37.99
N TYR A 1063 -8.59 -9.07 37.79
CA TYR A 1063 -7.77 -7.91 38.16
C TYR A 1063 -7.32 -7.94 39.63
N ARG A 1064 -8.23 -8.22 40.57
CA ARG A 1064 -7.90 -8.27 42.01
C ARG A 1064 -7.05 -9.49 42.36
N ALA A 1065 -7.24 -10.62 41.69
CA ALA A 1065 -6.38 -11.79 41.84
C ALA A 1065 -4.95 -11.50 41.37
N ARG A 1066 -4.77 -10.85 40.22
CA ARG A 1066 -3.44 -10.43 39.73
C ARG A 1066 -2.75 -9.41 40.64
N GLN A 1067 -3.50 -8.49 41.25
CA GLN A 1067 -2.94 -7.63 42.30
C GLN A 1067 -2.46 -8.43 43.53
N ARG A 1068 -3.20 -9.46 43.97
CA ARG A 1068 -2.75 -10.36 45.06
C ARG A 1068 -1.50 -11.13 44.66
N ILE A 1069 -1.44 -11.63 43.43
CA ILE A 1069 -0.25 -12.28 42.85
C ILE A 1069 0.97 -11.37 42.97
N GLY A 1070 0.85 -10.10 42.60
CA GLY A 1070 1.92 -9.11 42.77
C GLY A 1070 2.34 -8.87 44.22
N ARG A 1071 1.37 -8.84 45.16
CA ARG A 1071 1.67 -8.71 46.59
C ARG A 1071 2.43 -9.93 47.13
N GLU A 1072 2.03 -11.14 46.74
CA GLU A 1072 2.74 -12.37 47.12
C GLU A 1072 4.15 -12.41 46.51
N LEU A 1073 4.33 -11.93 45.28
CA LEU A 1073 5.64 -11.80 44.64
C LEU A 1073 6.61 -10.96 45.49
N TRP A 1074 6.15 -9.78 45.92
CA TRP A 1074 6.94 -8.92 46.80
C TRP A 1074 7.19 -9.56 48.18
N ARG A 1075 6.16 -10.22 48.74
CA ARG A 1075 6.26 -10.91 50.03
C ARG A 1075 7.33 -11.99 50.04
N GLU A 1076 7.45 -12.74 48.95
CA GLU A 1076 8.42 -13.83 48.80
C GLU A 1076 9.83 -13.31 48.45
N HIS A 1077 9.91 -12.16 47.78
CA HIS A 1077 11.16 -11.68 47.20
C HIS A 1077 11.38 -10.17 47.37
N PRO A 1078 11.48 -9.61 48.59
CA PRO A 1078 11.78 -8.19 48.75
C PRO A 1078 13.18 -7.85 48.20
N VAL A 1079 13.31 -6.72 47.50
CA VAL A 1079 14.59 -6.21 46.97
C VAL A 1079 14.66 -4.70 47.12
N GLN A 1080 15.87 -4.15 47.27
CA GLN A 1080 16.04 -2.70 47.30
C GLN A 1080 15.93 -2.12 45.89
N ALA A 1081 14.84 -1.43 45.58
CA ALA A 1081 14.58 -0.81 44.29
C ALA A 1081 13.95 0.59 44.45
N ASP A 1082 13.84 1.33 43.36
CA ASP A 1082 13.40 2.72 43.37
C ASP A 1082 12.09 2.94 42.59
N VAL A 1083 11.71 2.04 41.67
CA VAL A 1083 10.46 2.11 40.89
C VAL A 1083 9.98 0.73 40.43
N VAL A 1084 8.67 0.55 40.34
CA VAL A 1084 8.03 -0.65 39.77
C VAL A 1084 7.46 -0.32 38.39
N VAL A 1085 7.86 -1.09 37.39
CA VAL A 1085 7.48 -0.93 35.98
C VAL A 1085 6.81 -2.21 35.48
N PRO A 1086 5.62 -2.14 34.85
CA PRO A 1086 5.00 -3.31 34.25
C PRO A 1086 5.57 -3.62 32.86
N ALA A 1087 5.62 -4.89 32.50
CA ALA A 1087 5.61 -5.30 31.10
C ALA A 1087 4.27 -4.84 30.45
N PRO A 1088 4.29 -4.14 29.30
CA PRO A 1088 3.07 -3.61 28.70
C PRO A 1088 2.04 -4.69 28.30
N ASP A 1089 0.76 -4.31 28.37
CA ASP A 1089 -0.47 -5.09 28.09
C ASP A 1089 -0.90 -6.10 29.17
N SER A 1090 0.01 -6.75 29.88
CA SER A 1090 -0.36 -7.89 30.74
C SER A 1090 0.21 -7.88 32.16
N GLY A 1091 1.39 -7.26 32.39
CA GLY A 1091 2.04 -7.18 33.70
C GLY A 1091 1.44 -6.12 34.66
N THR A 1092 0.58 -5.23 34.17
CA THR A 1092 0.10 -4.04 34.91
C THR A 1092 -0.55 -4.34 36.28
N PRO A 1093 -1.52 -5.27 36.41
CA PRO A 1093 -2.17 -5.48 37.70
C PRO A 1093 -1.22 -6.11 38.73
N ALA A 1094 -0.32 -7.00 38.31
CA ALA A 1094 0.69 -7.60 39.19
C ALA A 1094 1.73 -6.55 39.64
N ALA A 1095 2.19 -5.70 38.73
CA ALA A 1095 3.08 -4.57 39.04
C ALA A 1095 2.45 -3.62 40.07
N LEU A 1096 1.17 -3.28 39.92
CA LEU A 1096 0.43 -2.51 40.92
C LEU A 1096 0.40 -3.22 42.29
N GLY A 1097 0.24 -4.54 42.31
CA GLY A 1097 0.33 -5.34 43.52
C GLY A 1097 1.70 -5.26 44.20
N VAL A 1098 2.77 -5.37 43.42
CA VAL A 1098 4.17 -5.23 43.91
C VAL A 1098 4.39 -3.82 44.45
N ALA A 1099 3.97 -2.77 43.74
CA ALA A 1099 4.10 -1.38 44.17
C ALA A 1099 3.34 -1.10 45.48
N GLN A 1100 2.11 -1.60 45.60
CA GLN A 1100 1.30 -1.46 46.82
C GLN A 1100 1.93 -2.15 48.04
N ALA A 1101 2.50 -3.34 47.87
CA ALA A 1101 3.12 -4.07 48.97
C ALA A 1101 4.53 -3.55 49.33
N SER A 1102 5.26 -3.02 48.35
CA SER A 1102 6.60 -2.47 48.55
C SER A 1102 6.61 -1.01 49.01
N GLY A 1103 5.54 -0.26 48.74
CA GLY A 1103 5.50 1.19 48.94
C GLY A 1103 6.28 1.98 47.88
N LEU A 1104 6.79 1.32 46.83
CA LEU A 1104 7.52 1.94 45.74
C LEU A 1104 6.56 2.60 44.73
N PRO A 1105 7.01 3.66 44.04
CA PRO A 1105 6.22 4.29 42.99
C PRO A 1105 6.00 3.31 41.82
N PHE A 1106 4.77 3.28 41.30
CA PHE A 1106 4.39 2.56 40.08
C PHE A 1106 4.45 3.53 38.89
N GLU A 1107 5.20 3.18 37.86
CA GLU A 1107 5.34 3.96 36.64
C GLU A 1107 5.27 3.04 35.42
N LEU A 1108 4.76 3.51 34.27
CA LEU A 1108 4.61 2.63 33.10
C LEU A 1108 5.95 2.24 32.47
N GLY A 1109 7.01 3.03 32.64
CA GLY A 1109 8.40 2.78 32.20
C GLY A 1109 8.63 2.57 30.70
N PHE A 1110 7.57 2.24 29.96
CA PHE A 1110 7.52 2.05 28.53
C PHE A 1110 6.31 2.80 27.96
N LEU A 1111 6.48 3.40 26.79
CA LEU A 1111 5.41 3.91 25.95
C LEU A 1111 5.17 2.92 24.80
N LYS A 1112 3.94 2.44 24.66
CA LYS A 1112 3.52 1.60 23.54
C LYS A 1112 2.94 2.48 22.43
N ASN A 1113 3.42 2.31 21.19
CA ASN A 1113 2.87 3.01 20.05
C ASN A 1113 1.53 2.37 19.63
N ALA A 1114 0.41 3.02 20.00
CA ALA A 1114 -0.95 2.51 19.79
C ALA A 1114 -1.40 2.54 18.32
N TYR A 1115 -0.70 3.27 17.45
CA TYR A 1115 -1.04 3.42 16.03
C TYR A 1115 -0.42 2.33 15.14
N ILE A 1116 0.43 1.48 15.72
CA ILE A 1116 1.06 0.38 15.01
C ILE A 1116 0.26 -0.90 15.27
N GLY A 1117 -0.48 -1.34 14.25
CA GLY A 1117 -1.16 -2.64 14.24
C GLY A 1117 -0.18 -3.82 14.26
N ARG A 1118 -0.69 -5.04 14.05
CA ARG A 1118 0.20 -6.19 13.81
C ARG A 1118 0.93 -5.96 12.49
N THR A 1119 2.20 -5.57 12.56
CA THR A 1119 3.13 -5.73 11.43
C THR A 1119 3.37 -7.22 11.21
N PHE A 1120 3.24 -7.67 9.97
CA PHE A 1120 3.51 -9.06 9.56
C PHE A 1120 4.93 -9.51 9.97
N ILE A 1121 5.12 -10.82 10.08
CA ILE A 1121 6.37 -11.44 10.50
C ILE A 1121 7.48 -11.03 9.53
N GLN A 1122 8.39 -10.17 10.00
CA GLN A 1122 9.64 -9.86 9.31
C GLN A 1122 10.62 -11.04 9.43
N PRO A 1123 11.17 -11.55 8.31
CA PRO A 1123 12.08 -12.70 8.31
C PRO A 1123 13.47 -12.36 8.91
N ASP A 1124 13.85 -11.08 8.96
CA ASP A 1124 15.14 -10.63 9.50
C ASP A 1124 15.11 -10.46 11.04
N PRO A 1125 15.98 -11.19 11.79
CA PRO A 1125 16.12 -11.04 13.25
C PRO A 1125 16.52 -9.63 13.75
N GLU A 1126 17.26 -8.84 12.96
CA GLU A 1126 17.65 -7.45 13.25
C GLU A 1126 16.48 -6.48 13.08
N VAL A 1127 15.69 -6.64 12.01
CA VAL A 1127 14.49 -5.84 11.74
C VAL A 1127 13.40 -6.18 12.76
N ARG A 1128 13.27 -7.44 13.16
CA ARG A 1128 12.34 -7.86 14.23
C ARG A 1128 12.70 -7.24 15.58
N ARG A 1129 14.00 -7.12 15.90
CA ARG A 1129 14.47 -6.38 17.09
C ARG A 1129 14.12 -4.89 17.02
N HIS A 1130 14.25 -4.25 15.86
CA HIS A 1130 13.88 -2.85 15.66
C HIS A 1130 12.37 -2.61 15.68
N GLN A 1131 11.56 -3.50 15.10
CA GLN A 1131 10.09 -3.40 15.15
C GLN A 1131 9.54 -3.44 16.58
N VAL A 1132 10.16 -4.20 17.48
CA VAL A 1132 9.80 -4.19 18.91
C VAL A 1132 10.15 -2.84 19.55
N GLN A 1133 11.29 -2.22 19.20
CA GLN A 1133 11.70 -0.89 19.66
C GLN A 1133 10.86 0.26 19.07
N VAL A 1134 10.22 0.03 17.92
CA VAL A 1134 9.25 0.95 17.31
C VAL A 1134 7.87 0.80 17.97
N LYS A 1135 7.51 -0.41 18.42
CA LYS A 1135 6.25 -0.72 19.12
C LYS A 1135 6.27 -0.34 20.60
N LEU A 1136 7.42 -0.46 21.27
CA LEU A 1136 7.65 -0.08 22.66
C LEU A 1136 8.91 0.77 22.75
N ARG A 1137 8.86 1.88 23.49
CA ARG A 1137 10.04 2.67 23.88
C ARG A 1137 10.13 2.79 25.38
N ALA A 1138 11.30 2.56 25.96
CA ALA A 1138 11.53 2.87 27.38
C ALA A 1138 11.55 4.40 27.57
N ILE A 1139 11.09 4.88 28.74
CA ILE A 1139 11.00 6.30 29.08
C ILE A 1139 12.19 6.66 29.99
N PRO A 1140 13.27 7.28 29.48
CA PRO A 1140 14.49 7.53 30.26
C PRO A 1140 14.25 8.37 31.53
N GLU A 1141 13.30 9.31 31.49
CA GLU A 1141 12.93 10.16 32.63
C GLU A 1141 12.36 9.35 33.81
N VAL A 1142 11.75 8.20 33.51
CA VAL A 1142 11.19 7.30 34.53
C VAL A 1142 12.28 6.42 35.14
N VAL A 1143 13.22 5.91 34.32
CA VAL A 1143 14.09 4.79 34.71
C VAL A 1143 15.58 5.14 34.85
N GLY A 1144 16.02 6.28 34.33
CA GLY A 1144 17.41 6.71 34.35
C GLY A 1144 17.99 6.82 35.76
N GLY A 1145 19.12 6.15 36.01
CA GLY A 1145 19.82 6.10 37.29
C GLY A 1145 19.15 5.26 38.40
N LYS A 1146 17.96 4.71 38.15
CA LYS A 1146 17.15 3.99 39.15
C LYS A 1146 17.33 2.47 39.07
N ARG A 1147 17.05 1.78 40.17
CA ARG A 1147 16.87 0.32 40.24
C ARG A 1147 15.41 0.00 39.99
N VAL A 1148 15.14 -0.71 38.91
CA VAL A 1148 13.80 -0.93 38.37
C VAL A 1148 13.35 -2.36 38.67
N ILE A 1149 12.15 -2.54 39.25
CA ILE A 1149 11.48 -3.83 39.26
C ILE A 1149 10.61 -3.91 38.01
N LEU A 1150 11.02 -4.72 37.02
CA LEU A 1150 10.21 -5.03 35.85
C LEU A 1150 9.30 -6.22 36.19
N VAL A 1151 7.99 -6.07 36.10
CA VAL A 1151 7.03 -7.13 36.41
C VAL A 1151 6.36 -7.64 35.15
N ASP A 1152 6.56 -8.92 34.85
CA ASP A 1152 6.00 -9.66 33.72
C ASP A 1152 5.05 -10.77 34.23
N ASP A 1153 4.17 -11.29 33.38
CA ASP A 1153 3.21 -12.32 33.79
C ASP A 1153 3.82 -13.72 33.84
N SER A 1154 4.65 -14.06 32.86
CA SER A 1154 5.19 -15.37 32.58
C SER A 1154 6.42 -15.25 31.67
N VAL A 1155 7.28 -16.27 31.67
CA VAL A 1155 8.46 -16.34 30.79
C VAL A 1155 8.51 -17.71 30.15
N VAL A 1156 8.42 -17.76 28.81
CA VAL A 1156 8.24 -19.01 28.05
C VAL A 1156 9.50 -19.33 27.25
N ARG A 1157 9.95 -18.43 26.36
CA ARG A 1157 11.22 -18.53 25.60
C ARG A 1157 12.23 -17.47 26.06
N GLY A 1158 11.80 -16.38 26.70
CA GLY A 1158 12.62 -15.37 27.39
C GLY A 1158 13.27 -14.28 26.53
N THR A 1159 13.09 -14.33 25.21
CA THR A 1159 13.50 -13.31 24.22
C THR A 1159 12.87 -11.92 24.41
N THR A 1160 11.58 -11.81 24.74
CA THR A 1160 10.86 -10.55 24.95
C THR A 1160 11.26 -9.92 26.28
N SER A 1161 11.34 -10.71 27.34
CA SER A 1161 11.81 -10.22 28.64
C SER A 1161 13.28 -9.75 28.55
N ARG A 1162 14.13 -10.45 27.78
CA ARG A 1162 15.49 -9.99 27.47
C ARG A 1162 15.51 -8.62 26.78
N GLN A 1163 14.70 -8.44 25.74
CA GLN A 1163 14.61 -7.16 25.02
C GLN A 1163 14.14 -6.02 25.93
N MET A 1164 13.13 -6.25 26.77
CA MET A 1164 12.65 -5.23 27.72
C MET A 1164 13.74 -4.83 28.73
N VAL A 1165 14.49 -5.79 29.26
CA VAL A 1165 15.63 -5.53 30.15
C VAL A 1165 16.72 -4.73 29.44
N GLU A 1166 17.08 -5.10 28.21
CA GLU A 1166 18.06 -4.37 27.39
C GLU A 1166 17.61 -2.92 27.13
N MET A 1167 16.31 -2.69 26.87
CA MET A 1167 15.75 -1.35 26.65
C MET A 1167 15.82 -0.48 27.91
N LEU A 1168 15.47 -1.03 29.08
CA LEU A 1168 15.56 -0.31 30.35
C LEU A 1168 17.01 0.07 30.68
N ARG A 1169 17.96 -0.85 30.44
CA ARG A 1169 19.39 -0.55 30.62
C ARG A 1169 19.86 0.55 29.67
N ARG A 1170 19.47 0.51 28.40
CA ARG A 1170 19.81 1.57 27.42
C ARG A 1170 19.19 2.93 27.79
N ALA A 1171 18.02 2.93 28.41
CA ALA A 1171 17.39 4.13 28.96
C ALA A 1171 18.02 4.63 30.28
N GLY A 1172 19.10 3.98 30.74
CA GLY A 1172 19.91 4.41 31.87
C GLY A 1172 19.57 3.76 33.22
N ALA A 1173 18.76 2.69 33.27
CA ALA A 1173 18.49 1.98 34.52
C ALA A 1173 19.78 1.40 35.14
N ARG A 1174 19.98 1.62 36.44
CA ARG A 1174 21.15 1.15 37.20
C ARG A 1174 21.10 -0.37 37.42
N GLU A 1175 19.94 -0.87 37.84
CA GLU A 1175 19.65 -2.30 37.99
C GLU A 1175 18.24 -2.59 37.46
N VAL A 1176 18.03 -3.79 36.93
CA VAL A 1176 16.74 -4.30 36.47
C VAL A 1176 16.48 -5.65 37.12
N HIS A 1177 15.52 -5.70 38.03
CA HIS A 1177 15.04 -6.91 38.71
C HIS A 1177 13.76 -7.40 38.02
N LEU A 1178 13.82 -8.55 37.35
CA LEU A 1178 12.68 -9.13 36.65
C LEU A 1178 11.86 -10.02 37.59
N TYR A 1179 10.61 -9.64 37.82
CA TYR A 1179 9.63 -10.40 38.60
C TYR A 1179 8.59 -11.01 37.66
N VAL A 1180 8.33 -12.30 37.83
CA VAL A 1180 7.43 -13.07 36.97
C VAL A 1180 6.25 -13.57 37.80
N ALA A 1181 5.04 -13.17 37.43
CA ALA A 1181 3.79 -13.39 38.17
C ALA A 1181 3.33 -14.87 38.25
N SER A 1182 4.10 -15.79 37.68
CA SER A 1182 3.87 -17.23 37.71
C SER A 1182 5.09 -18.00 38.20
N PRO A 1183 4.91 -19.28 38.60
CA PRO A 1183 6.00 -20.24 38.63
C PRO A 1183 6.65 -20.42 37.25
N PRO A 1184 7.87 -20.99 37.17
CA PRO A 1184 8.50 -21.29 35.90
C PRO A 1184 7.62 -22.24 35.06
N TYR A 1185 7.37 -21.86 33.81
CA TYR A 1185 6.59 -22.66 32.86
C TYR A 1185 7.46 -23.79 32.30
N ARG A 1186 7.23 -25.02 32.76
CA ARG A 1186 8.14 -26.16 32.55
C ARG A 1186 7.62 -27.22 31.59
N TYR A 1187 6.29 -27.32 31.44
CA TYR A 1187 5.65 -28.40 30.71
C TYR A 1187 4.62 -27.87 29.71
N PRO A 1188 4.52 -28.45 28.50
CA PRO A 1188 3.57 -28.08 27.46
C PRO A 1188 2.17 -28.47 27.89
N CYS A 1189 1.16 -27.69 27.54
CA CYS A 1189 -0.21 -27.84 28.02
C CYS A 1189 -1.02 -28.78 27.11
N LEU A 1190 -1.81 -29.68 27.71
CA LEU A 1190 -2.69 -30.60 26.99
C LEU A 1190 -4.15 -30.11 26.86
N TYR A 1191 -4.47 -28.94 27.41
CA TYR A 1191 -5.84 -28.45 27.59
C TYR A 1191 -6.16 -27.18 26.78
N GLY A 1192 -5.38 -26.87 25.73
CA GLY A 1192 -5.65 -25.77 24.80
C GLY A 1192 -4.90 -24.47 25.07
N ILE A 1193 -3.65 -24.55 25.56
CA ILE A 1193 -2.72 -23.42 25.51
C ILE A 1193 -1.70 -23.80 24.45
N ASP A 1194 -1.50 -22.96 23.43
CA ASP A 1194 -0.47 -23.15 22.39
C ASP A 1194 0.91 -23.04 23.05
N THR A 1195 1.47 -24.20 23.38
CA THR A 1195 2.77 -24.29 24.03
C THR A 1195 3.83 -24.74 23.03
N PRO A 1196 4.97 -24.06 22.98
CA PRO A 1196 6.17 -24.55 22.29
C PRO A 1196 6.53 -25.97 22.74
N SER A 1197 7.31 -26.68 21.91
CA SER A 1197 7.84 -27.99 22.28
C SER A 1197 8.67 -27.92 23.58
N ASP A 1198 8.83 -29.05 24.27
CA ASP A 1198 9.71 -29.16 25.45
C ASP A 1198 11.11 -28.58 25.23
N ALA A 1199 11.60 -28.61 23.99
CA ALA A 1199 12.90 -28.07 23.60
C ALA A 1199 12.97 -26.54 23.57
N GLU A 1200 11.84 -25.88 23.38
CA GLU A 1200 11.73 -24.42 23.22
C GLU A 1200 11.33 -23.69 24.52
N LEU A 1201 10.83 -24.41 25.52
CA LEU A 1201 10.54 -23.86 26.85
C LEU A 1201 11.84 -23.56 27.59
N ILE A 1202 12.12 -22.29 27.89
CA ILE A 1202 13.39 -21.89 28.48
C ILE A 1202 13.61 -22.48 29.88
N ALA A 1203 12.53 -22.63 30.66
CA ALA A 1203 12.57 -23.17 32.01
C ALA A 1203 12.44 -24.70 32.09
N SER A 1204 12.20 -25.40 30.98
CA SER A 1204 12.17 -26.88 30.98
C SER A 1204 13.58 -27.47 31.14
N ARG A 1205 14.59 -26.83 30.54
CA ARG A 1205 15.99 -27.29 30.48
C ARG A 1205 16.97 -26.46 31.29
N ARG A 1206 16.57 -25.28 31.78
CA ARG A 1206 17.45 -24.34 32.49
C ARG A 1206 17.01 -24.09 33.93
N GLY A 1207 17.98 -23.96 34.82
CA GLY A 1207 17.76 -23.44 36.17
C GLY A 1207 17.43 -21.94 36.16
N VAL A 1208 16.81 -21.42 37.23
CA VAL A 1208 16.41 -20.00 37.33
C VAL A 1208 17.60 -19.05 37.08
N GLU A 1209 18.79 -19.41 37.55
CA GLU A 1209 20.01 -18.61 37.37
C GLU A 1209 20.46 -18.57 35.90
N GLU A 1210 20.37 -19.67 35.17
CA GLU A 1210 20.69 -19.73 33.74
C GLU A 1210 19.67 -18.95 32.89
N VAL A 1211 18.40 -18.93 33.31
CA VAL A 1211 17.37 -18.09 32.69
C VAL A 1211 17.66 -16.60 32.95
N ARG A 1212 18.04 -16.24 34.19
CA ARG A 1212 18.44 -14.87 34.54
C ARG A 1212 19.59 -14.39 33.66
N GLN A 1213 20.63 -15.21 33.50
CA GLN A 1213 21.79 -14.89 32.67
C GLN A 1213 21.41 -14.71 31.20
N PHE A 1214 20.52 -15.56 30.67
CA PHE A 1214 20.03 -15.42 29.30
C PHE A 1214 19.27 -14.11 29.08
N ILE A 1215 18.45 -13.69 30.06
CA ILE A 1215 17.65 -12.46 30.00
C ILE A 1215 18.52 -11.20 30.22
N GLY A 1216 19.61 -11.30 30.98
CA GLY A 1216 20.48 -10.15 31.30
C GLY A 1216 19.98 -9.27 32.45
N ALA A 1217 19.02 -9.76 33.25
CA ALA A 1217 18.51 -9.09 34.45
C ALA A 1217 19.48 -9.24 35.64
N ASP A 1218 19.51 -8.26 36.55
CA ASP A 1218 20.32 -8.32 37.77
C ASP A 1218 19.79 -9.36 38.75
N SER A 1219 18.46 -9.52 38.80
CA SER A 1219 17.82 -10.65 39.47
C SER A 1219 16.59 -11.11 38.71
N LEU A 1220 16.28 -12.40 38.80
CA LEU A 1220 15.06 -13.02 38.27
C LEU A 1220 14.33 -13.72 39.42
N ARG A 1221 13.05 -13.43 39.58
CA ARG A 1221 12.20 -13.99 40.64
C ARG A 1221 10.87 -14.47 40.05
N TYR A 1222 10.58 -15.74 40.23
CA TYR A 1222 9.28 -16.34 39.88
C TYR A 1222 8.44 -16.45 41.14
N LEU A 1223 7.13 -16.21 41.04
CA LEU A 1223 6.23 -16.49 42.14
C LEU A 1223 6.22 -18.01 42.43
N SER A 1224 6.30 -18.41 43.70
CA SER A 1224 6.18 -19.83 44.03
C SER A 1224 4.77 -20.36 43.73
N LEU A 1225 4.65 -21.67 43.50
CA LEU A 1225 3.33 -22.30 43.30
C LEU A 1225 2.43 -22.12 44.53
N SER A 1226 3.02 -22.10 45.73
CA SER A 1226 2.32 -21.82 47.00
C SER A 1226 1.81 -20.38 47.04
N GLY A 1227 2.63 -19.40 46.63
CA GLY A 1227 2.23 -18.00 46.50
C GLY A 1227 1.10 -17.80 45.50
N LEU A 1228 1.19 -18.43 44.32
CA LEU A 1228 0.14 -18.36 43.30
C LEU A 1228 -1.17 -18.98 43.81
N ALA A 1229 -1.11 -20.16 44.44
CA ALA A 1229 -2.29 -20.80 45.03
C ALA A 1229 -2.96 -19.90 46.08
N ARG A 1230 -2.18 -19.33 47.03
CA ARG A 1230 -2.72 -18.38 48.03
C ARG A 1230 -3.38 -17.17 47.38
N ALA A 1231 -2.78 -16.63 46.33
CA ALA A 1231 -3.29 -15.42 45.65
C ALA A 1231 -4.66 -15.64 44.97
N VAL A 1232 -4.97 -16.88 44.56
CA VAL A 1232 -6.28 -17.24 43.97
C VAL A 1232 -7.26 -17.85 45.00
N GLY A 1233 -6.86 -17.93 46.27
CA GLY A 1233 -7.68 -18.49 47.34
C GLY A 1233 -7.65 -20.03 47.43
N ASP A 1234 -6.62 -20.66 46.87
CA ASP A 1234 -6.39 -22.10 46.93
C ASP A 1234 -5.27 -22.45 47.94
N ARG A 1235 -5.12 -23.74 48.23
CA ARG A 1235 -4.06 -24.31 49.09
C ARG A 1235 -3.38 -25.47 48.38
N LEU A 1236 -2.13 -25.72 48.75
CA LEU A 1236 -1.46 -26.94 48.30
C LEU A 1236 -1.92 -28.15 49.11
N VAL A 1237 -2.10 -29.27 48.42
CA VAL A 1237 -2.32 -30.62 48.95
C VAL A 1237 -1.06 -31.43 48.66
N ASP A 1238 -0.63 -32.26 49.60
CA ASP A 1238 0.58 -33.08 49.52
C ASP A 1238 1.89 -32.30 49.23
N GLY A 1239 1.88 -30.99 49.48
CA GLY A 1239 3.04 -30.10 49.37
C GLY A 1239 3.38 -29.61 47.96
N ASP A 1240 2.71 -30.11 46.91
CA ASP A 1240 3.14 -29.86 45.52
C ASP A 1240 2.03 -29.70 44.47
N GLN A 1241 0.74 -29.73 44.85
CA GLN A 1241 -0.40 -29.50 43.93
C GLN A 1241 -1.49 -28.62 44.55
N PRO A 1242 -2.11 -27.67 43.82
CA PRO A 1242 -3.28 -26.94 44.31
C PRO A 1242 -4.49 -27.87 44.52
N ALA A 1243 -5.39 -27.54 45.44
CA ALA A 1243 -6.57 -28.35 45.74
C ALA A 1243 -7.67 -28.20 44.67
N GLY A 1244 -7.92 -26.97 44.21
CA GLY A 1244 -9.02 -26.60 43.31
C GLY A 1244 -8.60 -26.15 41.91
N HIS A 1245 -7.29 -26.09 41.64
CA HIS A 1245 -6.77 -25.60 40.37
C HIS A 1245 -5.79 -26.57 39.70
N CYS A 1246 -5.71 -26.50 38.37
CA CYS A 1246 -4.73 -27.20 37.56
C CYS A 1246 -3.42 -26.38 37.48
N ALA A 1247 -2.31 -27.02 37.83
CA ALA A 1247 -0.95 -26.48 37.77
C ALA A 1247 -0.03 -27.31 36.84
N ALA A 1248 -0.60 -28.05 35.89
CA ALA A 1248 0.14 -29.02 35.10
C ALA A 1248 1.30 -28.39 34.31
N CYS A 1249 1.10 -27.18 33.77
CA CYS A 1249 2.14 -26.42 33.05
C CYS A 1249 3.40 -26.12 33.90
N PHE A 1250 3.26 -26.13 35.23
CA PHE A 1250 4.35 -25.86 36.17
C PHE A 1250 4.92 -27.15 36.79
N THR A 1251 4.10 -28.19 36.91
CA THR A 1251 4.41 -29.39 37.73
C THR A 1251 4.49 -30.70 36.95
N GLY A 1252 3.99 -30.74 35.72
CA GLY A 1252 3.92 -31.95 34.89
C GLY A 1252 2.85 -32.95 35.33
N ARG A 1253 2.06 -32.62 36.37
CA ARG A 1253 0.98 -33.47 36.88
C ARG A 1253 -0.35 -33.02 36.33
N TYR A 1254 -0.88 -33.79 35.39
CA TYR A 1254 -2.18 -33.57 34.80
C TYR A 1254 -3.29 -34.15 35.69
N PRO A 1255 -4.46 -33.50 35.82
CA PRO A 1255 -5.62 -34.04 36.52
C PRO A 1255 -6.17 -35.37 35.98
N VAL A 1256 -5.84 -35.73 34.74
CA VAL A 1256 -6.20 -37.03 34.13
C VAL A 1256 -5.10 -38.07 34.37
N SER A 1257 -5.47 -39.35 34.51
CA SER A 1257 -4.52 -40.40 34.95
C SER A 1257 -3.45 -40.74 33.90
N ARG A 1258 -2.26 -41.17 34.34
CA ARG A 1258 -1.16 -41.61 33.45
C ARG A 1258 -1.54 -42.76 32.50
N LEU A 1259 -2.44 -43.65 32.92
CA LEU A 1259 -2.96 -44.75 32.09
C LEU A 1259 -3.84 -44.27 30.93
N GLN A 1260 -4.33 -43.03 30.98
CA GLN A 1260 -5.19 -42.41 29.96
C GLN A 1260 -4.41 -41.49 29.00
N LEU A 1261 -3.10 -41.31 29.20
CA LEU A 1261 -2.26 -40.41 28.39
C LEU A 1261 -1.50 -41.13 27.27
N GLY A 1262 -1.50 -42.47 27.21
CA GLY A 1262 -0.84 -43.27 26.16
C GLY A 1262 0.70 -43.11 26.11
N GLU A 1263 1.36 -43.93 25.28
CA GLU A 1263 2.82 -43.83 25.01
C GLU A 1263 3.20 -42.58 24.19
N ALA A 1264 2.21 -41.89 23.60
CA ALA A 1264 2.40 -40.75 22.68
C ALA A 1264 2.85 -39.44 23.37
N TYR A 1265 2.71 -39.34 24.69
CA TYR A 1265 3.13 -38.17 25.47
C TYR A 1265 4.25 -38.57 26.45
N PRO A 1266 5.54 -38.47 26.06
CA PRO A 1266 6.65 -38.81 26.94
C PRO A 1266 6.73 -37.79 28.07
N LEU A 1267 6.01 -38.03 29.16
CA LEU A 1267 6.23 -37.32 30.41
C LEU A 1267 7.63 -37.71 30.89
N GLY A 1268 8.57 -36.75 30.83
CA GLY A 1268 9.94 -36.94 31.28
C GLY A 1268 9.98 -37.64 32.63
N ALA A 1269 10.79 -38.71 32.71
CA ALA A 1269 11.01 -39.44 33.94
C ALA A 1269 11.35 -38.47 35.08
N ALA A 1270 10.66 -38.63 36.21
CA ALA A 1270 10.95 -37.87 37.42
C ALA A 1270 12.47 -37.92 37.70
N ARG A 1271 13.10 -36.73 37.70
CA ARG A 1271 14.41 -36.48 38.28
C ARG A 1271 14.26 -35.44 39.37
#